data_AF-H0E0E0-F1
#
_entry.id   AF-H0E0E0-F1
#
_cell.length_a   1.000
_cell.length_b   1.000
_cell.length_c   1.000
_cell.angle_alpha   90.00
_cell.angle_beta   90.00
_cell.angle_gamma   90.00
#
_symmetry.space_group_name_H-M   'P 1'
#
loop_
_entity.id
_entity.type
_entity.pdbx_description
1 polymer ?
#
loop_
_entity_poly.entity_id
_entity_poly.type
_entity_poly.pdbx_seq_one_letter_code
_entity_poly.pdbx_strand_id
1 'polypeptide(L)'
;MLGLLQGKNGLGEVLQGALCAPVSGVDSLVRATGKNPVSDLLTPVTGGLTSLVCNAGVIDYQFVTKLREPDGSITERVHRTALGVPTTLNVDHDAEPDLVGTITLTGPNTVGLVVERAQNEKSPLPVQVEAVLGNSKGTVLGGRRIAIGYDARDDRAPRKFTISTPVDTITKSNGSVRANIQQNDPGARIAVVADIFDGSPTARLNETAIRLDYRKSPHNASFTASLGHATALSATTDNPGGLLTASVDSPDLKADVALRALPAKLDLAVDADGGQVTYNGNGTSIERLTADIESAQDLIGGARKLRVDLLGMPVAGAVKMRAPEGGNQQLGLTSDGVIDQIDVRASDATSGYPQVPGADTDGGAFLDTTGGKFRLAARIFKLKSILVDPSPMSLEVQTDQAQTFRIDAAIDGSGQGAPPIAAKATIQDLPTALKLGLVEDGANSKLQYAASAPISLIDAEASGISVVDGADKLHVKLQGIDGNGDIGLRSDEDGTVGLVANGVNVDRIEVEAAEAGGEFPQVPGGAAGAFVDATGGKFRLAARIYQLRAITINPSPMALTLDTGTEGPFRIDATLPGSDAAAPPIVAKATIDELPTHLKIGLAEDSSGQKLLYEANAPIDQIDVQATGVPLLDGADKLHVKLQQIDGNGSIAIRTPAEGQEGSKLGLVADGVNVERIELEAADATSEFPQVPGGPDDAGAFLDSTNGKFRLAARVFQLRAIEVGTSPVSLRATTGVSKPFRVDVTLPPTEEDPGSGDPGSGDPGSGDPGGGDPGSGDPGSGDPGGTPTQCTPEQPGGGEPGGGEPGGGEPGGGEPGGGEPGGGEPGGGPQPIHVEAEVLDLPTTFELGLTAPAEGSDEDTELSYEASSRVGDIRIKATGVPLLEGSDDIEAAIHDVPTGFTLALPKQDCTPGTPLAKLTTADDQAIGELRLAAGRPLPATGLQPSGDPDPAVDDLFGYSTSGGMGVAVRLTALKGLSITLDPIAIHLDQDATKSKPIVLDAAMAQEGSTTPSTITGRISKTSASTTIGTELAEGQPTKLKFENAANLAQIKLKALNLGDIPELDLTLDNIPPKLDVCVDSGPRCRRPNPNVLSGGTGGGDNRPFAAQTSMNFEDSGTQASGLTTLNAKLPMAGQTVSVTNLRFRNLGMDLGQGPTFSFLGNTIPRMYMFIDSRNQQFVMNEIKYPPTVESFKIGSDGNPAIASNRIVWLKGTKSLGLQLDTAAGGSLDCKGTAALNMKVLGLNINLLNFLGTQMLPVCSAGKP
;
A
#
# COMPACT_ATOMS: atom_id res chain seq x y z
N MET A 1 -25.21 37.56 118.00
CA MET A 1 -26.05 36.42 118.46
C MET A 1 -25.50 35.15 117.82
N LEU A 2 -24.62 34.47 118.57
CA LEU A 2 -23.62 33.54 118.07
C LEU A 2 -23.66 32.24 118.92
N GLY A 3 -24.86 31.69 119.19
CA GLY A 3 -25.05 30.75 120.29
C GLY A 3 -26.07 29.62 120.10
N LEU A 4 -26.38 29.19 118.87
CA LEU A 4 -27.38 28.12 118.63
C LEU A 4 -27.03 27.15 117.48
N LEU A 5 -25.74 26.95 117.19
CA LEU A 5 -25.22 25.98 116.20
C LEU A 5 -24.57 24.74 116.86
N GLN A 6 -25.31 24.00 117.71
CA GLN A 6 -24.91 22.65 118.16
C GLN A 6 -26.07 21.65 118.30
N GLY A 7 -27.03 21.69 117.37
CA GLY A 7 -27.99 20.59 117.16
C GLY A 7 -27.66 19.84 115.87
N LYS A 8 -27.26 18.57 115.98
CA LYS A 8 -27.24 17.64 114.84
C LYS A 8 -28.69 17.49 114.34
N ASN A 9 -28.88 17.64 113.03
CA ASN A 9 -30.14 17.69 112.25
C ASN A 9 -30.58 19.13 111.92
N GLY A 10 -29.96 19.70 110.88
CA GLY A 10 -30.43 20.92 110.23
C GLY A 10 -31.62 20.63 109.30
N LEU A 11 -32.50 21.62 109.15
CA LEU A 11 -33.75 21.60 108.34
C LEU A 11 -33.58 21.12 106.86
N GLY A 12 -32.36 20.96 106.36
CA GLY A 12 -32.07 20.49 105.00
C GLY A 12 -32.40 19.00 104.77
N GLU A 13 -32.24 18.12 105.76
CA GLU A 13 -32.59 16.70 105.62
C GLU A 13 -34.11 16.46 105.68
N VAL A 14 -34.85 17.32 106.40
CA VAL A 14 -36.31 17.18 106.54
C VAL A 14 -37.04 17.61 105.26
N LEU A 15 -36.46 18.51 104.46
CA LEU A 15 -36.99 18.87 103.15
C LEU A 15 -36.60 17.89 102.03
N GLN A 16 -35.46 17.19 102.15
CA GLN A 16 -35.07 16.12 101.21
C GLN A 16 -35.91 14.84 101.38
N GLY A 17 -36.29 14.48 102.62
CA GLY A 17 -37.10 13.28 102.88
C GLY A 17 -38.57 13.38 102.43
N ALA A 18 -39.12 14.60 102.31
CA ALA A 18 -40.54 14.82 101.97
C ALA A 18 -40.80 15.00 100.46
N LEU A 19 -39.79 15.37 99.66
CA LEU A 19 -39.94 15.67 98.23
C LEU A 19 -39.37 14.57 97.31
N CYS A 20 -38.66 13.57 97.85
CA CYS A 20 -37.96 12.54 97.06
C CYS A 20 -38.30 11.11 97.53
N ALA A 21 -39.57 10.71 97.51
CA ALA A 21 -39.98 9.32 97.68
C ALA A 21 -39.86 8.54 96.35
N PRO A 22 -39.51 7.23 96.36
CA PRO A 22 -39.44 6.42 95.15
C PRO A 22 -40.79 6.32 94.44
N VAL A 23 -40.77 6.44 93.11
CA VAL A 23 -41.94 6.54 92.20
C VAL A 23 -42.87 5.30 92.25
N SER A 24 -42.50 4.21 92.93
CA SER A 24 -43.39 3.07 93.16
C SER A 24 -44.56 3.37 94.11
N GLY A 25 -44.48 4.41 94.95
CA GLY A 25 -45.56 4.77 95.90
C GLY A 25 -46.68 5.65 95.31
N VAL A 26 -46.42 6.35 94.20
CA VAL A 26 -47.38 7.29 93.58
C VAL A 26 -48.37 6.58 92.66
N ASP A 27 -47.99 5.47 92.05
CA ASP A 27 -48.87 4.65 91.20
C ASP A 27 -50.04 4.03 92.00
N SER A 28 -49.83 3.75 93.29
CA SER A 28 -50.87 3.31 94.23
C SER A 28 -51.84 4.41 94.68
N LEU A 29 -51.40 5.68 94.67
CA LEU A 29 -52.27 6.82 95.06
C LEU A 29 -53.10 7.32 93.87
N VAL A 30 -52.56 7.24 92.66
CA VAL A 30 -53.26 7.59 91.40
C VAL A 30 -54.34 6.57 91.04
N ARG A 31 -54.20 5.29 91.42
CA ARG A 31 -55.27 4.29 91.26
C ARG A 31 -56.40 4.39 92.29
N ALA A 32 -56.23 5.12 93.40
CA ALA A 32 -57.19 5.16 94.50
C ALA A 32 -58.23 6.29 94.40
N THR A 33 -58.05 7.29 93.54
CA THR A 33 -59.00 8.42 93.39
C THR A 33 -59.49 8.51 91.94
N GLY A 34 -60.55 7.76 91.66
CA GLY A 34 -61.22 7.80 90.36
C GLY A 34 -61.74 9.19 89.98
N LYS A 35 -61.48 9.55 88.71
CA LYS A 35 -62.13 10.59 87.89
C LYS A 35 -62.03 12.05 88.37
N ASN A 36 -61.05 12.79 87.83
CA ASN A 36 -61.16 14.23 87.57
C ASN A 36 -60.18 14.70 86.47
N PRO A 37 -60.50 15.72 85.65
CA PRO A 37 -59.77 16.07 84.41
C PRO A 37 -58.55 16.99 84.64
N VAL A 38 -57.86 16.87 85.77
CA VAL A 38 -56.72 17.74 86.14
C VAL A 38 -55.36 17.06 85.95
N SER A 39 -55.32 15.80 85.49
CA SER A 39 -54.08 15.03 85.29
C SER A 39 -53.27 15.37 84.03
N ASP A 40 -53.88 15.99 83.02
CA ASP A 40 -53.19 16.34 81.77
C ASP A 40 -52.42 17.67 81.83
N LEU A 41 -52.62 18.47 82.88
CA LEU A 41 -51.95 19.78 83.02
C LEU A 41 -50.67 19.74 83.87
N LEU A 42 -50.37 18.63 84.56
CA LEU A 42 -49.28 18.54 85.54
C LEU A 42 -48.19 17.51 85.22
N THR A 43 -48.40 16.62 84.26
CA THR A 43 -47.45 15.56 83.86
C THR A 43 -46.12 16.05 83.27
N PRO A 44 -46.04 17.16 82.50
CA PRO A 44 -44.75 17.66 82.01
C PRO A 44 -43.94 18.43 83.06
N VAL A 45 -44.60 18.98 84.09
CA VAL A 45 -43.99 19.91 85.05
C VAL A 45 -43.32 19.18 86.21
N THR A 46 -43.78 17.97 86.57
CA THR A 46 -43.20 17.20 87.68
C THR A 46 -42.05 16.27 87.28
N GLY A 47 -41.95 15.82 86.02
CA GLY A 47 -40.92 14.85 85.59
C GLY A 47 -39.49 15.42 85.51
N GLY A 48 -39.33 16.65 84.98
CA GLY A 48 -38.02 17.29 84.84
C GLY A 48 -37.45 17.80 86.17
N LEU A 49 -38.28 18.51 86.95
CA LEU A 49 -37.87 19.13 88.21
C LEU A 49 -37.62 18.12 89.34
N THR A 50 -38.38 17.02 89.43
CA THR A 50 -38.13 16.00 90.48
C THR A 50 -36.87 15.19 90.22
N SER A 51 -36.49 14.91 88.97
CA SER A 51 -35.29 14.13 88.68
C SER A 51 -33.98 14.89 88.94
N LEU A 52 -33.91 16.21 88.66
CA LEU A 52 -32.69 16.99 88.92
C LEU A 52 -32.55 17.44 90.37
N VAL A 53 -33.64 17.89 91.01
CA VAL A 53 -33.57 18.37 92.39
C VAL A 53 -33.39 17.20 93.37
N CYS A 54 -33.91 16.00 93.05
CA CYS A 54 -33.63 14.79 93.85
C CYS A 54 -32.27 14.15 93.55
N ASN A 55 -31.67 14.38 92.37
CA ASN A 55 -30.31 13.93 92.04
C ASN A 55 -29.22 15.01 92.24
N ALA A 56 -29.52 16.14 92.89
CA ALA A 56 -28.55 17.20 93.15
C ALA A 56 -27.33 16.73 93.96
N GLY A 57 -27.44 15.60 94.69
CA GLY A 57 -26.30 14.94 95.37
C GLY A 57 -25.50 13.95 94.51
N VAL A 58 -25.90 13.72 93.24
CA VAL A 58 -25.28 12.75 92.31
C VAL A 58 -24.44 13.45 91.24
N ILE A 59 -24.79 14.70 90.89
CA ILE A 59 -24.09 15.51 89.89
C ILE A 59 -23.01 16.36 90.58
N ASP A 60 -21.77 16.26 90.09
CA ASP A 60 -20.62 17.08 90.47
C ASP A 60 -20.63 18.36 89.62
N TYR A 61 -20.67 19.52 90.28
CA TYR A 61 -20.70 20.83 89.66
C TYR A 61 -19.37 21.53 89.89
N GLN A 62 -18.67 21.87 88.81
CA GLN A 62 -17.35 22.48 88.88
C GLN A 62 -17.23 23.62 87.89
N PHE A 63 -16.39 24.59 88.21
CA PHE A 63 -15.88 25.58 87.28
C PHE A 63 -14.45 25.23 86.91
N VAL A 64 -14.14 25.24 85.62
CA VAL A 64 -12.76 25.21 85.13
C VAL A 64 -12.45 26.58 84.55
N THR A 65 -11.38 27.19 85.02
CA THR A 65 -10.90 28.48 84.54
C THR A 65 -9.50 28.34 83.97
N LYS A 66 -9.27 28.87 82.78
CA LYS A 66 -7.95 28.92 82.12
C LYS A 66 -7.60 30.37 81.82
N LEU A 67 -6.71 30.96 82.61
CA LEU A 67 -6.21 32.33 82.42
C LEU A 67 -4.98 32.30 81.51
N ARG A 68 -4.93 33.17 80.50
CA ARG A 68 -3.70 33.41 79.74
C ARG A 68 -2.87 34.48 80.43
N GLU A 69 -1.72 34.08 80.95
CA GLU A 69 -0.78 34.98 81.59
C GLU A 69 -0.10 35.91 80.56
N PRO A 70 0.47 37.05 80.98
CA PRO A 70 1.16 37.97 80.08
C PRO A 70 2.34 37.34 79.32
N ASP A 71 2.95 36.29 79.85
CA ASP A 71 4.03 35.52 79.20
C ASP A 71 3.52 34.47 78.19
N GLY A 72 2.20 34.35 78.05
CA GLY A 72 1.52 33.40 77.18
C GLY A 72 1.27 32.02 77.81
N SER A 73 1.73 31.76 79.03
CA SER A 73 1.42 30.53 79.75
C SER A 73 -0.07 30.48 80.16
N ILE A 74 -0.59 29.28 80.39
CA ILE A 74 -1.99 29.09 80.78
C ILE A 74 -2.07 28.59 82.22
N THR A 75 -2.67 29.37 83.10
CA THR A 75 -2.98 28.98 84.48
C THR A 75 -4.38 28.34 84.51
N GLU A 76 -4.43 27.02 84.73
CA GLU A 76 -5.70 26.28 84.86
C GLU A 76 -6.06 26.04 86.33
N ARG A 77 -7.33 26.30 86.69
CA ARG A 77 -7.87 26.07 88.04
C ARG A 77 -9.25 25.42 87.98
N VAL A 78 -9.52 24.56 88.98
CA VAL A 78 -10.81 23.90 89.15
C VAL A 78 -11.45 24.34 90.47
N HIS A 79 -12.64 24.92 90.40
CA HIS A 79 -13.40 25.41 91.56
C HIS A 79 -14.65 24.57 91.73
N ARG A 80 -14.81 23.91 92.88
CA ARG A 80 -16.02 23.13 93.18
C ARG A 80 -17.16 24.06 93.58
N THR A 81 -18.36 23.80 93.08
CA THR A 81 -19.54 24.62 93.35
C THR A 81 -20.77 23.74 93.64
N ALA A 82 -21.88 24.38 93.95
CA ALA A 82 -23.19 23.74 94.05
C ALA A 82 -24.21 24.54 93.24
N LEU A 83 -25.25 23.86 92.77
CA LEU A 83 -26.33 24.49 92.01
C LEU A 83 -26.96 25.66 92.79
N GLY A 84 -27.03 26.83 92.17
CA GLY A 84 -27.56 28.07 92.72
C GLY A 84 -26.60 28.83 93.64
N VAL A 85 -25.37 28.37 93.85
CA VAL A 85 -24.40 29.01 94.76
C VAL A 85 -23.40 29.87 93.98
N PRO A 86 -23.39 31.20 94.21
CA PRO A 86 -22.34 32.07 93.67
C PRO A 86 -20.97 31.63 94.19
N THR A 87 -20.06 31.33 93.28
CA THR A 87 -18.73 30.81 93.57
C THR A 87 -17.70 31.79 93.07
N THR A 88 -16.84 32.26 93.97
CA THR A 88 -15.69 33.11 93.62
C THR A 88 -14.72 32.30 92.78
N LEU A 89 -14.44 32.76 91.56
CA LEU A 89 -13.45 32.19 90.67
C LEU A 89 -12.27 33.16 90.64
N ASN A 90 -11.29 32.93 91.51
CA ASN A 90 -10.02 33.62 91.45
C ASN A 90 -9.14 32.87 90.44
N VAL A 91 -8.83 33.55 89.34
CA VAL A 91 -8.16 33.02 88.17
C VAL A 91 -6.69 33.43 88.11
N ASP A 92 -6.32 34.52 88.77
CA ASP A 92 -4.96 35.06 88.80
C ASP A 92 -4.23 34.80 90.15
N HIS A 93 -3.05 35.37 90.36
CA HIS A 93 -2.26 35.11 91.56
C HIS A 93 -2.57 36.01 92.76
N ASP A 94 -3.50 36.96 92.63
CA ASP A 94 -3.85 37.82 93.74
C ASP A 94 -4.84 37.13 94.70
N ALA A 95 -5.17 37.80 95.80
CA ALA A 95 -6.08 37.26 96.81
C ALA A 95 -7.53 37.76 96.63
N GLU A 96 -7.77 38.67 95.70
CA GLU A 96 -9.09 39.21 95.39
C GLU A 96 -9.83 38.27 94.43
N PRO A 97 -11.18 38.23 94.47
CA PRO A 97 -11.93 37.44 93.51
C PRO A 97 -12.01 38.18 92.17
N ASP A 98 -11.63 37.53 91.06
CA ASP A 98 -11.75 38.11 89.72
C ASP A 98 -13.18 38.01 89.17
N LEU A 99 -13.75 36.81 89.24
CA LEU A 99 -15.05 36.48 88.68
C LEU A 99 -15.93 35.79 89.72
N VAL A 100 -17.24 35.84 89.51
CA VAL A 100 -18.24 35.11 90.28
C VAL A 100 -19.06 34.27 89.31
N GLY A 101 -18.89 32.96 89.38
CA GLY A 101 -19.64 31.98 88.59
C GLY A 101 -20.81 31.42 89.39
N THR A 102 -22.00 31.37 88.78
CA THR A 102 -23.19 30.71 89.34
C THR A 102 -23.75 29.75 88.31
N ILE A 103 -23.78 28.45 88.63
CA ILE A 103 -24.56 27.47 87.87
C ILE A 103 -25.98 27.51 88.44
N THR A 104 -26.98 27.87 87.65
CA THR A 104 -28.35 28.12 88.10
C THR A 104 -29.38 27.41 87.23
N LEU A 105 -30.61 27.29 87.70
CA LEU A 105 -31.75 26.87 86.88
C LEU A 105 -32.45 28.14 86.37
N THR A 106 -32.31 28.42 85.08
CA THR A 106 -32.89 29.62 84.44
C THR A 106 -34.35 29.42 84.02
N GLY A 107 -34.86 28.19 84.09
CA GLY A 107 -36.24 27.83 83.80
C GLY A 107 -36.57 26.40 84.25
N PRO A 108 -37.81 25.93 84.04
CA PRO A 108 -38.31 24.63 84.52
C PRO A 108 -37.51 23.41 84.05
N ASN A 109 -36.71 23.57 82.98
CA ASN A 109 -35.87 22.53 82.44
C ASN A 109 -34.63 23.13 81.73
N THR A 110 -34.01 24.16 82.31
CA THR A 110 -32.88 24.87 81.69
C THR A 110 -31.79 25.13 82.71
N VAL A 111 -30.60 24.60 82.48
CA VAL A 111 -29.40 24.92 83.27
C VAL A 111 -28.77 26.15 82.63
N GLY A 112 -28.50 27.17 83.44
CA GLY A 112 -27.73 28.33 83.04
C GLY A 112 -26.41 28.43 83.80
N LEU A 113 -25.42 28.99 83.13
CA LEU A 113 -24.23 29.53 83.73
C LEU A 113 -24.33 31.06 83.65
N VAL A 114 -24.20 31.72 84.80
CA VAL A 114 -23.99 33.16 84.90
C VAL A 114 -22.57 33.39 85.42
N VAL A 115 -21.75 34.12 84.66
CA VAL A 115 -20.42 34.57 85.10
C VAL A 115 -20.42 36.09 85.11
N GLU A 116 -20.10 36.68 86.24
CA GLU A 116 -20.00 38.13 86.41
C GLU A 116 -18.59 38.49 86.89
N ARG A 117 -18.07 39.64 86.44
CA ARG A 117 -16.87 40.22 87.06
C ARG A 117 -17.16 40.61 88.50
N ALA A 118 -16.20 40.41 89.40
CA ALA A 118 -16.30 40.92 90.76
C ALA A 118 -16.42 42.46 90.74
N GLN A 119 -17.02 43.04 91.79
CA GLN A 119 -17.43 44.46 91.78
C GLN A 119 -16.29 45.46 91.51
N ASN A 120 -15.05 45.10 91.83
CA ASN A 120 -13.87 45.97 91.64
C ASN A 120 -12.99 45.57 90.45
N GLU A 121 -13.32 44.48 89.76
CA GLU A 121 -12.44 43.88 88.76
C GLU A 121 -12.53 44.59 87.41
N LYS A 122 -11.43 45.21 86.99
CA LYS A 122 -11.33 46.07 85.79
C LYS A 122 -10.26 45.65 84.80
N SER A 123 -9.42 44.68 85.14
CA SER A 123 -8.37 44.18 84.27
C SER A 123 -8.98 43.51 83.02
N PRO A 124 -8.24 43.30 81.93
CA PRO A 124 -8.79 42.63 80.75
C PRO A 124 -9.30 41.21 81.05
N LEU A 125 -8.67 40.45 81.94
CA LEU A 125 -8.97 39.03 82.20
C LEU A 125 -9.11 38.20 80.91
N PRO A 126 -8.01 37.91 80.20
CA PRO A 126 -8.01 36.99 79.08
C PRO A 126 -8.20 35.55 79.57
N VAL A 127 -9.44 35.19 79.89
CA VAL A 127 -9.80 33.95 80.59
C VAL A 127 -10.88 33.16 79.86
N GLN A 128 -10.75 31.84 79.94
CA GLN A 128 -11.78 30.88 79.58
C GLN A 128 -12.44 30.36 80.86
N VAL A 129 -13.76 30.32 80.88
CA VAL A 129 -14.56 29.86 82.03
C VAL A 129 -15.59 28.87 81.55
N GLU A 130 -15.55 27.67 82.12
CA GLU A 130 -16.44 26.56 81.79
C GLU A 130 -17.13 26.04 83.04
N ALA A 131 -18.44 25.85 82.97
CA ALA A 131 -19.17 25.04 83.94
C ALA A 131 -19.12 23.58 83.50
N VAL A 132 -18.50 22.73 84.31
CA VAL A 132 -18.44 21.28 84.11
C VAL A 132 -19.50 20.61 84.97
N LEU A 133 -20.38 19.87 84.32
CA LEU A 133 -21.41 19.04 84.93
C LEU A 133 -21.07 17.57 84.66
N GLY A 134 -20.82 16.80 85.72
CA GLY A 134 -20.42 15.41 85.59
C GLY A 134 -21.12 14.52 86.60
N ASN A 135 -21.24 13.22 86.30
CA ASN A 135 -21.70 12.26 87.29
C ASN A 135 -20.52 11.48 87.87
N SER A 136 -20.22 11.69 89.15
CA SER A 136 -19.13 11.01 89.85
C SER A 136 -19.33 9.49 90.02
N LYS A 137 -20.57 8.98 89.86
CA LYS A 137 -20.93 7.56 90.10
C LYS A 137 -21.50 6.83 88.87
N GLY A 138 -21.49 7.44 87.68
CA GLY A 138 -21.86 6.78 86.40
C GLY A 138 -23.35 6.47 86.15
N THR A 139 -24.24 6.59 87.15
CA THR A 139 -25.67 6.20 87.09
C THR A 139 -26.58 6.99 86.13
N VAL A 140 -26.36 8.29 85.90
CA VAL A 140 -27.23 9.20 85.13
C VAL A 140 -26.68 9.57 83.74
N LEU A 141 -25.37 9.81 83.61
CA LEU A 141 -24.72 10.25 82.35
C LEU A 141 -23.81 9.17 81.72
N GLY A 142 -23.77 7.96 82.28
CA GLY A 142 -22.94 6.86 81.77
C GLY A 142 -21.43 7.09 81.90
N GLY A 143 -21.00 7.97 82.82
CA GLY A 143 -19.57 8.33 83.01
C GLY A 143 -19.14 9.60 82.28
N ARG A 144 -19.95 10.10 81.35
CA ARG A 144 -19.70 11.33 80.58
C ARG A 144 -19.86 12.60 81.43
N ARG A 145 -19.07 13.62 81.11
CA ARG A 145 -19.14 14.99 81.64
C ARG A 145 -19.42 15.96 80.50
N ILE A 146 -20.03 17.09 80.82
CA ILE A 146 -20.29 18.18 79.87
C ILE A 146 -19.65 19.46 80.41
N ALA A 147 -18.88 20.16 79.60
CA ALA A 147 -18.40 21.52 79.87
C ALA A 147 -19.16 22.50 78.98
N ILE A 148 -19.65 23.62 79.53
CA ILE A 148 -20.23 24.71 78.74
C ILE A 148 -19.72 26.04 79.30
N GLY A 149 -19.28 26.94 78.42
CA GLY A 149 -18.64 28.16 78.85
C GLY A 149 -18.36 29.15 77.75
N TYR A 150 -17.46 30.08 78.05
CA TYR A 150 -16.86 30.97 77.07
C TYR A 150 -15.34 30.93 77.18
N ASP A 151 -14.68 31.27 76.08
CA ASP A 151 -13.26 31.52 76.00
C ASP A 151 -13.03 32.93 75.47
N ALA A 152 -12.56 33.81 76.35
CA ALA A 152 -12.16 35.17 76.04
C ALA A 152 -10.65 35.36 76.17
N ARG A 153 -9.83 34.30 76.09
CA ARG A 153 -8.36 34.38 76.25
C ARG A 153 -7.65 35.21 75.18
N ASP A 154 -8.30 35.45 74.04
CA ASP A 154 -7.77 36.30 72.98
C ASP A 154 -8.28 37.75 73.06
N ASP A 155 -9.01 38.12 74.12
CA ASP A 155 -9.57 39.46 74.35
C ASP A 155 -9.83 39.70 75.86
N ARG A 156 -10.82 40.53 76.22
CA ARG A 156 -11.31 40.72 77.59
C ARG A 156 -12.55 39.90 77.89
N ALA A 157 -12.66 39.36 79.11
CA ALA A 157 -13.91 38.76 79.59
C ALA A 157 -15.07 39.78 79.60
N PRO A 158 -16.31 39.39 79.24
CA PRO A 158 -17.48 40.26 79.34
C PRO A 158 -17.75 40.68 80.79
N ARG A 159 -18.46 41.79 81.01
CA ARG A 159 -18.86 42.19 82.38
C ARG A 159 -19.81 41.20 83.02
N LYS A 160 -20.75 40.70 82.22
CA LYS A 160 -21.65 39.60 82.58
C LYS A 160 -21.83 38.71 81.36
N PHE A 161 -21.62 37.42 81.54
CA PHE A 161 -21.93 36.39 80.56
C PHE A 161 -23.03 35.52 81.12
N THR A 162 -24.02 35.20 80.30
CA THR A 162 -25.03 34.20 80.62
C THR A 162 -25.15 33.26 79.44
N ILE A 163 -24.97 31.97 79.71
CA ILE A 163 -25.28 30.90 78.75
C ILE A 163 -26.31 29.98 79.39
N SER A 164 -27.37 29.64 78.66
CA SER A 164 -28.42 28.76 79.15
C SER A 164 -28.74 27.67 78.14
N THR A 165 -28.86 26.43 78.61
CA THR A 165 -29.17 25.25 77.80
C THR A 165 -30.30 24.44 78.44
N PRO A 166 -31.27 23.92 77.66
CA PRO A 166 -32.26 22.98 78.17
C PRO A 166 -31.59 21.74 78.79
N VAL A 167 -32.14 21.12 79.83
CA VAL A 167 -31.54 19.93 80.46
C VAL A 167 -31.69 18.68 79.58
N ASP A 168 -32.72 18.63 78.73
CA ASP A 168 -32.93 17.50 77.80
C ASP A 168 -31.81 17.39 76.76
N THR A 169 -31.15 18.51 76.45
CA THR A 169 -29.91 18.61 75.67
C THR A 169 -28.78 17.76 76.25
N ILE A 170 -28.72 17.66 77.58
CA ILE A 170 -27.62 17.06 78.37
C ILE A 170 -27.83 15.56 78.55
N THR A 171 -29.08 15.09 78.50
CA THR A 171 -29.46 13.74 78.96
C THR A 171 -29.84 12.76 77.85
N LYS A 172 -30.12 13.24 76.62
CA LYS A 172 -30.43 12.37 75.47
C LYS A 172 -29.14 12.00 74.73
N SER A 173 -29.00 10.71 74.40
CA SER A 173 -27.81 10.15 73.75
C SER A 173 -27.59 10.61 72.31
N ASN A 174 -28.56 11.28 71.68
CA ASN A 174 -28.49 11.91 70.36
C ASN A 174 -28.55 13.45 70.45
N GLY A 175 -28.05 14.00 71.55
CA GLY A 175 -28.38 15.33 72.06
C GLY A 175 -28.07 16.50 71.12
N SER A 176 -29.05 17.40 70.97
CA SER A 176 -28.82 18.71 70.39
C SER A 176 -28.41 19.72 71.47
N VAL A 177 -27.21 20.27 71.36
CA VAL A 177 -26.66 21.37 72.14
C VAL A 177 -27.34 22.68 71.76
N ARG A 178 -28.38 23.06 72.51
CA ARG A 178 -28.97 24.40 72.43
C ARG A 178 -28.38 25.33 73.48
N ALA A 179 -27.91 26.50 73.09
CA ALA A 179 -27.43 27.52 74.02
C ALA A 179 -27.96 28.90 73.63
N ASN A 180 -28.47 29.64 74.61
CA ASN A 180 -28.76 31.06 74.48
C ASN A 180 -27.72 31.85 75.27
N ILE A 181 -27.06 32.78 74.59
CA ILE A 181 -25.97 33.62 75.08
C ILE A 181 -26.48 35.04 75.24
N GLN A 182 -26.22 35.63 76.40
CA GLN A 182 -26.44 37.04 76.67
C GLN A 182 -25.19 37.64 77.31
N GLN A 183 -24.75 38.78 76.79
CA GLN A 183 -23.57 39.50 77.26
C GLN A 183 -23.90 40.94 77.62
N ASN A 184 -23.42 41.38 78.79
CA ASN A 184 -23.33 42.79 79.14
C ASN A 184 -21.87 43.25 78.96
N ASP A 185 -21.68 44.37 78.26
CA ASP A 185 -20.36 44.91 77.91
C ASP A 185 -19.40 43.84 77.35
N PRO A 186 -19.73 43.24 76.18
CA PRO A 186 -18.90 42.21 75.56
C PRO A 186 -17.51 42.75 75.16
N GLY A 187 -16.54 41.83 75.05
CA GLY A 187 -15.29 42.09 74.32
C GLY A 187 -15.53 42.31 72.83
N ALA A 188 -14.48 42.59 72.06
CA ALA A 188 -14.51 42.55 70.60
C ALA A 188 -14.65 41.11 70.06
N ARG A 189 -14.10 40.11 70.77
CA ARG A 189 -14.12 38.69 70.40
C ARG A 189 -14.55 37.83 71.57
N ILE A 190 -15.26 36.75 71.28
CA ILE A 190 -15.56 35.72 72.27
C ILE A 190 -15.73 34.39 71.55
N ALA A 191 -15.22 33.31 72.13
CA ALA A 191 -15.59 31.98 71.72
C ALA A 191 -16.55 31.36 72.74
N VAL A 192 -17.54 30.63 72.25
CA VAL A 192 -18.41 29.82 73.07
C VAL A 192 -17.93 28.39 72.96
N VAL A 193 -17.70 27.75 74.11
CA VAL A 193 -17.15 26.41 74.19
C VAL A 193 -18.18 25.48 74.81
N ALA A 194 -18.34 24.31 74.22
CA ALA A 194 -19.24 23.27 74.70
C ALA A 194 -18.65 21.90 74.38
N ASP A 195 -18.30 21.15 75.42
CA ASP A 195 -17.54 19.91 75.27
C ASP A 195 -18.25 18.76 75.99
N ILE A 196 -18.19 17.56 75.40
CA ILE A 196 -18.63 16.31 76.03
C ILE A 196 -17.41 15.40 76.11
N PHE A 197 -17.09 14.89 77.30
CA PHE A 197 -15.88 14.09 77.49
C PHE A 197 -16.02 13.07 78.62
N ASP A 198 -15.21 12.03 78.57
CA ASP A 198 -14.95 11.08 79.65
C ASP A 198 -13.71 11.52 80.47
N GLY A 199 -13.55 10.96 81.67
CA GLY A 199 -12.38 11.25 82.51
C GLY A 199 -12.57 12.45 83.46
N SER A 200 -11.50 13.21 83.70
CA SER A 200 -11.51 14.36 84.63
C SER A 200 -11.52 15.68 83.87
N PRO A 201 -11.94 16.81 84.50
CA PRO A 201 -12.00 18.10 83.82
C PRO A 201 -10.68 18.57 83.19
N THR A 202 -9.55 18.15 83.77
CA THR A 202 -8.18 18.52 83.36
C THR A 202 -7.46 17.41 82.57
N ALA A 203 -8.09 16.25 82.41
CA ALA A 203 -7.56 15.11 81.65
C ALA A 203 -8.73 14.41 80.95
N ARG A 204 -9.20 15.06 79.87
CA ARG A 204 -10.37 14.65 79.09
C ARG A 204 -10.03 13.50 78.15
N LEU A 205 -10.93 12.53 78.02
CA LEU A 205 -10.85 11.38 77.12
C LEU A 205 -12.09 11.35 76.24
N ASN A 206 -11.97 10.85 75.00
CA ASN A 206 -13.06 10.82 74.01
C ASN A 206 -13.80 12.16 73.90
N GLU A 207 -13.04 13.26 73.99
CA GLU A 207 -13.60 14.60 73.98
C GLU A 207 -14.23 14.88 72.62
N THR A 208 -15.46 15.38 72.64
CA THR A 208 -16.13 16.01 71.52
C THR A 208 -16.30 17.48 71.89
N ALA A 209 -15.45 18.33 71.35
CA ALA A 209 -15.44 19.76 71.64
C ALA A 209 -16.11 20.55 70.50
N ILE A 210 -17.04 21.44 70.85
CA ILE A 210 -17.58 22.45 69.95
C ILE A 210 -17.04 23.80 70.39
N ARG A 211 -16.42 24.52 69.47
CA ARG A 211 -16.03 25.92 69.67
C ARG A 211 -16.64 26.79 68.60
N LEU A 212 -17.39 27.82 69.01
CA LEU A 212 -17.93 28.87 68.14
C LEU A 212 -17.24 30.20 68.46
N ASP A 213 -16.25 30.61 67.67
CA ASP A 213 -15.51 31.85 67.84
C ASP A 213 -16.13 32.99 67.04
N TYR A 214 -16.77 33.91 67.75
CA TYR A 214 -17.30 35.15 67.22
C TYR A 214 -16.19 36.21 67.20
N ARG A 215 -15.62 36.49 66.02
CA ARG A 215 -14.66 37.59 65.87
C ARG A 215 -15.28 38.98 66.03
N LYS A 216 -16.61 39.05 66.09
CA LYS A 216 -17.42 40.22 66.40
C LYS A 216 -18.43 39.81 67.47
N SER A 217 -18.06 39.98 68.73
CA SER A 217 -18.81 39.44 69.88
C SER A 217 -20.27 39.95 69.90
N PRO A 218 -21.28 39.07 70.02
CA PRO A 218 -22.68 39.47 70.07
C PRO A 218 -23.12 39.90 71.47
N HIS A 219 -24.10 40.80 71.57
CA HIS A 219 -24.78 41.02 72.85
C HIS A 219 -25.75 39.86 73.14
N ASN A 220 -26.42 39.37 72.11
CA ASN A 220 -27.33 38.23 72.17
C ASN A 220 -27.02 37.30 71.01
N ALA A 221 -26.80 36.04 71.33
CA ALA A 221 -26.74 34.99 70.33
C ALA A 221 -27.49 33.76 70.81
N SER A 222 -27.98 32.97 69.88
CA SER A 222 -28.45 31.63 70.20
C SER A 222 -27.86 30.69 69.19
N PHE A 223 -27.55 29.47 69.62
CA PHE A 223 -27.27 28.40 68.69
C PHE A 223 -27.92 27.11 69.14
N THR A 224 -28.27 26.29 68.18
CA THR A 224 -28.70 24.92 68.36
C THR A 224 -27.83 24.07 67.45
N ALA A 225 -26.90 23.33 68.03
CA ALA A 225 -26.11 22.32 67.34
C ALA A 225 -26.75 20.94 67.59
N SER A 226 -26.99 20.12 66.59
CA SER A 226 -27.37 18.72 66.75
C SER A 226 -26.11 17.88 66.66
N LEU A 227 -25.76 17.11 67.69
CA LEU A 227 -24.60 16.22 67.66
C LEU A 227 -25.08 14.81 67.33
N GLY A 228 -24.96 14.44 66.05
CA GLY A 228 -25.35 13.15 65.49
C GLY A 228 -24.87 13.01 64.05
N HIS A 229 -25.30 11.97 63.35
CA HIS A 229 -24.89 11.72 61.96
C HIS A 229 -25.33 12.85 61.00
N ALA A 230 -26.48 13.47 61.28
CA ALA A 230 -26.87 14.76 60.71
C ALA A 230 -26.60 15.89 61.72
N THR A 231 -25.48 16.58 61.55
CA THR A 231 -25.07 17.70 62.38
C THR A 231 -25.68 18.99 61.85
N ALA A 232 -26.66 19.55 62.54
CA ALA A 232 -27.27 20.83 62.18
C ALA A 232 -26.90 21.94 63.17
N LEU A 233 -26.43 23.08 62.69
CA LEU A 233 -26.18 24.31 63.43
C LEU A 233 -27.16 25.40 62.97
N SER A 234 -28.15 25.71 63.78
CA SER A 234 -28.90 26.97 63.63
C SER A 234 -28.32 28.00 64.59
N ALA A 235 -27.92 29.16 64.11
CA ALA A 235 -27.33 30.23 64.90
C ALA A 235 -28.00 31.58 64.59
N THR A 236 -28.27 32.38 65.62
CA THR A 236 -28.70 33.77 65.50
C THR A 236 -27.72 34.66 66.22
N THR A 237 -27.42 35.82 65.66
CA THR A 237 -26.56 36.84 66.26
C THR A 237 -27.15 38.22 66.04
N ASP A 238 -27.07 39.09 67.05
CA ASP A 238 -27.42 40.51 66.90
C ASP A 238 -26.27 41.37 66.37
N ASN A 239 -25.11 40.77 66.09
CA ASN A 239 -23.93 41.47 65.59
C ASN A 239 -23.36 40.82 64.29
N PRO A 240 -24.07 40.90 63.15
CA PRO A 240 -23.67 40.29 61.89
C PRO A 240 -22.44 40.95 61.23
N GLY A 241 -21.90 40.29 60.21
CA GLY A 241 -20.81 40.77 59.34
C GLY A 241 -19.39 40.36 59.76
N GLY A 242 -19.22 39.68 60.90
CA GLY A 242 -17.92 39.17 61.36
C GLY A 242 -17.50 37.84 60.73
N LEU A 243 -16.31 37.35 61.12
CA LEU A 243 -15.88 35.97 60.90
C LEU A 243 -16.42 35.10 62.06
N LEU A 244 -17.13 34.03 61.73
CA LEU A 244 -17.46 32.96 62.66
C LEU A 244 -16.59 31.75 62.31
N THR A 245 -15.85 31.21 63.26
CA THR A 245 -15.23 29.90 63.09
C THR A 245 -15.89 28.90 64.02
N ALA A 246 -16.29 27.76 63.46
CA ALA A 246 -16.80 26.61 64.18
C ALA A 246 -15.79 25.48 64.06
N SER A 247 -15.30 24.96 65.17
CA SER A 247 -14.45 23.75 65.17
C SER A 247 -15.12 22.63 65.93
N VAL A 248 -15.05 21.42 65.37
CA VAL A 248 -15.44 20.16 65.99
C VAL A 248 -14.19 19.28 66.04
N ASP A 249 -13.83 18.83 67.23
CA ASP A 249 -12.72 17.90 67.44
C ASP A 249 -13.26 16.67 68.17
N SER A 250 -13.18 15.50 67.51
CA SER A 250 -13.66 14.21 68.01
C SER A 250 -12.75 13.07 67.50
N PRO A 251 -12.78 11.87 68.11
CA PRO A 251 -11.90 10.77 67.69
C PRO A 251 -12.02 10.36 66.22
N ASP A 252 -13.21 10.47 65.63
CA ASP A 252 -13.50 10.02 64.26
C ASP A 252 -13.53 11.17 63.23
N LEU A 253 -13.62 12.42 63.70
CA LEU A 253 -13.82 13.61 62.86
C LEU A 253 -13.21 14.85 63.52
N LYS A 254 -12.37 15.55 62.75
CA LYS A 254 -11.90 16.89 63.03
C LYS A 254 -12.36 17.81 61.91
N ALA A 255 -13.13 18.85 62.22
CA ALA A 255 -13.67 19.76 61.23
C ALA A 255 -13.53 21.21 61.69
N ASP A 256 -12.89 22.04 60.89
CA ASP A 256 -12.74 23.48 61.07
C ASP A 256 -13.51 24.21 59.95
N VAL A 257 -14.57 24.93 60.31
CA VAL A 257 -15.40 25.68 59.38
C VAL A 257 -15.29 27.17 59.70
N ALA A 258 -15.09 28.01 58.68
CA ALA A 258 -15.05 29.46 58.82
C ALA A 258 -16.02 30.12 57.85
N LEU A 259 -16.82 31.04 58.37
CA LEU A 259 -17.83 31.81 57.63
C LEU A 259 -17.50 33.29 57.72
N ARG A 260 -17.22 33.91 56.57
CA ARG A 260 -17.05 35.37 56.46
C ARG A 260 -18.39 36.03 56.15
N ALA A 261 -18.58 37.22 56.71
CA ALA A 261 -19.83 37.97 56.66
C ALA A 261 -21.02 37.21 57.27
N LEU A 262 -20.87 36.78 58.54
CA LEU A 262 -21.91 36.04 59.29
C LEU A 262 -23.28 36.75 59.20
N PRO A 263 -24.34 36.11 58.68
CA PRO A 263 -25.68 36.68 58.65
C PRO A 263 -26.31 36.75 60.06
N ALA A 264 -27.34 37.59 60.22
CA ALA A 264 -28.05 37.73 61.51
C ALA A 264 -28.72 36.42 61.96
N LYS A 265 -29.10 35.57 61.00
CA LYS A 265 -29.56 34.20 61.22
C LYS A 265 -28.93 33.29 60.18
N LEU A 266 -28.31 32.22 60.65
CA LEU A 266 -27.69 31.18 59.85
C LEU A 266 -28.34 29.86 60.23
N ASP A 267 -28.90 29.16 59.25
CA ASP A 267 -29.22 27.75 59.41
C ASP A 267 -28.22 26.97 58.54
N LEU A 268 -27.33 26.22 59.17
CA LEU A 268 -26.36 25.34 58.54
C LEU A 268 -26.71 23.91 58.94
N ALA A 269 -26.74 22.97 58.01
CA ALA A 269 -26.84 21.55 58.34
C ALA A 269 -25.89 20.75 57.47
N VAL A 270 -25.21 19.81 58.09
CA VAL A 270 -24.31 18.84 57.51
C VAL A 270 -24.92 17.47 57.76
N ASP A 271 -25.53 16.90 56.74
CA ASP A 271 -25.93 15.50 56.70
C ASP A 271 -24.70 14.70 56.26
N ALA A 272 -23.98 14.09 57.20
CA ALA A 272 -22.76 13.36 56.88
C ALA A 272 -23.07 12.06 56.10
N ASP A 273 -24.19 11.40 56.41
CA ASP A 273 -24.62 10.17 55.76
C ASP A 273 -25.08 10.46 54.31
N GLY A 274 -25.89 11.52 54.13
CA GLY A 274 -26.31 11.99 52.80
C GLY A 274 -25.26 12.82 52.06
N GLY A 275 -24.12 13.12 52.71
CA GLY A 275 -23.08 14.05 52.29
C GLY A 275 -23.58 15.44 51.88
N GLN A 276 -24.69 15.91 52.44
CA GLN A 276 -25.31 17.18 52.07
C GLN A 276 -25.00 18.28 53.08
N VAL A 277 -24.51 19.43 52.61
CA VAL A 277 -24.40 20.66 53.38
C VAL A 277 -25.48 21.65 52.95
N THR A 278 -26.51 21.88 53.76
CA THR A 278 -27.49 22.95 53.51
C THR A 278 -27.13 24.19 54.29
N TYR A 279 -27.27 25.36 53.68
CA TYR A 279 -27.11 26.64 54.35
C TYR A 279 -28.24 27.60 53.99
N ASN A 280 -28.59 28.46 54.93
CA ASN A 280 -29.56 29.54 54.73
C ASN A 280 -29.16 30.75 55.56
N GLY A 281 -28.71 31.81 54.89
CA GLY A 281 -28.37 33.11 55.48
C GLY A 281 -29.59 34.00 55.74
N ASN A 282 -30.81 33.47 55.60
CA ASN A 282 -32.10 34.09 55.96
C ASN A 282 -32.27 35.52 55.41
N GLY A 283 -31.93 35.73 54.13
CA GLY A 283 -32.06 37.01 53.43
C GLY A 283 -30.72 37.70 53.11
N THR A 284 -29.61 37.23 53.67
CA THR A 284 -28.28 37.78 53.42
C THR A 284 -27.37 36.72 52.78
N SER A 285 -26.60 37.09 51.75
CA SER A 285 -25.61 36.22 51.12
C SER A 285 -24.41 35.97 52.04
N ILE A 286 -23.80 34.79 51.93
CA ILE A 286 -22.56 34.46 52.63
C ILE A 286 -21.40 34.76 51.67
N GLU A 287 -20.46 35.61 52.10
CA GLU A 287 -19.34 36.03 51.23
C GLU A 287 -18.41 34.85 50.92
N ARG A 288 -18.00 34.11 51.97
CA ARG A 288 -17.09 32.98 51.84
C ARG A 288 -17.31 31.94 52.95
N LEU A 289 -17.29 30.68 52.58
CA LEU A 289 -17.29 29.53 53.49
C LEU A 289 -16.04 28.71 53.21
N THR A 290 -15.20 28.51 54.23
CA THR A 290 -14.10 27.55 54.17
C THR A 290 -14.35 26.42 55.15
N ALA A 291 -14.13 25.19 54.75
CA ALA A 291 -14.19 24.02 55.61
C ALA A 291 -12.93 23.16 55.42
N ASP A 292 -12.31 22.76 56.51
CA ASP A 292 -11.20 21.81 56.58
C ASP A 292 -11.65 20.62 57.42
N ILE A 293 -11.70 19.43 56.82
CA ILE A 293 -12.27 18.23 57.43
C ILE A 293 -11.24 17.11 57.34
N GLU A 294 -10.94 16.46 58.46
CA GLU A 294 -10.16 15.23 58.56
C GLU A 294 -11.02 14.16 59.23
N SER A 295 -11.12 12.97 58.64
CA SER A 295 -11.88 11.85 59.20
C SER A 295 -11.08 10.55 59.24
N ALA A 296 -11.37 9.71 60.24
CA ALA A 296 -10.84 8.35 60.31
C ALA A 296 -11.45 7.43 59.24
N GLN A 297 -12.64 7.77 58.73
CA GLN A 297 -13.34 7.07 57.65
C GLN A 297 -13.12 7.78 56.31
N ASP A 298 -13.36 7.06 55.21
CA ASP A 298 -13.18 7.62 53.88
C ASP A 298 -14.31 8.60 53.56
N LEU A 299 -13.95 9.86 53.29
CA LEU A 299 -14.87 10.95 52.94
C LEU A 299 -15.32 10.82 51.48
N ILE A 300 -14.36 10.66 50.56
CA ILE A 300 -14.61 10.56 49.12
C ILE A 300 -13.47 9.84 48.41
N GLY A 301 -13.76 8.77 47.65
CA GLY A 301 -12.76 8.09 46.82
C GLY A 301 -11.52 7.57 47.58
N GLY A 302 -11.61 7.35 48.89
CA GLY A 302 -10.46 7.03 49.76
C GLY A 302 -9.75 8.24 50.38
N ALA A 303 -10.20 9.47 50.09
CA ALA A 303 -9.75 10.67 50.79
C ALA A 303 -10.18 10.64 52.26
N ARG A 304 -9.29 11.03 53.15
CA ARG A 304 -9.56 11.23 54.59
C ARG A 304 -9.42 12.68 55.01
N LYS A 305 -8.97 13.54 54.09
CA LYS A 305 -8.87 14.99 54.25
C LYS A 305 -9.66 15.66 53.13
N LEU A 306 -10.46 16.66 53.47
CA LEU A 306 -11.26 17.45 52.55
C LEU A 306 -11.18 18.93 52.94
N ARG A 307 -10.76 19.77 52.01
CA ARG A 307 -10.83 21.23 52.10
C ARG A 307 -11.81 21.75 51.05
N VAL A 308 -12.76 22.57 51.48
CA VAL A 308 -13.73 23.23 50.62
C VAL A 308 -13.65 24.72 50.86
N ASP A 309 -13.65 25.51 49.79
CA ASP A 309 -13.66 26.96 49.83
C ASP A 309 -14.64 27.50 48.79
N LEU A 310 -15.76 28.04 49.27
CA LEU A 310 -16.87 28.55 48.48
C LEU A 310 -16.87 30.07 48.58
N LEU A 311 -16.82 30.77 47.44
CA LEU A 311 -16.88 32.22 47.35
C LEU A 311 -18.18 32.65 46.65
N GLY A 312 -18.81 33.72 47.13
CA GLY A 312 -20.01 34.29 46.52
C GLY A 312 -21.19 33.32 46.57
N MET A 313 -21.54 32.85 47.76
CA MET A 313 -22.64 31.89 47.95
C MET A 313 -24.00 32.63 47.89
N PRO A 314 -25.05 32.03 47.29
CA PRO A 314 -26.40 32.59 47.32
C PRO A 314 -26.96 32.72 48.74
N VAL A 315 -28.13 33.36 48.88
CA VAL A 315 -28.75 33.60 50.20
C VAL A 315 -29.10 32.31 50.94
N ALA A 316 -29.51 31.28 50.21
CA ALA A 316 -29.74 29.95 50.72
C ALA A 316 -29.42 28.95 49.61
N GLY A 317 -29.01 27.75 49.99
CA GLY A 317 -28.80 26.67 49.06
C GLY A 317 -28.41 25.38 49.77
N ALA A 318 -28.55 24.27 49.07
CA ALA A 318 -27.84 23.05 49.40
C ALA A 318 -26.54 22.97 48.59
N VAL A 319 -25.50 22.41 49.17
CA VAL A 319 -24.36 21.80 48.50
C VAL A 319 -24.45 20.31 48.81
N LYS A 320 -25.04 19.55 47.90
CA LYS A 320 -25.10 18.08 48.05
C LYS A 320 -23.79 17.50 47.54
N MET A 321 -22.98 16.91 48.42
CA MET A 321 -21.87 16.01 48.07
C MET A 321 -22.38 14.59 48.22
N ARG A 322 -22.92 14.00 47.15
CA ARG A 322 -23.43 12.62 47.28
C ARG A 322 -22.27 11.67 47.59
N ALA A 323 -22.31 11.00 48.74
CA ALA A 323 -21.39 9.92 49.05
C ALA A 323 -21.87 8.62 48.36
N PRO A 324 -20.95 7.67 48.04
CA PRO A 324 -21.31 6.39 47.45
C PRO A 324 -22.14 5.52 48.41
N GLU A 325 -23.47 5.56 48.31
CA GLU A 325 -24.31 4.53 48.93
C GLU A 325 -24.88 3.61 47.85
N GLY A 326 -24.56 2.32 47.94
CA GLY A 326 -25.18 1.28 47.09
C GLY A 326 -24.57 1.11 45.69
N GLY A 327 -23.24 1.17 45.56
CA GLY A 327 -22.53 0.73 44.34
C GLY A 327 -22.29 1.82 43.28
N ASN A 328 -23.01 2.95 43.31
CA ASN A 328 -22.77 4.07 42.41
C ASN A 328 -21.97 5.16 43.14
N GLN A 329 -20.73 5.39 42.70
CA GLN A 329 -19.78 6.31 43.33
C GLN A 329 -19.94 7.77 42.85
N GLN A 330 -21.17 8.23 42.62
CA GLN A 330 -21.46 9.55 42.07
C GLN A 330 -21.07 10.68 43.04
N LEU A 331 -20.10 11.51 42.67
CA LEU A 331 -19.79 12.79 43.29
C LEU A 331 -20.59 13.90 42.62
N GLY A 332 -21.68 14.35 43.23
CA GLY A 332 -22.37 15.57 42.83
C GLY A 332 -21.93 16.76 43.66
N LEU A 333 -21.99 17.97 43.10
CA LEU A 333 -22.16 19.23 43.80
C LEU A 333 -23.30 19.96 43.07
N THR A 334 -24.47 20.01 43.68
CA THR A 334 -25.60 20.81 43.16
C THR A 334 -25.81 21.99 44.07
N SER A 335 -26.12 23.16 43.49
CA SER A 335 -26.45 24.40 44.19
C SER A 335 -27.76 24.98 43.67
N ASP A 336 -28.60 25.47 44.58
CA ASP A 336 -29.90 26.09 44.23
C ASP A 336 -29.73 27.49 43.60
N GLY A 337 -28.50 27.99 43.51
CA GLY A 337 -28.12 29.23 42.85
C GLY A 337 -26.66 29.20 42.37
N VAL A 338 -26.24 30.23 41.62
CA VAL A 338 -24.87 30.31 41.10
C VAL A 338 -23.91 30.60 42.25
N ILE A 339 -22.89 29.77 42.42
CA ILE A 339 -21.75 30.04 43.32
C ILE A 339 -20.62 30.63 42.47
N ASP A 340 -20.05 31.76 42.90
CA ASP A 340 -19.05 32.48 42.11
C ASP A 340 -17.78 31.66 41.86
N GLN A 341 -17.24 31.02 42.90
CA GLN A 341 -16.09 30.13 42.82
C GLN A 341 -16.21 29.01 43.85
N ILE A 342 -15.86 27.80 43.42
CA ILE A 342 -15.77 26.61 44.27
C ILE A 342 -14.37 26.05 44.12
N ASP A 343 -13.61 26.02 45.21
CA ASP A 343 -12.34 25.33 45.33
C ASP A 343 -12.51 24.11 46.25
N VAL A 344 -12.37 22.90 45.72
CA VAL A 344 -12.43 21.65 46.49
C VAL A 344 -11.09 20.96 46.40
N ARG A 345 -10.57 20.45 47.51
CA ARG A 345 -9.34 19.66 47.57
C ARG A 345 -9.57 18.46 48.48
N ALA A 346 -9.23 17.27 48.03
CA ALA A 346 -9.29 16.06 48.83
C ALA A 346 -7.95 15.30 48.75
N SER A 347 -7.56 14.65 49.84
CA SER A 347 -6.40 13.77 49.85
C SER A 347 -6.57 12.63 50.85
N ASP A 348 -5.80 11.56 50.69
CA ASP A 348 -5.62 10.55 51.74
C ASP A 348 -5.02 11.17 53.03
N ALA A 349 -5.01 10.40 54.12
CA ALA A 349 -4.53 10.87 55.43
C ALA A 349 -3.04 11.24 55.46
N THR A 350 -2.23 10.65 54.57
CA THR A 350 -0.77 10.79 54.52
C THR A 350 -0.28 11.83 53.52
N SER A 351 -1.07 12.09 52.47
CA SER A 351 -0.76 13.01 51.38
C SER A 351 -1.17 14.44 51.71
N GLY A 352 -0.50 15.40 51.06
CA GLY A 352 -0.93 16.80 51.04
C GLY A 352 -1.93 17.08 49.91
N TYR A 353 -2.75 18.12 50.09
CA TYR A 353 -3.69 18.57 49.06
C TYR A 353 -2.97 18.89 47.75
N PRO A 354 -3.48 18.44 46.59
CA PRO A 354 -2.97 18.87 45.31
C PRO A 354 -3.30 20.35 45.05
N GLN A 355 -2.65 20.93 44.03
CA GLN A 355 -3.00 22.26 43.52
C GLN A 355 -3.95 22.09 42.35
N VAL A 356 -4.86 23.05 42.18
CA VAL A 356 -5.71 23.09 41.00
C VAL A 356 -4.87 23.52 39.79
N PRO A 357 -5.00 22.88 38.62
CA PRO A 357 -4.26 23.28 37.43
C PRO A 357 -4.72 24.65 36.89
N GLY A 358 -3.78 25.51 36.49
CA GLY A 358 -4.08 26.77 35.80
C GLY A 358 -3.81 28.05 36.60
N ALA A 359 -4.10 29.19 35.97
CA ALA A 359 -4.05 30.50 36.62
C ALA A 359 -5.25 30.67 37.58
N ASP A 360 -5.20 31.69 38.44
CA ASP A 360 -6.28 31.97 39.38
C ASP A 360 -7.62 32.39 38.74
N THR A 361 -7.64 32.58 37.43
CA THR A 361 -8.83 32.94 36.63
C THR A 361 -9.44 31.77 35.87
N ASP A 362 -8.77 30.62 35.80
CA ASP A 362 -9.17 29.52 34.93
C ASP A 362 -9.79 28.38 35.74
N GLY A 363 -10.82 27.73 35.19
CA GLY A 363 -11.36 26.51 35.79
C GLY A 363 -10.37 25.36 35.62
N GLY A 364 -10.33 24.46 36.59
CA GLY A 364 -9.39 23.34 36.54
C GLY A 364 -9.78 22.16 37.41
N ALA A 365 -9.34 20.96 37.05
CA ALA A 365 -9.47 19.74 37.83
C ALA A 365 -8.16 18.94 37.80
N PHE A 366 -7.71 18.48 38.95
CA PHE A 366 -6.59 17.57 39.17
C PHE A 366 -7.11 16.29 39.83
N LEU A 367 -6.73 15.12 39.31
CA LEU A 367 -7.03 13.82 39.90
C LEU A 367 -5.76 12.95 39.88
N ASP A 368 -5.41 12.33 41.01
CA ASP A 368 -4.34 11.34 41.09
C ASP A 368 -4.82 10.17 41.94
N THR A 369 -5.05 9.02 41.29
CA THR A 369 -5.42 7.77 41.96
C THR A 369 -4.28 6.77 42.01
N THR A 370 -3.04 7.19 41.71
CA THR A 370 -1.95 6.25 41.43
C THR A 370 -1.37 5.63 42.69
N GLY A 371 -1.04 4.34 42.62
CA GLY A 371 -0.38 3.62 43.71
C GLY A 371 -1.20 3.56 45.00
N GLY A 372 -2.53 3.50 44.87
CA GLY A 372 -3.47 3.46 46.00
C GLY A 372 -3.61 4.78 46.76
N LYS A 373 -3.06 5.88 46.25
CA LYS A 373 -3.32 7.24 46.77
C LYS A 373 -4.58 7.78 46.12
N PHE A 374 -5.28 8.67 46.81
CA PHE A 374 -6.35 9.45 46.21
C PHE A 374 -6.13 10.92 46.50
N ARG A 375 -6.01 11.73 45.45
CA ARG A 375 -5.85 13.17 45.53
C ARG A 375 -6.71 13.83 44.46
N LEU A 376 -7.52 14.80 44.87
CA LEU A 376 -8.43 15.55 44.00
C LEU A 376 -8.25 17.04 44.29
N ALA A 377 -8.20 17.88 43.27
CA ALA A 377 -8.42 19.32 43.42
C ALA A 377 -9.24 19.85 42.25
N ALA A 378 -10.26 20.66 42.51
CA ALA A 378 -11.07 21.26 41.46
C ALA A 378 -11.36 22.73 41.79
N ARG A 379 -11.33 23.58 40.76
CA ARG A 379 -11.78 24.97 40.76
C ARG A 379 -12.82 25.16 39.69
N ILE A 380 -14.00 25.64 40.07
CA ILE A 380 -15.08 25.91 39.12
C ILE A 380 -15.69 27.26 39.43
N PHE A 381 -15.81 28.11 38.41
CA PHE A 381 -16.49 29.40 38.54
C PHE A 381 -17.93 29.32 38.05
N LYS A 382 -18.79 30.14 38.66
CA LYS A 382 -20.20 30.29 38.28
C LYS A 382 -20.95 28.96 38.20
N LEU A 383 -20.66 28.03 39.12
CA LEU A 383 -21.24 26.69 39.12
C LEU A 383 -22.71 26.73 39.54
N LYS A 384 -23.57 26.01 38.81
CA LYS A 384 -24.92 25.61 39.23
C LYS A 384 -24.94 24.16 39.69
N SER A 385 -24.39 23.25 38.89
CA SER A 385 -24.23 21.85 39.26
C SER A 385 -23.03 21.20 38.59
N ILE A 386 -22.33 20.32 39.29
CA ILE A 386 -21.42 19.35 38.71
C ILE A 386 -21.82 17.96 39.22
N LEU A 387 -21.77 16.96 38.36
CA LEU A 387 -21.97 15.57 38.71
C LEU A 387 -20.85 14.77 38.05
N VAL A 388 -20.09 14.05 38.85
CA VAL A 388 -19.05 13.12 38.40
C VAL A 388 -19.49 11.74 38.81
N ASP A 389 -19.77 10.87 37.85
CA ASP A 389 -19.93 9.44 38.08
C ASP A 389 -18.61 8.77 37.70
N PRO A 390 -17.94 7.98 38.53
CA PRO A 390 -16.72 7.29 38.11
C PRO A 390 -17.00 5.90 37.53
N SER A 391 -18.25 5.40 37.56
CA SER A 391 -18.58 4.09 37.00
C SER A 391 -20.03 4.02 36.46
N PRO A 392 -20.23 4.21 35.13
CA PRO A 392 -19.23 4.59 34.12
C PRO A 392 -18.72 6.03 34.33
N MET A 393 -17.49 6.32 33.89
CA MET A 393 -16.89 7.64 34.09
C MET A 393 -17.69 8.71 33.31
N SER A 394 -18.48 9.54 33.97
CA SER A 394 -19.20 10.67 33.37
C SER A 394 -19.05 11.94 34.18
N LEU A 395 -19.08 13.07 33.48
CA LEU A 395 -18.96 14.42 34.00
C LEU A 395 -20.09 15.26 33.41
N GLU A 396 -21.03 15.70 34.23
CA GLU A 396 -22.04 16.69 33.87
C GLU A 396 -21.73 17.99 34.60
N VAL A 397 -21.53 19.08 33.87
CA VAL A 397 -21.23 20.41 34.42
C VAL A 397 -22.27 21.40 33.90
N GLN A 398 -22.80 22.23 34.80
CA GLN A 398 -23.64 23.37 34.47
C GLN A 398 -23.05 24.63 35.10
N THR A 399 -22.69 25.60 34.26
CA THR A 399 -22.17 26.93 34.63
C THR A 399 -23.06 28.03 34.07
N ASP A 400 -22.89 29.27 34.56
CA ASP A 400 -23.62 30.42 34.02
C ASP A 400 -22.89 31.12 32.86
N GLN A 401 -21.60 30.82 32.66
CA GLN A 401 -20.75 31.46 31.65
C GLN A 401 -19.76 30.46 31.06
N ALA A 402 -19.42 30.67 29.79
CA ALA A 402 -18.38 29.91 29.13
C ALA A 402 -16.99 30.34 29.60
N GLN A 403 -16.10 29.36 29.79
CA GLN A 403 -14.75 29.61 30.32
C GLN A 403 -13.79 28.48 29.94
N THR A 404 -12.48 28.76 29.97
CA THR A 404 -11.47 27.72 29.79
C THR A 404 -11.45 26.78 30.99
N PHE A 405 -11.39 25.47 30.74
CA PHE A 405 -11.31 24.44 31.77
C PHE A 405 -10.13 23.50 31.50
N ARG A 406 -9.26 23.30 32.49
CA ARG A 406 -8.09 22.40 32.38
C ARG A 406 -8.28 21.14 33.21
N ILE A 407 -7.81 20.02 32.71
CA ILE A 407 -7.86 18.72 33.38
C ILE A 407 -6.43 18.19 33.44
N ASP A 408 -6.01 17.68 34.60
CA ASP A 408 -4.76 16.96 34.81
C ASP A 408 -5.09 15.70 35.62
N ALA A 409 -4.93 14.53 35.05
CA ALA A 409 -5.34 13.26 35.65
C ALA A 409 -4.21 12.24 35.59
N ALA A 410 -3.97 11.55 36.69
CA ALA A 410 -3.11 10.38 36.78
C ALA A 410 -3.92 9.23 37.37
N ILE A 411 -4.14 8.17 36.59
CA ILE A 411 -4.95 7.01 37.00
C ILE A 411 -4.13 5.73 36.88
N ASP A 412 -4.39 4.76 37.76
CA ASP A 412 -3.74 3.45 37.67
C ASP A 412 -4.14 2.75 36.35
N GLY A 413 -3.18 2.15 35.65
CA GLY A 413 -3.44 1.43 34.41
C GLY A 413 -4.30 0.18 34.63
N SER A 414 -5.07 -0.22 33.60
CA SER A 414 -5.93 -1.40 33.63
C SER A 414 -5.12 -2.70 33.53
N GLY A 415 -4.55 -3.15 34.66
CA GLY A 415 -3.84 -4.42 34.74
C GLY A 415 -2.74 -4.42 35.79
N GLN A 416 -2.45 -5.59 36.37
CA GLN A 416 -1.41 -5.71 37.38
C GLN A 416 -0.03 -5.45 36.75
N GLY A 417 0.53 -4.26 36.99
CA GLY A 417 1.82 -3.82 36.44
C GLY A 417 1.72 -2.91 35.21
N ALA A 418 0.52 -2.52 34.77
CA ALA A 418 0.35 -1.52 33.72
C ALA A 418 0.88 -0.14 34.20
N PRO A 419 1.55 0.64 33.33
CA PRO A 419 2.00 1.98 33.69
C PRO A 419 0.80 2.87 34.03
N PRO A 420 0.93 3.84 34.96
CA PRO A 420 -0.10 4.83 35.20
C PRO A 420 -0.42 5.63 33.94
N ILE A 421 -1.70 5.86 33.69
CA ILE A 421 -2.16 6.72 32.61
C ILE A 421 -2.11 8.16 33.11
N ALA A 422 -1.33 9.02 32.45
CA ALA A 422 -1.31 10.46 32.71
C ALA A 422 -2.00 11.17 31.55
N ALA A 423 -3.07 11.93 31.84
CA ALA A 423 -3.87 12.65 30.86
C ALA A 423 -3.98 14.12 31.22
N LYS A 424 -3.77 15.01 30.25
CA LYS A 424 -3.99 16.44 30.36
C LYS A 424 -4.97 16.88 29.29
N ALA A 425 -5.93 17.72 29.62
CA ALA A 425 -6.83 18.29 28.63
C ALA A 425 -7.11 19.76 28.89
N THR A 426 -7.31 20.53 27.83
CA THR A 426 -7.81 21.90 27.87
C THR A 426 -9.05 21.99 27.00
N ILE A 427 -10.16 22.40 27.60
CA ILE A 427 -11.40 22.73 26.90
C ILE A 427 -11.50 24.25 26.82
N GLN A 428 -11.41 24.81 25.62
CA GLN A 428 -11.65 26.23 25.38
C GLN A 428 -13.15 26.46 25.27
N ASP A 429 -13.66 27.52 25.91
CA ASP A 429 -15.07 27.89 25.91
C ASP A 429 -16.01 26.77 26.42
N LEU A 430 -15.72 26.20 27.60
CA LEU A 430 -16.58 25.21 28.26
C LEU A 430 -18.04 25.71 28.27
N PRO A 431 -18.99 25.01 27.65
CA PRO A 431 -20.36 25.50 27.49
C PRO A 431 -21.11 25.52 28.84
N THR A 432 -22.21 26.28 28.92
CA THR A 432 -22.98 26.47 30.16
C THR A 432 -23.65 25.20 30.66
N ALA A 433 -23.80 24.21 29.80
CA ALA A 433 -24.06 22.82 30.14
C ALA A 433 -23.19 21.93 29.25
N LEU A 434 -22.41 21.05 29.87
CA LEU A 434 -21.62 20.00 29.24
C LEU A 434 -21.88 18.68 29.95
N LYS A 435 -22.14 17.63 29.20
CA LYS A 435 -22.16 16.26 29.66
C LYS A 435 -21.15 15.46 28.84
N LEU A 436 -20.15 14.91 29.51
CA LEU A 436 -19.18 13.96 28.98
C LEU A 436 -19.43 12.62 29.66
N GLY A 437 -19.36 11.52 28.92
CA GLY A 437 -19.47 10.18 29.48
C GLY A 437 -18.58 9.21 28.73
N LEU A 438 -17.63 8.57 29.39
CA LEU A 438 -16.93 7.41 28.87
C LEU A 438 -17.80 6.18 29.13
N VAL A 439 -18.37 5.64 28.06
CA VAL A 439 -19.14 4.41 28.08
C VAL A 439 -18.29 3.32 27.44
N GLU A 440 -17.96 2.31 28.23
CA GLU A 440 -17.37 1.07 27.73
C GLU A 440 -18.49 0.18 27.17
N ASP A 441 -18.36 -0.23 25.91
CA ASP A 441 -19.28 -1.07 25.16
C ASP A 441 -18.50 -2.26 24.58
N GLY A 442 -18.15 -3.21 25.45
CA GLY A 442 -17.26 -4.33 25.12
C GLY A 442 -15.80 -3.86 24.94
N ALA A 443 -15.21 -4.10 23.76
CA ALA A 443 -13.87 -3.62 23.41
C ALA A 443 -13.85 -2.15 22.95
N ASN A 444 -15.02 -1.52 22.81
CA ASN A 444 -15.15 -0.14 22.34
C ASN A 444 -15.32 0.83 23.49
N SER A 445 -14.63 1.98 23.41
CA SER A 445 -14.78 3.08 24.36
C SER A 445 -15.41 4.27 23.66
N LYS A 446 -16.59 4.69 24.09
CA LYS A 446 -17.32 5.83 23.52
C LYS A 446 -17.29 7.01 24.48
N LEU A 447 -16.84 8.18 24.01
CA LEU A 447 -17.04 9.45 24.70
C LEU A 447 -18.39 10.04 24.25
N GLN A 448 -19.42 9.82 25.05
CA GLN A 448 -20.69 10.52 24.92
C GLN A 448 -20.48 12.01 25.18
N TYR A 449 -20.96 12.82 24.27
CA TYR A 449 -20.83 14.27 24.27
C TYR A 449 -22.21 14.90 24.10
N ALA A 450 -22.63 15.70 25.08
CA ALA A 450 -23.76 16.59 24.93
C ALA A 450 -23.43 17.97 25.48
N ALA A 451 -23.62 19.00 24.66
CA ALA A 451 -23.30 20.37 25.01
C ALA A 451 -24.43 21.33 24.63
N SER A 452 -24.58 22.38 25.44
CA SER A 452 -25.54 23.45 25.19
C SER A 452 -25.10 24.44 24.10
N ALA A 453 -23.82 24.46 23.76
CA ALA A 453 -23.23 25.30 22.73
C ALA A 453 -21.99 24.60 22.14
N PRO A 454 -21.57 24.95 20.91
CA PRO A 454 -20.36 24.39 20.31
C PRO A 454 -19.10 24.66 21.14
N ILE A 455 -18.13 23.74 21.09
CA ILE A 455 -16.81 23.91 21.71
C ILE A 455 -15.79 24.26 20.64
N SER A 456 -15.05 25.35 20.88
CA SER A 456 -14.04 25.87 19.95
C SER A 456 -12.85 24.92 19.80
N LEU A 457 -12.31 24.42 20.91
CA LEU A 457 -11.16 23.51 20.93
C LEU A 457 -11.19 22.60 22.17
N ILE A 458 -11.01 21.31 21.95
CA ILE A 458 -10.54 20.36 22.96
C ILE A 458 -9.13 19.95 22.57
N ASP A 459 -8.17 20.20 23.45
CA ASP A 459 -6.76 19.82 23.28
C ASP A 459 -6.39 18.85 24.41
N ALA A 460 -6.18 17.57 24.09
CA ALA A 460 -5.97 16.51 25.06
C ALA A 460 -4.70 15.71 24.74
N GLU A 461 -3.89 15.43 25.75
CA GLU A 461 -2.67 14.62 25.67
C GLU A 461 -2.76 13.51 26.73
N ALA A 462 -2.47 12.27 26.36
CA ALA A 462 -2.42 11.14 27.27
C ALA A 462 -1.14 10.31 27.05
N SER A 463 -0.55 9.80 28.12
CA SER A 463 0.56 8.84 28.09
C SER A 463 0.27 7.64 28.99
N GLY A 464 0.89 6.50 28.69
CA GLY A 464 0.62 5.23 29.39
C GLY A 464 -0.61 4.49 28.87
N ILE A 465 -1.13 4.88 27.70
CA ILE A 465 -2.28 4.22 27.05
C ILE A 465 -1.80 3.41 25.84
N SER A 466 -2.18 2.14 25.73
CA SER A 466 -1.87 1.35 24.53
C SER A 466 -2.93 1.64 23.46
N VAL A 467 -2.61 2.54 22.51
CA VAL A 467 -3.54 2.93 21.43
C VAL A 467 -3.45 1.93 20.27
N VAL A 468 -2.22 1.60 19.89
CA VAL A 468 -1.82 0.64 18.86
C VAL A 468 -0.46 0.08 19.25
N ASP A 469 -0.09 -1.09 18.71
CA ASP A 469 1.19 -1.74 19.05
C ASP A 469 2.37 -0.78 18.83
N GLY A 470 3.11 -0.49 19.91
CA GLY A 470 4.26 0.42 19.89
C GLY A 470 4.00 1.91 20.12
N ALA A 471 2.75 2.37 20.28
CA ALA A 471 2.43 3.75 20.67
C ALA A 471 1.75 3.82 22.04
N ASP A 472 2.40 4.48 23.01
CA ASP A 472 1.94 4.64 24.39
C ASP A 472 1.57 6.10 24.76
N LYS A 473 1.67 7.00 23.78
CA LYS A 473 1.36 8.43 23.88
C LYS A 473 0.39 8.86 22.77
N LEU A 474 -0.60 9.66 23.14
CA LEU A 474 -1.62 10.20 22.23
C LEU A 474 -1.81 11.69 22.50
N HIS A 475 -2.02 12.46 21.44
CA HIS A 475 -2.41 13.86 21.49
C HIS A 475 -3.52 14.11 20.46
N VAL A 476 -4.63 14.67 20.92
CA VAL A 476 -5.84 14.87 20.14
C VAL A 476 -6.26 16.33 20.26
N LYS A 477 -6.39 16.99 19.11
CA LYS A 477 -7.00 18.31 18.99
C LYS A 477 -8.29 18.22 18.19
N LEU A 478 -9.40 18.56 18.81
CA LEU A 478 -10.72 18.61 18.20
C LEU A 478 -11.15 20.09 18.12
N GLN A 479 -11.32 20.61 16.91
CA GLN A 479 -11.73 21.99 16.65
C GLN A 479 -13.15 22.03 16.07
N GLY A 480 -13.95 23.00 16.53
CA GLY A 480 -15.31 23.22 16.03
C GLY A 480 -16.22 22.02 16.26
N ILE A 481 -16.43 21.66 17.53
CA ILE A 481 -17.27 20.53 17.93
C ILE A 481 -18.71 21.05 18.09
N ASP A 482 -19.64 20.52 17.29
CA ASP A 482 -21.07 20.81 17.39
C ASP A 482 -21.92 19.53 17.49
N GLY A 483 -23.17 19.69 17.94
CA GLY A 483 -24.13 18.60 18.03
C GLY A 483 -24.10 17.86 19.37
N ASN A 484 -24.90 16.80 19.47
CA ASN A 484 -24.99 15.93 20.63
C ASN A 484 -24.94 14.49 20.13
N GLY A 485 -24.03 13.69 20.67
CA GLY A 485 -23.76 12.36 20.14
C GLY A 485 -22.56 11.71 20.82
N ASP A 486 -21.92 10.77 20.13
CA ASP A 486 -20.81 10.01 20.68
C ASP A 486 -19.56 10.15 19.80
N ILE A 487 -18.40 10.39 20.40
CA ILE A 487 -17.09 10.24 19.76
C ILE A 487 -16.45 8.96 20.31
N GLY A 488 -16.48 7.89 19.54
CA GLY A 488 -15.97 6.59 19.96
C GLY A 488 -14.59 6.28 19.42
N LEU A 489 -13.71 5.78 20.28
CA LEU A 489 -12.60 4.94 19.88
C LEU A 489 -13.13 3.51 19.76
N ARG A 490 -13.26 3.06 18.53
CA ARG A 490 -13.69 1.71 18.18
C ARG A 490 -12.45 0.83 18.09
N SER A 491 -12.43 -0.27 18.84
CA SER A 491 -11.44 -1.34 18.73
C SER A 491 -12.20 -2.64 18.52
N ASP A 492 -12.11 -3.19 17.32
CA ASP A 492 -12.78 -4.44 16.96
C ASP A 492 -11.92 -5.66 17.31
N GLU A 493 -12.51 -6.86 17.39
CA GLU A 493 -11.76 -8.11 17.62
C GLU A 493 -10.65 -8.35 16.56
N ASP A 494 -10.81 -7.78 15.37
CA ASP A 494 -9.86 -7.84 14.27
C ASP A 494 -8.69 -6.82 14.41
N GLY A 495 -8.60 -6.11 15.54
CA GLY A 495 -7.59 -5.09 15.79
C GLY A 495 -7.82 -3.77 15.03
N THR A 496 -9.01 -3.60 14.41
CA THR A 496 -9.38 -2.34 13.75
C THR A 496 -9.57 -1.24 14.79
N VAL A 497 -8.76 -0.19 14.70
CA VAL A 497 -8.84 0.99 15.57
C VAL A 497 -9.41 2.15 14.78
N GLY A 498 -10.49 2.76 15.27
CA GLY A 498 -11.11 3.88 14.58
C GLY A 498 -11.69 4.94 15.50
N LEU A 499 -11.86 6.15 14.96
CA LEU A 499 -12.56 7.24 15.61
C LEU A 499 -13.87 7.50 14.86
N VAL A 500 -15.01 7.33 15.54
CA VAL A 500 -16.35 7.47 14.97
C VAL A 500 -17.09 8.59 15.68
N ALA A 501 -17.52 9.61 14.95
CA ALA A 501 -18.34 10.71 15.44
C ALA A 501 -19.81 10.49 15.02
N ASN A 502 -20.63 10.00 15.94
CA ASN A 502 -22.06 9.72 15.71
C ASN A 502 -22.91 10.86 16.27
N GLY A 503 -23.48 11.71 15.41
CA GLY A 503 -24.33 12.83 15.84
C GLY A 503 -23.57 14.06 16.36
N VAL A 504 -22.24 14.03 16.28
CA VAL A 504 -21.33 15.14 16.57
C VAL A 504 -20.64 15.53 15.28
N ASN A 505 -20.63 16.82 14.93
CA ASN A 505 -19.81 17.33 13.85
C ASN A 505 -18.51 17.87 14.44
N VAL A 506 -17.38 17.49 13.86
CA VAL A 506 -16.07 18.04 14.23
C VAL A 506 -15.44 18.66 13.00
N ASP A 507 -15.28 19.98 13.00
CA ASP A 507 -14.76 20.72 11.85
C ASP A 507 -13.34 20.28 11.49
N ARG A 508 -12.48 20.06 12.49
CA ARG A 508 -11.11 19.56 12.29
C ARG A 508 -10.65 18.69 13.44
N ILE A 509 -10.05 17.55 13.09
CA ILE A 509 -9.42 16.63 14.02
C ILE A 509 -7.94 16.53 13.68
N GLU A 510 -7.08 16.74 14.68
CA GLU A 510 -5.67 16.35 14.63
C GLU A 510 -5.43 15.26 15.66
N VAL A 511 -4.91 14.12 15.23
CA VAL A 511 -4.51 13.02 16.11
C VAL A 511 -3.05 12.76 15.87
N GLU A 512 -2.26 12.72 16.94
CA GLU A 512 -0.84 12.39 16.93
C GLU A 512 -0.59 11.26 17.94
N ALA A 513 0.06 10.19 17.51
CA ALA A 513 0.45 9.07 18.37
C ALA A 513 1.94 8.75 18.21
N ALA A 514 2.60 8.41 19.31
CA ALA A 514 4.03 8.07 19.36
C ALA A 514 4.36 7.16 20.57
N GLU A 515 5.57 6.61 20.58
CA GLU A 515 6.17 5.91 21.73
C GLU A 515 6.63 6.90 22.83
N ALA A 516 6.82 6.43 24.06
CA ALA A 516 7.21 7.24 25.18
C ALA A 516 8.58 7.86 24.95
N GLY A 517 8.62 9.19 25.06
CA GLY A 517 9.82 9.98 24.78
C GLY A 517 10.06 10.28 23.30
N GLY A 518 9.24 9.76 22.38
CA GLY A 518 9.22 10.14 20.98
C GLY A 518 8.53 11.50 20.76
N GLU A 519 8.98 12.27 19.77
CA GLU A 519 8.27 13.46 19.32
C GLU A 519 7.06 13.08 18.46
N PHE A 520 5.94 13.79 18.66
CA PHE A 520 4.76 13.62 17.81
C PHE A 520 5.11 13.95 16.35
N PRO A 521 4.78 13.08 15.38
CA PRO A 521 4.92 13.41 13.98
C PRO A 521 4.03 14.62 13.62
N GLN A 522 4.43 15.39 12.62
CA GLN A 522 3.63 16.51 12.12
C GLN A 522 2.86 16.08 10.87
N VAL A 523 1.60 16.53 10.75
CA VAL A 523 0.81 16.27 9.54
C VAL A 523 1.40 17.04 8.34
N PRO A 524 1.67 16.39 7.20
CA PRO A 524 2.27 17.04 6.03
C PRO A 524 1.46 18.24 5.50
N GLY A 525 2.13 19.37 5.27
CA GLY A 525 1.69 20.39 4.30
C GLY A 525 0.45 21.26 4.62
N GLY A 526 -0.02 21.35 5.86
CA GLY A 526 -1.11 22.27 6.24
C GLY A 526 -2.52 21.90 5.75
N ALA A 527 -2.65 20.93 4.83
CA ALA A 527 -3.91 20.39 4.30
C ALA A 527 -4.35 19.12 5.06
N ALA A 528 -5.45 18.49 4.61
CA ALA A 528 -5.89 17.18 5.10
C ALA A 528 -4.87 16.11 4.70
N GLY A 529 -4.59 15.19 5.61
CA GLY A 529 -3.65 14.11 5.31
C GLY A 529 -3.31 13.24 6.51
N ALA A 530 -2.54 12.20 6.24
CA ALA A 530 -2.06 11.24 7.21
C ALA A 530 -0.55 11.00 7.03
N PHE A 531 0.14 10.80 8.15
CA PHE A 531 1.51 10.33 8.24
C PHE A 531 1.52 9.06 9.07
N VAL A 532 2.15 8.00 8.57
CA VAL A 532 2.30 6.71 9.26
C VAL A 532 3.77 6.29 9.16
N ASP A 533 4.39 5.93 10.27
CA ASP A 533 5.70 5.26 10.31
C ASP A 533 5.62 4.08 11.27
N ALA A 534 5.79 2.88 10.74
CA ALA A 534 5.73 1.61 11.46
C ALA A 534 7.08 0.89 11.49
N THR A 535 8.19 1.60 11.30
CA THR A 535 9.53 0.99 11.22
C THR A 535 10.18 0.81 12.59
N GLY A 536 11.07 -0.19 12.70
CA GLY A 536 11.92 -0.38 13.89
C GLY A 536 11.18 -0.71 15.19
N GLY A 537 9.95 -1.26 15.10
CA GLY A 537 9.11 -1.56 16.26
C GLY A 537 8.49 -0.32 16.93
N LYS A 538 8.59 0.85 16.29
CA LYS A 538 8.00 2.10 16.75
C LYS A 538 6.84 2.44 15.83
N PHE A 539 5.70 2.82 16.41
CA PHE A 539 4.56 3.30 15.66
C PHE A 539 4.38 4.80 15.86
N ARG A 540 4.35 5.56 14.77
CA ARG A 540 4.07 7.00 14.77
C ARG A 540 2.95 7.27 13.77
N LEU A 541 1.94 8.00 14.22
CA LEU A 541 0.78 8.38 13.41
C LEU A 541 0.50 9.86 13.61
N ALA A 542 0.29 10.60 12.53
CA ALA A 542 -0.34 11.91 12.57
C ALA A 542 -1.42 12.00 11.50
N ALA A 543 -2.61 12.48 11.84
CA ALA A 543 -3.68 12.69 10.87
C ALA A 543 -4.36 14.04 11.08
N ARG A 544 -4.66 14.76 9.99
CA ARG A 544 -5.54 15.94 9.97
C ARG A 544 -6.72 15.67 9.06
N ILE A 545 -7.92 15.73 9.60
CA ILE A 545 -9.15 15.45 8.86
C ILE A 545 -10.16 16.56 9.11
N TYR A 546 -10.88 16.98 8.08
CA TYR A 546 -11.93 17.99 8.15
C TYR A 546 -13.32 17.37 8.06
N GLN A 547 -14.26 17.88 8.86
CA GLN A 547 -15.64 17.37 8.95
C GLN A 547 -15.72 15.84 9.07
N LEU A 548 -14.91 15.26 9.97
CA LEU A 548 -14.86 13.80 10.13
C LEU A 548 -16.21 13.26 10.63
N ARG A 549 -16.70 12.19 9.99
CA ARG A 549 -17.78 11.36 10.50
C ARG A 549 -17.25 10.06 11.08
N ALA A 550 -16.36 9.37 10.37
CA ALA A 550 -15.70 8.17 10.86
C ALA A 550 -14.34 7.98 10.19
N ILE A 551 -13.35 7.48 10.93
CA ILE A 551 -12.11 6.94 10.39
C ILE A 551 -11.84 5.62 11.08
N THR A 552 -11.54 4.56 10.34
CA THR A 552 -11.15 3.27 10.90
C THR A 552 -9.89 2.76 10.21
N ILE A 553 -8.93 2.30 10.98
CA ILE A 553 -7.68 1.70 10.52
C ILE A 553 -7.69 0.24 10.94
N ASN A 554 -7.80 -0.67 9.97
CA ASN A 554 -7.54 -2.08 10.19
C ASN A 554 -6.04 -2.33 9.94
N PRO A 555 -5.26 -2.86 10.91
CA PRO A 555 -3.84 -3.15 10.70
C PRO A 555 -3.60 -4.48 9.97
N SER A 556 -4.58 -5.38 9.87
CA SER A 556 -4.43 -6.69 9.23
C SER A 556 -5.74 -7.17 8.58
N PRO A 557 -5.92 -6.98 7.26
CA PRO A 557 -5.03 -6.28 6.33
C PRO A 557 -5.00 -4.76 6.58
N MET A 558 -3.88 -4.10 6.23
CA MET A 558 -3.71 -2.66 6.39
C MET A 558 -4.75 -1.90 5.55
N ALA A 559 -5.84 -1.44 6.15
CA ALA A 559 -6.92 -0.73 5.46
C ALA A 559 -7.38 0.50 6.23
N LEU A 560 -7.46 1.62 5.54
CA LEU A 560 -8.02 2.88 6.00
C LEU A 560 -9.42 3.04 5.42
N THR A 561 -10.43 3.16 6.27
CA THR A 561 -11.77 3.64 5.88
C THR A 561 -11.97 5.03 6.44
N LEU A 562 -12.46 5.94 5.63
CA LEU A 562 -12.59 7.35 5.91
C LEU A 562 -13.96 7.85 5.42
N ASP A 563 -14.72 8.42 6.34
CA ASP A 563 -15.99 9.09 6.11
C ASP A 563 -15.85 10.56 6.50
N THR A 564 -15.96 11.46 5.52
CA THR A 564 -15.85 12.92 5.72
C THR A 564 -17.06 13.67 5.18
N GLY A 565 -17.26 14.90 5.66
CA GLY A 565 -18.27 15.84 5.16
C GLY A 565 -17.77 16.74 4.02
N THR A 566 -16.46 16.80 3.77
CA THR A 566 -15.86 17.68 2.76
C THR A 566 -15.07 16.91 1.72
N GLU A 567 -15.25 17.30 0.46
CA GLU A 567 -14.38 16.94 -0.66
C GLU A 567 -13.13 17.84 -0.65
N GLY A 568 -11.98 17.28 -1.04
CA GLY A 568 -10.72 18.03 -1.17
C GLY A 568 -9.48 17.14 -1.20
N PRO A 569 -8.29 17.72 -1.41
CA PRO A 569 -7.07 16.95 -1.57
C PRO A 569 -6.63 16.31 -0.24
N PHE A 570 -6.24 15.04 -0.31
CA PHE A 570 -5.77 14.25 0.83
C PHE A 570 -4.38 13.68 0.55
N ARG A 571 -3.42 13.92 1.45
CA ARG A 571 -2.04 13.44 1.31
C ARG A 571 -1.73 12.32 2.32
N ILE A 572 -1.04 11.29 1.89
CA ILE A 572 -0.62 10.17 2.72
C ILE A 572 0.88 10.02 2.59
N ASP A 573 1.61 10.13 3.70
CA ASP A 573 3.02 9.78 3.78
C ASP A 573 3.14 8.54 4.68
N ALA A 574 3.55 7.40 4.13
CA ALA A 574 3.65 6.14 4.85
C ALA A 574 5.08 5.57 4.78
N THR A 575 5.60 5.11 5.90
CA THR A 575 6.86 4.35 5.99
C THR A 575 6.55 3.02 6.67
N LEU A 576 6.63 1.93 5.92
CA LEU A 576 6.29 0.58 6.35
C LEU A 576 7.55 -0.29 6.46
N PRO A 577 7.60 -1.27 7.38
CA PRO A 577 8.71 -2.22 7.42
C PRO A 577 8.82 -2.98 6.09
N GLY A 578 10.05 -3.33 5.70
CA GLY A 578 10.29 -4.19 4.55
C GLY A 578 9.76 -5.61 4.77
N SER A 579 9.78 -6.45 3.73
CA SER A 579 9.30 -7.84 3.77
C SER A 579 10.02 -8.69 4.82
N ASP A 580 11.25 -8.32 5.19
CA ASP A 580 11.99 -8.88 6.32
C ASP A 580 12.81 -7.78 7.03
N ALA A 581 13.56 -8.17 8.07
CA ALA A 581 14.38 -7.24 8.85
C ALA A 581 15.60 -6.67 8.10
N ALA A 582 15.98 -7.24 6.95
CA ALA A 582 17.11 -6.82 6.12
C ALA A 582 16.65 -5.96 4.92
N ALA A 583 15.41 -6.12 4.47
CA ALA A 583 14.81 -5.36 3.39
C ALA A 583 14.66 -3.88 3.76
N PRO A 584 14.92 -2.94 2.83
CA PRO A 584 14.72 -1.53 3.07
C PRO A 584 13.23 -1.23 3.40
N PRO A 585 12.93 -0.25 4.26
CA PRO A 585 11.56 0.18 4.50
C PRO A 585 10.88 0.67 3.21
N ILE A 586 9.59 0.36 3.08
CA ILE A 586 8.76 0.87 1.99
C ILE A 586 8.35 2.30 2.36
N VAL A 587 8.78 3.30 1.59
CA VAL A 587 8.36 4.70 1.75
C VAL A 587 7.38 5.02 0.64
N ALA A 588 6.12 5.24 0.96
CA ALA A 588 5.07 5.59 0.03
C ALA A 588 4.54 7.00 0.29
N LYS A 589 4.33 7.77 -0.77
CA LYS A 589 3.65 9.06 -0.77
C LYS A 589 2.47 8.95 -1.71
N ALA A 590 1.27 9.23 -1.24
CA ALA A 590 0.08 9.24 -2.08
C ALA A 590 -0.64 10.60 -1.98
N THR A 591 -1.18 11.06 -3.10
CA THR A 591 -2.07 12.22 -3.15
C THR A 591 -3.36 11.84 -3.86
N ILE A 592 -4.48 12.17 -3.23
CA ILE A 592 -5.83 12.05 -3.77
C ILE A 592 -6.32 13.48 -4.01
N ASP A 593 -6.63 13.87 -5.23
CA ASP A 593 -6.94 15.28 -5.54
C ASP A 593 -8.33 15.72 -5.03
N GLU A 594 -9.32 14.84 -5.16
CA GLU A 594 -10.68 15.03 -4.63
C GLU A 594 -11.09 13.79 -3.84
N LEU A 595 -10.94 13.86 -2.51
CA LEU A 595 -11.33 12.79 -1.61
C LEU A 595 -12.87 12.65 -1.59
N PRO A 596 -13.44 11.46 -1.87
CA PRO A 596 -14.86 11.24 -1.80
C PRO A 596 -15.33 11.20 -0.33
N THR A 597 -16.62 11.45 -0.10
CA THR A 597 -17.18 11.51 1.26
C THR A 597 -17.14 10.17 1.99
N HIS A 598 -17.00 9.06 1.27
CA HIS A 598 -16.63 7.74 1.79
C HIS A 598 -15.50 7.17 0.93
N LEU A 599 -14.37 6.85 1.56
CA LEU A 599 -13.23 6.16 0.95
C LEU A 599 -12.78 5.03 1.86
N LYS A 600 -12.70 3.83 1.32
CA LYS A 600 -11.96 2.71 1.89
C LYS A 600 -10.82 2.34 0.95
N ILE A 601 -9.60 2.49 1.44
CA ILE A 601 -8.37 2.15 0.73
C ILE A 601 -7.51 1.27 1.62
N GLY A 602 -7.02 0.15 1.11
CA GLY A 602 -6.19 -0.75 1.90
C GLY A 602 -5.30 -1.64 1.06
N LEU A 603 -4.20 -2.09 1.65
CA LEU A 603 -3.32 -3.11 1.13
C LEU A 603 -3.74 -4.44 1.75
N ALA A 604 -4.25 -5.35 0.93
CA ALA A 604 -4.50 -6.73 1.29
C ALA A 604 -3.52 -7.63 0.53
N GLU A 605 -3.04 -8.69 1.17
CA GLU A 605 -2.26 -9.73 0.50
C GLU A 605 -3.12 -10.99 0.44
N ASP A 606 -3.20 -11.60 -0.73
CA ASP A 606 -3.80 -12.92 -0.91
C ASP A 606 -2.91 -13.83 -1.76
N SER A 607 -3.38 -15.03 -2.07
CA SER A 607 -2.64 -15.99 -2.88
C SER A 607 -2.32 -15.51 -4.31
N SER A 608 -2.88 -14.38 -4.75
CA SER A 608 -2.62 -13.76 -6.04
C SER A 608 -1.71 -12.52 -5.97
N GLY A 609 -1.18 -12.18 -4.79
CA GLY A 609 -0.25 -11.07 -4.56
C GLY A 609 -0.85 -9.93 -3.75
N GLN A 610 -0.18 -8.76 -3.75
CA GLN A 610 -0.66 -7.57 -3.06
C GLN A 610 -1.77 -6.87 -3.86
N LYS A 611 -2.85 -6.51 -3.17
CA LYS A 611 -4.03 -5.84 -3.69
C LYS A 611 -4.25 -4.52 -3.00
N LEU A 612 -4.39 -3.47 -3.79
CA LEU A 612 -4.99 -2.22 -3.35
C LEU A 612 -6.51 -2.40 -3.41
N LEU A 613 -7.15 -2.65 -2.26
CA LEU A 613 -8.59 -2.62 -2.12
C LEU A 613 -9.07 -1.18 -2.20
N TYR A 614 -10.10 -0.94 -3.02
CA TYR A 614 -10.67 0.38 -3.25
C TYR A 614 -12.20 0.32 -3.23
N GLU A 615 -12.80 1.08 -2.34
CA GLU A 615 -14.25 1.27 -2.27
C GLU A 615 -14.53 2.75 -1.99
N ALA A 616 -15.31 3.38 -2.86
CA ALA A 616 -15.67 4.78 -2.73
C ALA A 616 -17.11 5.02 -3.14
N ASN A 617 -17.76 6.01 -2.54
CA ASN A 617 -19.15 6.34 -2.87
C ASN A 617 -19.28 7.33 -4.04
N ALA A 618 -18.18 7.87 -4.54
CA ALA A 618 -18.10 8.75 -5.69
C ALA A 618 -16.79 8.49 -6.46
N PRO A 619 -16.74 8.81 -7.77
CA PRO A 619 -15.53 8.68 -8.56
C PRO A 619 -14.39 9.54 -8.01
N ILE A 620 -13.15 9.09 -8.18
CA ILE A 620 -11.95 9.88 -7.86
C ILE A 620 -11.28 10.33 -9.14
N ASP A 621 -11.05 11.64 -9.25
CA ASP A 621 -10.40 12.25 -10.40
C ASP A 621 -8.97 11.75 -10.60
N GLN A 622 -8.18 11.72 -9.53
CA GLN A 622 -6.81 11.25 -9.57
C GLN A 622 -6.31 10.69 -8.24
N ILE A 623 -5.59 9.57 -8.30
CA ILE A 623 -4.70 9.07 -7.24
C ILE A 623 -3.29 8.99 -7.84
N ASP A 624 -2.34 9.69 -7.22
CA ASP A 624 -0.91 9.63 -7.55
C ASP A 624 -0.18 8.99 -6.36
N VAL A 625 0.51 7.88 -6.58
CA VAL A 625 1.27 7.12 -5.57
C VAL A 625 2.72 7.00 -6.02
N GLN A 626 3.65 7.44 -5.18
CA GLN A 626 5.09 7.25 -5.35
C GLN A 626 5.62 6.42 -4.20
N ALA A 627 6.21 5.26 -4.49
CA ALA A 627 6.78 4.39 -3.49
C ALA A 627 8.24 4.03 -3.79
N THR A 628 9.06 3.89 -2.75
CA THR A 628 10.44 3.39 -2.83
C THR A 628 10.64 2.24 -1.85
N GLY A 629 11.55 1.30 -2.15
CA GLY A 629 11.76 0.09 -1.35
C GLY A 629 10.71 -1.00 -1.58
N VAL A 630 9.89 -0.87 -2.64
CA VAL A 630 8.92 -1.91 -3.02
C VAL A 630 9.66 -2.99 -3.80
N PRO A 631 9.70 -4.26 -3.35
CA PRO A 631 10.35 -5.32 -4.10
C PRO A 631 9.55 -5.63 -5.37
N LEU A 632 9.96 -5.06 -6.52
CA LEU A 632 9.38 -5.36 -7.84
C LEU A 632 10.28 -6.36 -8.61
N LEU A 633 9.94 -6.62 -9.87
CA LEU A 633 10.72 -7.48 -10.77
C LEU A 633 12.15 -6.94 -11.00
N ASP A 634 13.13 -7.85 -11.13
CA ASP A 634 14.51 -7.59 -11.58
C ASP A 634 15.21 -6.39 -10.92
N GLY A 635 14.98 -6.19 -9.60
CA GLY A 635 15.69 -5.19 -8.80
C GLY A 635 15.14 -3.76 -8.90
N ALA A 636 13.99 -3.54 -9.54
CA ALA A 636 13.28 -2.27 -9.40
C ALA A 636 12.76 -2.08 -7.98
N ASP A 637 13.01 -0.90 -7.41
CA ASP A 637 12.62 -0.54 -6.04
C ASP A 637 11.82 0.76 -5.96
N LYS A 638 11.68 1.50 -7.08
CA LYS A 638 10.81 2.66 -7.23
C LYS A 638 9.57 2.30 -8.03
N LEU A 639 8.44 2.80 -7.56
CA LEU A 639 7.14 2.68 -8.20
C LEU A 639 6.46 4.05 -8.21
N HIS A 640 5.87 4.42 -9.32
CA HIS A 640 5.02 5.60 -9.46
C HIS A 640 3.78 5.21 -10.24
N VAL A 641 2.62 5.36 -9.61
CA VAL A 641 1.33 4.97 -10.18
C VAL A 641 0.42 6.18 -10.17
N LYS A 642 -0.06 6.60 -11.33
CA LYS A 642 -1.14 7.57 -11.47
C LYS A 642 -2.37 6.87 -12.01
N LEU A 643 -3.46 6.98 -11.27
CA LEU A 643 -4.78 6.48 -11.63
C LEU A 643 -5.66 7.70 -11.86
N GLN A 644 -6.34 7.80 -13.00
CA GLN A 644 -7.26 8.89 -13.31
C GLN A 644 -8.67 8.38 -13.61
N GLN A 645 -9.68 9.13 -13.14
CA GLN A 645 -11.10 8.85 -13.30
C GLN A 645 -11.44 7.41 -12.87
N ILE A 646 -11.28 7.17 -11.58
CA ILE A 646 -11.51 5.87 -10.94
C ILE A 646 -12.98 5.82 -10.52
N ASP A 647 -13.74 4.84 -11.00
CA ASP A 647 -15.14 4.63 -10.64
C ASP A 647 -15.41 3.15 -10.30
N GLY A 648 -16.39 2.91 -9.41
CA GLY A 648 -16.78 1.59 -8.94
C GLY A 648 -16.03 1.11 -7.69
N ASN A 649 -16.51 0.00 -7.14
CA ASN A 649 -15.93 -0.66 -5.97
C ASN A 649 -15.21 -1.94 -6.40
N GLY A 650 -13.98 -2.13 -5.94
CA GLY A 650 -13.20 -3.30 -6.32
C GLY A 650 -11.77 -3.28 -5.79
N SER A 651 -10.84 -3.82 -6.58
CA SER A 651 -9.43 -3.86 -6.23
C SER A 651 -8.54 -3.65 -7.44
N ILE A 652 -7.38 -3.03 -7.21
CA ILE A 652 -6.28 -2.96 -8.15
C ILE A 652 -5.18 -3.85 -7.58
N ALA A 653 -5.04 -5.04 -8.14
CA ALA A 653 -4.01 -5.98 -7.74
C ALA A 653 -2.70 -5.66 -8.45
N ILE A 654 -1.62 -5.49 -7.69
CA ILE A 654 -0.25 -5.58 -8.20
C ILE A 654 0.17 -7.04 -7.97
N ARG A 655 0.04 -7.86 -9.00
CA ARG A 655 0.52 -9.23 -8.98
C ARG A 655 2.03 -9.21 -9.10
N THR A 656 2.71 -9.37 -7.97
CA THR A 656 4.11 -9.77 -7.96
C THR A 656 4.17 -11.30 -8.04
N PRO A 657 5.16 -11.87 -8.74
CA PRO A 657 5.32 -13.32 -8.80
C PRO A 657 5.57 -13.90 -7.41
N ALA A 658 5.00 -15.07 -7.14
CA ALA A 658 5.41 -15.86 -5.99
C ALA A 658 6.87 -16.31 -6.19
N GLU A 659 7.69 -16.12 -5.15
CA GLU A 659 9.11 -16.47 -5.16
C GLU A 659 9.30 -17.94 -5.61
N GLY A 660 10.01 -18.16 -6.72
CA GLY A 660 10.32 -19.50 -7.26
C GLY A 660 9.41 -20.04 -8.38
N GLN A 661 8.49 -19.27 -8.96
CA GLN A 661 7.75 -19.65 -10.17
C GLN A 661 8.45 -19.13 -11.44
N GLU A 662 8.96 -20.03 -12.29
CA GLU A 662 9.41 -19.70 -13.66
C GLU A 662 8.23 -19.11 -14.47
N GLY A 663 8.45 -18.03 -15.22
CA GLY A 663 7.40 -17.31 -15.95
C GLY A 663 6.72 -16.17 -15.18
N SER A 664 7.45 -15.57 -14.24
CA SER A 664 7.01 -14.47 -13.38
C SER A 664 6.47 -13.26 -14.16
N LYS A 665 5.15 -12.99 -14.06
CA LYS A 665 4.49 -11.82 -14.68
C LYS A 665 4.18 -10.75 -13.62
N LEU A 666 4.61 -9.50 -13.85
CA LEU A 666 4.11 -8.33 -13.12
C LEU A 666 2.76 -7.94 -13.71
N GLY A 667 1.70 -8.17 -12.94
CA GLY A 667 0.34 -7.86 -13.35
C GLY A 667 -0.21 -6.64 -12.64
N LEU A 668 -0.89 -5.74 -13.36
CA LEU A 668 -1.92 -4.88 -12.79
C LEU A 668 -3.28 -5.41 -13.22
N VAL A 669 -4.11 -5.78 -12.26
CA VAL A 669 -5.49 -6.24 -12.54
C VAL A 669 -6.47 -5.34 -11.80
N ALA A 670 -7.33 -4.65 -12.54
CA ALA A 670 -8.46 -3.92 -11.98
C ALA A 670 -9.69 -4.84 -11.99
N ASP A 671 -10.11 -5.28 -10.80
CA ASP A 671 -11.29 -6.13 -10.61
C ASP A 671 -12.39 -5.31 -9.93
N GLY A 672 -13.54 -5.14 -10.59
CA GLY A 672 -14.66 -4.34 -10.07
C GLY A 672 -14.48 -2.81 -10.15
N VAL A 673 -13.28 -2.32 -10.47
CA VAL A 673 -12.98 -0.89 -10.64
C VAL A 673 -12.80 -0.56 -12.12
N ASN A 674 -13.45 0.50 -12.58
CA ASN A 674 -13.19 1.11 -13.87
C ASN A 674 -12.15 2.21 -13.67
N VAL A 675 -10.97 2.08 -14.29
CA VAL A 675 -9.98 3.14 -14.32
C VAL A 675 -9.83 3.63 -15.75
N GLU A 676 -10.16 4.90 -15.99
CA GLU A 676 -10.12 5.45 -17.35
C GLU A 676 -8.70 5.53 -17.89
N ARG A 677 -7.73 5.89 -17.05
CA ARG A 677 -6.31 5.95 -17.42
C ARG A 677 -5.43 5.54 -16.24
N ILE A 678 -4.48 4.67 -16.53
CA ILE A 678 -3.42 4.24 -15.61
C ILE A 678 -2.09 4.59 -16.23
N GLU A 679 -1.25 5.30 -15.49
CA GLU A 679 0.19 5.43 -15.77
C GLU A 679 0.94 4.69 -14.66
N LEU A 680 1.71 3.68 -15.03
CA LEU A 680 2.62 2.99 -14.13
C LEU A 680 4.04 3.26 -14.61
N GLU A 681 4.92 3.67 -13.71
CA GLU A 681 6.35 3.82 -13.94
C GLU A 681 7.07 3.04 -12.83
N ALA A 682 8.02 2.19 -13.19
CA ALA A 682 8.88 1.47 -12.26
C ALA A 682 10.33 1.59 -12.72
N ALA A 683 11.23 1.75 -11.77
CA ALA A 683 12.67 1.91 -12.03
C ALA A 683 13.50 1.41 -10.85
N ASP A 684 14.77 1.12 -11.10
CA ASP A 684 15.75 0.93 -10.04
C ASP A 684 16.04 2.23 -9.25
N ALA A 685 16.66 2.08 -8.08
CA ALA A 685 16.91 3.14 -7.11
C ALA A 685 17.69 4.32 -7.70
N THR A 686 18.52 4.02 -8.70
CA THR A 686 19.48 4.95 -9.31
C THR A 686 18.98 5.54 -10.63
N SER A 687 17.91 4.99 -11.20
CA SER A 687 17.38 5.37 -12.49
C SER A 687 16.21 6.36 -12.36
N GLU A 688 16.06 7.20 -13.38
CA GLU A 688 14.87 8.03 -13.56
C GLU A 688 13.74 7.19 -14.16
N PHE A 689 12.49 7.55 -13.85
CA PHE A 689 11.33 6.90 -14.43
C PHE A 689 11.34 7.09 -15.96
N PRO A 690 11.19 6.01 -16.74
CA PRO A 690 11.04 6.13 -18.18
C PRO A 690 9.75 6.88 -18.52
N GLN A 691 9.71 7.53 -19.67
CA GLN A 691 8.50 8.16 -20.19
C GLN A 691 7.72 7.14 -21.03
N VAL A 692 6.40 7.10 -20.88
CA VAL A 692 5.56 6.27 -21.76
C VAL A 692 5.66 6.79 -23.20
N PRO A 693 5.92 5.93 -24.21
CA PRO A 693 6.00 6.35 -25.60
C PRO A 693 4.67 6.92 -26.10
N GLY A 694 4.75 7.98 -26.91
CA GLY A 694 3.59 8.65 -27.52
C GLY A 694 3.14 9.94 -26.83
N GLY A 695 2.07 10.55 -27.34
CA GLY A 695 1.42 11.70 -26.72
C GLY A 695 0.60 11.30 -25.49
N PRO A 696 0.10 12.27 -24.68
CA PRO A 696 -0.65 11.99 -23.45
C PRO A 696 -1.95 11.20 -23.65
N ASP A 697 -2.46 11.14 -24.88
CA ASP A 697 -3.71 10.44 -25.25
C ASP A 697 -3.48 9.03 -25.82
N ASP A 698 -2.22 8.65 -26.05
CA ASP A 698 -1.81 7.37 -26.65
C ASP A 698 -1.56 6.32 -25.57
N ALA A 699 -1.99 5.07 -25.82
CA ALA A 699 -1.65 3.95 -24.96
C ALA A 699 -0.25 3.44 -25.35
N GLY A 700 0.53 2.99 -24.38
CA GLY A 700 1.81 2.40 -24.68
C GLY A 700 2.51 1.78 -23.49
N ALA A 701 3.57 1.04 -23.77
CA ALA A 701 4.45 0.43 -22.82
C ALA A 701 5.90 0.63 -23.27
N PHE A 702 6.77 0.96 -22.31
CA PHE A 702 8.21 1.00 -22.44
C PHE A 702 8.79 0.00 -21.46
N LEU A 703 9.68 -0.86 -21.93
CA LEU A 703 10.43 -1.80 -21.11
C LEU A 703 11.90 -1.72 -21.50
N ASP A 704 12.78 -1.55 -20.52
CA ASP A 704 14.22 -1.68 -20.71
C ASP A 704 14.83 -2.47 -19.57
N SER A 705 15.49 -3.57 -19.90
CA SER A 705 16.19 -4.46 -18.97
C SER A 705 17.71 -4.50 -19.21
N THR A 706 18.25 -3.54 -19.94
CA THR A 706 19.69 -3.48 -20.25
C THR A 706 20.54 -3.08 -19.02
N ASN A 707 21.81 -3.49 -19.02
CA ASN A 707 22.82 -3.10 -18.03
C ASN A 707 22.48 -3.45 -16.55
N GLY A 708 21.68 -4.50 -16.33
CA GLY A 708 21.23 -4.88 -14.98
C GLY A 708 20.28 -3.86 -14.33
N LYS A 709 19.64 -3.01 -15.15
CA LYS A 709 18.67 -2.00 -14.72
C LYS A 709 17.31 -2.34 -15.31
N PHE A 710 16.29 -2.41 -14.46
CA PHE A 710 14.91 -2.57 -14.90
C PHE A 710 14.20 -1.22 -14.93
N ARG A 711 13.63 -0.87 -16.08
CA ARG A 711 12.81 0.34 -16.28
C ARG A 711 11.54 -0.05 -17.02
N LEU A 712 10.39 0.29 -16.45
CA LEU A 712 9.07 0.03 -17.02
C LEU A 712 8.25 1.31 -16.98
N ALA A 713 7.62 1.68 -18.08
CA ALA A 713 6.54 2.66 -18.07
C ALA A 713 5.38 2.14 -18.90
N ALA A 714 4.15 2.26 -18.41
CA ALA A 714 2.96 1.84 -19.16
C ALA A 714 1.83 2.87 -18.98
N ARG A 715 1.18 3.25 -20.08
CA ARG A 715 -0.10 3.97 -20.07
C ARG A 715 -1.16 3.12 -20.72
N VAL A 716 -2.24 2.86 -19.99
CA VAL A 716 -3.38 2.09 -20.51
C VAL A 716 -4.68 2.82 -20.22
N PHE A 717 -5.62 2.76 -21.17
CA PHE A 717 -6.95 3.36 -21.03
C PHE A 717 -8.03 2.29 -20.86
N GLN A 718 -8.99 2.55 -19.97
CA GLN A 718 -10.05 1.61 -19.59
C GLN A 718 -9.49 0.20 -19.30
N LEU A 719 -8.45 0.15 -18.47
CA LEU A 719 -7.71 -1.07 -18.19
C LEU A 719 -8.60 -2.05 -17.42
N ARG A 720 -8.60 -3.31 -17.83
CA ARG A 720 -9.05 -4.43 -16.99
C ARG A 720 -7.88 -5.21 -16.41
N ALA A 721 -6.88 -5.53 -17.24
CA ALA A 721 -5.67 -6.21 -16.81
C ALA A 721 -4.50 -5.90 -17.75
N ILE A 722 -3.29 -5.74 -17.21
CA ILE A 722 -2.03 -5.75 -17.96
C ILE A 722 -1.07 -6.67 -17.21
N GLU A 723 -0.41 -7.58 -17.91
CA GLU A 723 0.58 -8.50 -17.36
C GLU A 723 1.84 -8.38 -18.20
N VAL A 724 2.98 -8.12 -17.54
CA VAL A 724 4.31 -8.03 -18.16
C VAL A 724 5.16 -9.17 -17.61
N GLY A 725 5.45 -10.18 -18.42
CA GLY A 725 6.47 -11.19 -18.13
C GLY A 725 7.84 -10.72 -18.60
N THR A 726 8.90 -11.07 -17.87
CA THR A 726 10.29 -10.76 -18.26
C THR A 726 11.04 -11.96 -18.82
N SER A 727 10.58 -13.19 -18.57
CA SER A 727 11.18 -14.41 -19.12
C SER A 727 10.14 -15.52 -19.31
N PRO A 728 9.60 -15.71 -20.53
CA PRO A 728 9.81 -14.90 -21.73
C PRO A 728 9.22 -13.49 -21.58
N VAL A 729 9.75 -12.54 -22.36
CA VAL A 729 9.24 -11.17 -22.38
C VAL A 729 7.84 -11.21 -22.99
N SER A 730 6.82 -10.99 -22.19
CA SER A 730 5.43 -11.04 -22.67
C SER A 730 4.67 -9.83 -22.18
N LEU A 731 3.87 -9.24 -23.06
CA LEU A 731 2.94 -8.19 -22.72
C LEU A 731 1.54 -8.65 -23.05
N ARG A 732 0.74 -8.87 -22.01
CA ARG A 732 -0.68 -9.15 -22.15
C ARG A 732 -1.45 -7.96 -21.65
N ALA A 733 -2.39 -7.44 -22.44
CA ALA A 733 -3.26 -6.37 -21.99
C ALA A 733 -4.71 -6.64 -22.38
N THR A 734 -5.63 -6.23 -21.49
CA THR A 734 -7.07 -6.26 -21.67
C THR A 734 -7.61 -4.85 -21.46
N THR A 735 -8.12 -4.23 -22.52
CA THR A 735 -8.59 -2.84 -22.54
C THR A 735 -10.06 -2.74 -22.96
N GLY A 736 -10.74 -1.68 -22.51
CA GLY A 736 -12.10 -1.35 -22.94
C GLY A 736 -12.19 -0.53 -24.23
N VAL A 737 -11.07 0.05 -24.69
CA VAL A 737 -11.03 0.96 -25.85
C VAL A 737 -10.07 0.49 -26.94
N SER A 738 -10.49 0.72 -28.19
CA SER A 738 -9.67 0.60 -29.39
C SER A 738 -8.87 1.89 -29.59
N LYS A 739 -7.76 2.04 -28.87
CA LYS A 739 -6.75 3.09 -29.12
C LYS A 739 -5.47 2.45 -29.68
N PRO A 740 -4.67 3.18 -30.47
CA PRO A 740 -3.32 2.75 -30.85
C PRO A 740 -2.50 2.43 -29.60
N PHE A 741 -1.73 1.35 -29.66
CA PHE A 741 -0.86 0.92 -28.56
C PHE A 741 0.57 0.76 -29.05
N ARG A 742 1.48 1.51 -28.42
CA ARG A 742 2.90 1.51 -28.77
C ARG A 742 3.70 0.74 -27.72
N VAL A 743 4.46 -0.24 -28.17
CA VAL A 743 5.41 -1.00 -27.36
C VAL A 743 6.80 -0.55 -27.77
N ASP A 744 7.63 -0.22 -26.79
CA ASP A 744 9.06 0.01 -26.96
C ASP A 744 9.77 -0.90 -25.95
N VAL A 745 10.51 -1.89 -26.45
CA VAL A 745 11.19 -2.89 -25.63
C VAL A 745 12.66 -2.90 -25.98
N THR A 746 13.52 -2.72 -24.99
CA THR A 746 14.98 -2.88 -25.14
C THR A 746 15.44 -4.01 -24.24
N LEU A 747 15.99 -5.06 -24.85
CA LEU A 747 16.49 -6.25 -24.17
C LEU A 747 18.02 -6.24 -24.13
N PRO A 748 18.65 -6.75 -23.06
CA PRO A 748 20.09 -6.96 -23.05
C PRO A 748 20.48 -7.86 -24.22
N PRO A 749 21.69 -7.67 -24.80
CA PRO A 749 22.21 -8.62 -25.75
C PRO A 749 22.25 -10.00 -25.11
N THR A 750 21.93 -11.06 -25.86
CA THR A 750 22.20 -12.43 -25.43
C THR A 750 23.71 -12.53 -25.20
N GLU A 751 24.15 -12.70 -23.95
CA GLU A 751 25.55 -12.90 -23.65
C GLU A 751 25.98 -14.20 -24.34
N GLU A 752 26.72 -14.09 -25.45
CA GLU A 752 27.60 -15.17 -25.85
C GLU A 752 28.73 -15.16 -24.83
N ASP A 753 28.72 -16.11 -23.89
CA ASP A 753 29.86 -16.34 -23.00
C ASP A 753 31.12 -16.40 -23.88
N PRO A 754 32.06 -15.44 -23.76
CA PRO A 754 33.26 -15.42 -24.58
C PRO A 754 33.99 -16.70 -24.28
N GLY A 755 33.87 -17.67 -25.20
CA GLY A 755 34.05 -19.10 -24.92
C GLY A 755 35.13 -19.32 -23.89
N SER A 756 34.76 -19.93 -22.77
CA SER A 756 35.62 -20.23 -21.63
C SER A 756 36.85 -21.01 -22.09
N GLY A 757 37.82 -20.31 -22.66
CA GLY A 757 39.19 -20.75 -22.73
C GLY A 757 39.64 -20.78 -21.30
N ASP A 758 39.49 -21.95 -20.68
CA ASP A 758 40.00 -22.28 -19.36
C ASP A 758 41.32 -21.53 -19.18
N PRO A 759 41.39 -20.46 -18.36
CA PRO A 759 42.63 -19.76 -18.16
C PRO A 759 43.53 -20.77 -17.49
N GLY A 760 44.40 -21.39 -18.29
CA GLY A 760 45.16 -22.57 -17.90
C GLY A 760 45.68 -22.35 -16.49
N SER A 761 45.22 -23.20 -15.56
CA SER A 761 45.45 -23.08 -14.13
C SER A 761 46.95 -23.15 -13.85
N GLY A 762 47.64 -22.02 -13.99
CA GLY A 762 49.00 -21.82 -13.54
C GLY A 762 48.97 -21.64 -12.04
N ASP A 763 49.07 -22.76 -11.32
CA ASP A 763 49.35 -22.77 -9.89
C ASP A 763 50.60 -21.91 -9.62
N PRO A 764 50.57 -20.89 -8.73
CA PRO A 764 51.73 -20.05 -8.51
C PRO A 764 52.83 -20.88 -7.86
N GLY A 765 53.85 -21.23 -8.66
CA GLY A 765 54.99 -22.02 -8.23
C GLY A 765 55.71 -21.38 -7.04
N SER A 766 55.60 -22.01 -5.87
CA SER A 766 56.55 -21.85 -4.79
C SER A 766 57.89 -22.46 -5.23
N GLY A 767 58.92 -21.63 -5.38
CA GLY A 767 60.25 -22.10 -5.77
C GLY A 767 60.93 -22.95 -4.69
N ASP A 768 61.54 -24.06 -5.11
CA ASP A 768 62.88 -24.49 -4.70
C ASP A 768 63.46 -25.41 -5.79
N PRO A 769 64.72 -25.24 -6.25
CA PRO A 769 65.23 -25.89 -7.46
C PRO A 769 65.88 -27.24 -7.12
N GLY A 770 65.51 -28.29 -7.85
CA GLY A 770 66.15 -29.60 -7.75
C GLY A 770 65.94 -30.42 -9.01
N GLY A 771 67.04 -30.73 -9.69
CA GLY A 771 67.03 -31.30 -11.04
C GLY A 771 66.54 -32.74 -11.18
N GLY A 772 66.28 -33.11 -12.44
CA GLY A 772 66.06 -34.48 -12.88
C GLY A 772 65.69 -34.54 -14.37
N ASP A 773 66.52 -35.28 -15.12
CA ASP A 773 66.39 -35.89 -16.47
C ASP A 773 65.14 -35.66 -17.36
N PRO A 774 65.32 -35.42 -18.68
CA PRO A 774 64.20 -35.40 -19.63
C PRO A 774 63.78 -36.84 -19.98
N GLY A 775 62.62 -37.24 -19.46
CA GLY A 775 61.91 -38.44 -19.90
C GLY A 775 61.13 -38.19 -21.20
N SER A 776 61.38 -39.05 -22.18
CA SER A 776 60.67 -39.17 -23.45
C SER A 776 59.15 -39.25 -23.30
N GLY A 777 58.42 -38.38 -23.99
CA GLY A 777 56.97 -38.46 -24.21
C GLY A 777 56.65 -38.28 -25.69
N ASP A 778 56.06 -39.32 -26.27
CA ASP A 778 55.51 -39.43 -27.62
C ASP A 778 54.51 -38.28 -27.92
N PRO A 779 54.51 -37.63 -29.10
CA PRO A 779 53.45 -36.71 -29.44
C PRO A 779 52.15 -37.50 -29.62
N GLY A 780 51.24 -37.36 -28.65
CA GLY A 780 49.88 -37.84 -28.76
C GLY A 780 49.22 -37.27 -30.03
N SER A 781 48.62 -38.17 -30.80
CA SER A 781 47.71 -37.86 -31.89
C SER A 781 46.51 -37.07 -31.35
N GLY A 782 46.58 -35.75 -31.41
CA GLY A 782 45.41 -34.90 -31.33
C GLY A 782 44.60 -35.05 -32.61
N ASP A 783 43.47 -35.71 -32.50
CA ASP A 783 42.40 -35.69 -33.51
C ASP A 783 41.99 -34.22 -33.72
N PRO A 784 41.98 -33.67 -34.95
CA PRO A 784 41.53 -32.30 -35.16
C PRO A 784 40.02 -32.25 -34.90
N GLY A 785 39.68 -31.86 -33.67
CA GLY A 785 38.32 -31.61 -33.25
C GLY A 785 37.73 -30.43 -34.02
N GLY A 786 36.45 -30.60 -34.38
CA GLY A 786 35.49 -29.52 -34.62
C GLY A 786 35.77 -28.60 -35.79
N THR A 787 35.01 -28.78 -36.86
CA THR A 787 34.73 -27.70 -37.84
C THR A 787 34.42 -26.39 -37.12
N PRO A 788 35.16 -25.30 -37.37
CA PRO A 788 34.80 -23.97 -36.86
C PRO A 788 33.54 -23.50 -37.58
N THR A 789 32.51 -23.16 -36.81
CA THR A 789 31.29 -22.51 -37.25
C THR A 789 31.50 -21.00 -37.27
N GLN A 790 31.98 -20.49 -38.39
CA GLN A 790 31.67 -19.13 -38.84
C GLN A 790 31.28 -19.21 -40.32
N CYS A 791 30.28 -18.43 -40.72
CA CYS A 791 29.69 -18.43 -42.06
C CYS A 791 30.63 -17.77 -43.12
N THR A 792 31.96 -17.97 -43.03
CA THR A 792 32.94 -17.76 -44.11
C THR A 792 34.07 -18.81 -44.04
N PRO A 793 34.70 -19.19 -45.17
CA PRO A 793 36.02 -19.79 -45.12
C PRO A 793 37.03 -18.69 -44.76
N GLU A 794 37.58 -18.70 -43.54
CA GLU A 794 38.74 -17.87 -43.24
C GLU A 794 39.86 -18.20 -44.25
N GLN A 795 40.44 -17.16 -44.86
CA GLN A 795 41.69 -17.30 -45.60
C GLN A 795 42.72 -17.97 -44.67
N PRO A 796 43.38 -19.06 -45.09
CA PRO A 796 44.52 -19.57 -44.35
C PRO A 796 45.55 -18.45 -44.26
N GLY A 797 45.75 -17.91 -43.06
CA GLY A 797 46.83 -16.99 -42.79
C GLY A 797 48.13 -17.65 -43.24
N GLY A 798 48.74 -17.09 -44.29
CA GLY A 798 50.00 -17.55 -44.85
C GLY A 798 51.13 -17.30 -43.85
N GLY A 799 51.25 -18.16 -42.84
CA GLY A 799 52.46 -18.27 -42.03
C GLY A 799 53.50 -19.04 -42.83
N GLU A 800 54.54 -18.34 -43.31
CA GLU A 800 55.74 -18.99 -43.84
C GLU A 800 56.32 -19.94 -42.77
N PRO A 801 56.64 -21.21 -43.10
CA PRO A 801 57.29 -22.09 -42.15
C PRO A 801 58.72 -21.59 -41.92
N GLY A 802 58.95 -21.00 -40.74
CA GLY A 802 60.27 -20.61 -40.28
C GLY A 802 61.19 -21.82 -40.20
N GLY A 803 62.16 -21.89 -41.11
CA GLY A 803 63.27 -22.85 -41.01
C GLY A 803 64.20 -22.47 -39.86
N GLY A 804 64.23 -23.29 -38.82
CA GLY A 804 65.19 -23.20 -37.73
C GLY A 804 66.09 -24.44 -37.67
N GLU A 805 67.36 -24.29 -38.04
CA GLU A 805 68.43 -25.25 -37.69
C GLU A 805 68.65 -25.27 -36.17
N PRO A 806 68.98 -26.42 -35.55
CA PRO A 806 69.23 -26.49 -34.11
C PRO A 806 70.66 -26.01 -33.80
N GLY A 807 70.78 -24.79 -33.30
CA GLY A 807 72.00 -24.26 -32.69
C GLY A 807 71.86 -24.24 -31.16
N GLY A 808 72.73 -24.96 -30.46
CA GLY A 808 72.80 -24.93 -28.99
C GLY A 808 73.54 -23.70 -28.45
N GLY A 809 73.31 -23.42 -27.16
CA GLY A 809 74.24 -22.64 -26.33
C GLY A 809 73.65 -21.48 -25.54
N GLU A 810 73.63 -21.68 -24.21
CA GLU A 810 73.76 -20.73 -23.09
C GLU A 810 72.66 -19.71 -22.73
N PRO A 811 72.29 -19.60 -21.43
CA PRO A 811 71.25 -18.70 -20.95
C PRO A 811 71.83 -17.31 -20.65
N GLY A 812 71.30 -16.29 -21.32
CA GLY A 812 71.51 -14.88 -20.98
C GLY A 812 70.20 -14.24 -20.56
N GLY A 813 70.19 -13.62 -19.37
CA GLY A 813 69.03 -12.92 -18.83
C GLY A 813 68.55 -11.79 -19.73
N GLY A 814 67.22 -11.63 -19.80
CA GLY A 814 66.55 -10.54 -20.49
C GLY A 814 65.39 -10.01 -19.66
N GLU A 815 65.35 -8.69 -19.53
CA GLU A 815 64.25 -7.87 -19.00
C GLU A 815 62.91 -8.22 -19.69
N PRO A 816 61.75 -8.06 -19.01
CA PRO A 816 60.46 -8.27 -19.65
C PRO A 816 60.28 -7.23 -20.75
N GLY A 817 60.38 -7.67 -22.00
CA GLY A 817 60.02 -6.88 -23.17
C GLY A 817 58.54 -6.53 -23.10
N GLY A 818 58.24 -5.23 -23.12
CA GLY A 818 56.90 -4.75 -23.41
C GLY A 818 56.53 -5.14 -24.84
N GLY A 819 55.76 -6.21 -24.98
CA GLY A 819 55.01 -6.45 -26.21
C GLY A 819 53.83 -5.50 -26.23
N GLU A 820 53.79 -4.62 -27.24
CA GLU A 820 52.56 -3.91 -27.59
C GLU A 820 51.49 -4.98 -27.89
N PRO A 821 50.32 -4.96 -27.23
CA PRO A 821 49.23 -5.85 -27.59
C PRO A 821 48.86 -5.56 -29.04
N GLY A 822 48.87 -6.60 -29.87
CA GLY A 822 48.41 -6.52 -31.24
C GLY A 822 47.02 -5.90 -31.24
N GLY A 823 46.85 -4.83 -32.02
CA GLY A 823 45.55 -4.21 -32.24
C GLY A 823 44.65 -5.17 -33.01
N GLY A 824 44.07 -6.14 -32.32
CA GLY A 824 42.81 -6.73 -32.75
C GLY A 824 41.77 -5.63 -32.62
N GLU A 825 41.09 -5.29 -33.71
CA GLU A 825 39.89 -4.48 -33.65
C GLU A 825 38.96 -5.11 -32.60
N PRO A 826 38.47 -4.34 -31.61
CA PRO A 826 37.48 -4.85 -30.68
C PRO A 826 36.31 -5.37 -31.51
N GLY A 827 36.06 -6.68 -31.45
CA GLY A 827 34.82 -7.24 -31.98
C GLY A 827 33.68 -6.45 -31.35
N GLY A 828 32.87 -5.80 -32.17
CA GLY A 828 31.72 -5.05 -31.67
C GLY A 828 30.86 -5.99 -30.86
N GLY A 829 30.77 -5.75 -29.54
CA GLY A 829 29.89 -6.56 -28.70
C GLY A 829 28.46 -6.54 -29.24
N PRO A 830 27.69 -7.62 -29.04
CA PRO A 830 26.31 -7.71 -29.52
C PRO A 830 25.52 -6.48 -29.05
N GLN A 831 24.85 -5.81 -29.98
CA GLN A 831 24.01 -4.65 -29.63
C GLN A 831 22.74 -5.13 -28.90
N PRO A 832 22.20 -4.35 -27.94
CA PRO A 832 20.89 -4.61 -27.36
C PRO A 832 19.82 -4.74 -28.46
N ILE A 833 18.91 -5.69 -28.29
CA ILE A 833 17.76 -5.85 -29.18
C ILE A 833 16.73 -4.78 -28.78
N HIS A 834 16.40 -3.89 -29.70
CA HIS A 834 15.39 -2.85 -29.48
C HIS A 834 14.22 -3.07 -30.43
N VAL A 835 13.02 -3.21 -29.90
CA VAL A 835 11.78 -3.53 -30.63
C VAL A 835 10.75 -2.44 -30.37
N GLU A 836 10.43 -1.68 -31.40
CA GLU A 836 9.29 -0.79 -31.44
C GLU A 836 8.12 -1.51 -32.13
N ALA A 837 6.96 -1.62 -31.50
CA ALA A 837 5.75 -2.11 -32.14
C ALA A 837 4.60 -1.12 -31.98
N GLU A 838 3.82 -0.92 -33.04
CA GLU A 838 2.60 -0.11 -33.04
C GLU A 838 1.43 -1.00 -33.47
N VAL A 839 0.49 -1.20 -32.55
CA VAL A 839 -0.75 -1.94 -32.80
C VAL A 839 -1.87 -0.94 -33.01
N LEU A 840 -2.42 -0.89 -34.22
CA LEU A 840 -3.57 -0.06 -34.57
C LEU A 840 -4.85 -0.89 -34.44
N ASP A 841 -5.87 -0.31 -33.81
CA ASP A 841 -7.15 -0.95 -33.50
C ASP A 841 -7.01 -2.18 -32.57
N LEU A 842 -6.61 -1.91 -31.32
CA LEU A 842 -6.45 -2.93 -30.30
C LEU A 842 -7.73 -3.76 -30.09
N PRO A 843 -7.60 -5.10 -29.97
CA PRO A 843 -8.69 -5.96 -29.57
C PRO A 843 -8.89 -5.86 -28.05
N THR A 844 -10.01 -6.36 -27.53
CA THR A 844 -10.31 -6.30 -26.08
C THR A 844 -9.27 -6.97 -25.20
N THR A 845 -8.60 -8.00 -25.72
CA THR A 845 -7.47 -8.71 -25.10
C THR A 845 -6.47 -9.06 -26.20
N PHE A 846 -5.19 -8.78 -25.96
CA PHE A 846 -4.06 -9.29 -26.74
C PHE A 846 -2.90 -9.69 -25.85
N GLU A 847 -2.05 -10.58 -26.36
CA GLU A 847 -0.77 -10.99 -25.80
C GLU A 847 0.28 -10.92 -26.91
N LEU A 848 1.38 -10.24 -26.64
CA LEU A 848 2.57 -10.18 -27.49
C LEU A 848 3.71 -10.79 -26.69
N GLY A 849 4.22 -11.95 -27.12
CA GLY A 849 5.35 -12.62 -26.50
C GLY A 849 6.58 -12.54 -27.40
N LEU A 850 7.73 -12.22 -26.81
CA LEU A 850 9.04 -12.39 -27.42
C LEU A 850 9.83 -13.37 -26.55
N THR A 851 9.99 -14.58 -27.06
CA THR A 851 10.79 -15.62 -26.43
C THR A 851 12.18 -15.58 -27.06
N ALA A 852 13.16 -15.10 -26.31
CA ALA A 852 14.55 -15.33 -26.66
C ALA A 852 14.90 -16.79 -26.36
N PRO A 853 15.72 -17.45 -27.19
CA PRO A 853 16.15 -18.82 -26.91
C PRO A 853 16.91 -18.87 -25.60
N ALA A 854 16.62 -19.88 -24.78
CA ALA A 854 17.40 -20.13 -23.57
C ALA A 854 18.87 -20.36 -23.95
N GLU A 855 19.78 -19.91 -23.09
CA GLU A 855 21.22 -20.06 -23.31
C GLU A 855 21.56 -21.55 -23.51
N GLY A 856 22.16 -21.88 -24.67
CA GLY A 856 22.48 -23.26 -25.05
C GLY A 856 21.32 -24.11 -25.59
N SER A 857 20.12 -23.53 -25.80
CA SER A 857 19.02 -24.20 -26.50
C SER A 857 19.12 -24.04 -28.02
N ASP A 858 18.65 -25.05 -28.75
CA ASP A 858 18.44 -25.01 -30.20
C ASP A 858 17.07 -24.37 -30.56
N GLU A 859 16.46 -23.64 -29.62
CA GLU A 859 15.17 -23.00 -29.85
C GLU A 859 15.32 -21.72 -30.68
N ASP A 860 14.28 -21.38 -31.43
CA ASP A 860 14.25 -20.19 -32.27
C ASP A 860 13.89 -18.96 -31.41
N THR A 861 14.33 -17.76 -31.81
CA THR A 861 13.73 -16.55 -31.26
C THR A 861 12.30 -16.47 -31.76
N GLU A 862 11.32 -16.56 -30.87
CA GLU A 862 9.90 -16.64 -31.23
C GLU A 862 9.18 -15.33 -30.88
N LEU A 863 8.62 -14.67 -31.89
CA LEU A 863 7.61 -13.64 -31.71
C LEU A 863 6.23 -14.29 -31.81
N SER A 864 5.53 -14.39 -30.69
CA SER A 864 4.16 -14.88 -30.60
C SER A 864 3.18 -13.71 -30.43
N TYR A 865 2.04 -13.84 -31.09
CA TYR A 865 0.93 -12.91 -30.98
C TYR A 865 -0.36 -13.69 -30.81
N GLU A 866 -1.16 -13.30 -29.82
CA GLU A 866 -2.52 -13.80 -29.62
C GLU A 866 -3.47 -12.65 -29.33
N ALA A 867 -4.70 -12.73 -29.83
CA ALA A 867 -5.72 -11.72 -29.65
C ALA A 867 -7.13 -12.30 -29.65
N SER A 868 -8.00 -11.63 -28.89
CA SER A 868 -9.43 -11.95 -28.81
C SER A 868 -10.22 -11.71 -30.11
N SER A 869 -9.70 -10.87 -31.01
CA SER A 869 -10.25 -10.62 -32.34
C SER A 869 -9.14 -10.24 -33.32
N ARG A 870 -9.44 -10.27 -34.63
CA ARG A 870 -8.51 -9.76 -35.65
C ARG A 870 -8.17 -8.30 -35.39
N VAL A 871 -6.94 -7.92 -35.73
CA VAL A 871 -6.42 -6.56 -35.56
C VAL A 871 -6.19 -5.92 -36.92
N GLY A 872 -6.47 -4.62 -37.01
CA GLY A 872 -6.38 -3.86 -38.25
C GLY A 872 -4.95 -3.83 -38.80
N ASP A 873 -4.01 -3.29 -38.03
CA ASP A 873 -2.61 -3.22 -38.44
C ASP A 873 -1.67 -3.43 -37.25
N ILE A 874 -0.58 -4.17 -37.46
CA ILE A 874 0.58 -4.22 -36.55
C ILE A 874 1.80 -3.78 -37.34
N ARG A 875 2.55 -2.80 -36.81
CA ARG A 875 3.87 -2.43 -37.31
C ARG A 875 4.91 -2.80 -36.29
N ILE A 876 6.01 -3.37 -36.73
CA ILE A 876 7.12 -3.79 -35.88
C ILE A 876 8.40 -3.28 -36.52
N LYS A 877 9.26 -2.66 -35.73
CA LYS A 877 10.61 -2.29 -36.10
C LYS A 877 11.53 -2.84 -35.03
N ALA A 878 12.42 -3.75 -35.41
CA ALA A 878 13.41 -4.31 -34.52
C ALA A 878 14.81 -3.91 -34.99
N THR A 879 15.67 -3.45 -34.08
CA THR A 879 17.08 -3.18 -34.32
C THR A 879 17.95 -4.06 -33.43
N GLY A 880 19.17 -4.39 -33.86
CA GLY A 880 20.08 -5.26 -33.11
C GLY A 880 19.76 -6.75 -33.21
N VAL A 881 18.88 -7.15 -34.15
CA VAL A 881 18.61 -8.55 -34.49
C VAL A 881 19.38 -8.88 -35.78
N PRO A 882 20.56 -9.53 -35.72
CA PRO A 882 21.35 -9.84 -36.89
C PRO A 882 20.70 -10.98 -37.69
N LEU A 883 19.68 -10.68 -38.49
CA LEU A 883 19.04 -11.68 -39.37
C LEU A 883 19.85 -11.98 -40.63
N LEU A 884 20.66 -11.01 -41.08
CA LEU A 884 21.56 -11.14 -42.21
C LEU A 884 22.80 -10.30 -41.88
N GLU A 885 23.99 -10.78 -42.24
CA GLU A 885 25.24 -10.01 -42.07
C GLU A 885 25.11 -8.64 -42.77
N GLY A 886 25.26 -7.57 -41.98
CA GLY A 886 25.11 -6.18 -42.44
C GLY A 886 23.69 -5.61 -42.42
N SER A 887 22.71 -6.32 -41.86
CA SER A 887 21.35 -5.83 -41.62
C SER A 887 21.00 -5.88 -40.14
N ASP A 888 21.13 -4.74 -39.46
CA ASP A 888 20.77 -4.63 -38.04
C ASP A 888 19.29 -4.27 -37.82
N ASP A 889 18.58 -3.84 -38.87
CA ASP A 889 17.21 -3.34 -38.80
C ASP A 889 16.23 -4.25 -39.57
N ILE A 890 15.12 -4.59 -38.91
CA ILE A 890 13.97 -5.30 -39.46
C ILE A 890 12.74 -4.40 -39.32
N GLU A 891 12.00 -4.22 -40.40
CA GLU A 891 10.71 -3.54 -40.40
C GLU A 891 9.64 -4.49 -40.92
N ALA A 892 8.54 -4.65 -40.19
CA ALA A 892 7.39 -5.43 -40.60
C ALA A 892 6.11 -4.60 -40.45
N ALA A 893 5.17 -4.78 -41.38
CA ALA A 893 3.81 -4.32 -41.24
C ALA A 893 2.84 -5.41 -41.67
N ILE A 894 1.91 -5.75 -40.78
CA ILE A 894 0.93 -6.80 -40.96
C ILE A 894 -0.45 -6.15 -40.95
N HIS A 895 -1.23 -6.33 -42.01
CA HIS A 895 -2.59 -5.83 -42.12
C HIS A 895 -3.59 -6.99 -42.03
N ASP A 896 -4.73 -6.75 -41.37
CA ASP A 896 -5.79 -7.72 -41.10
C ASP A 896 -5.23 -9.00 -40.43
N VAL A 897 -4.60 -8.76 -39.27
CA VAL A 897 -3.88 -9.75 -38.46
C VAL A 897 -4.86 -10.79 -37.90
N PRO A 898 -4.57 -12.10 -38.02
CA PRO A 898 -5.39 -13.16 -37.45
C PRO A 898 -5.43 -13.10 -35.92
N THR A 899 -6.30 -13.86 -35.27
CA THR A 899 -6.36 -13.94 -33.79
C THR A 899 -5.12 -14.54 -33.15
N GLY A 900 -4.22 -15.14 -33.93
CA GLY A 900 -2.89 -15.47 -33.46
C GLY A 900 -1.93 -15.81 -34.58
N PHE A 901 -0.65 -15.52 -34.36
CA PHE A 901 0.44 -15.97 -35.22
C PHE A 901 1.72 -16.13 -34.42
N THR A 902 2.59 -17.01 -34.90
CA THR A 902 3.96 -17.18 -34.42
C THR A 902 4.91 -16.90 -35.57
N LEU A 903 5.88 -16.02 -35.35
CA LEU A 903 7.03 -15.79 -36.21
C LEU A 903 8.29 -16.28 -35.49
N ALA A 904 8.77 -17.45 -35.89
CA ALA A 904 10.04 -17.99 -35.42
C ALA A 904 11.18 -17.49 -36.31
N LEU A 905 12.18 -16.88 -35.68
CA LEU A 905 13.45 -16.46 -36.24
C LEU A 905 14.53 -17.42 -35.70
N PRO A 906 14.84 -18.50 -36.44
CA PRO A 906 15.80 -19.48 -36.00
C PRO A 906 17.16 -18.87 -35.69
N LYS A 907 17.81 -19.46 -34.69
CA LYS A 907 19.20 -19.19 -34.40
C LYS A 907 20.01 -19.41 -35.68
N GLN A 908 20.93 -18.51 -35.99
CA GLN A 908 21.78 -18.59 -37.18
C GLN A 908 22.86 -19.68 -37.06
N ASP A 909 22.46 -20.86 -36.64
CA ASP A 909 23.28 -22.05 -36.76
C ASP A 909 23.24 -22.37 -38.25
N CYS A 910 24.34 -22.20 -38.99
CA CYS A 910 24.44 -22.32 -40.46
C CYS A 910 24.15 -23.76 -40.99
N THR A 911 23.21 -24.50 -40.38
CA THR A 911 22.74 -25.83 -40.77
C THR A 911 21.95 -25.70 -42.08
N PRO A 912 22.43 -26.31 -43.18
CA PRO A 912 21.74 -26.25 -44.47
C PRO A 912 20.31 -26.76 -44.34
N GLY A 913 19.36 -26.00 -44.89
CA GLY A 913 17.93 -26.31 -44.88
C GLY A 913 17.12 -25.77 -43.71
N THR A 914 17.73 -25.13 -42.70
CA THR A 914 16.97 -24.38 -41.68
C THR A 914 16.36 -23.13 -42.31
N PRO A 915 15.06 -22.84 -42.12
CA PRO A 915 14.47 -21.57 -42.55
C PRO A 915 15.22 -20.39 -41.91
N LEU A 916 15.17 -19.20 -42.49
CA LEU A 916 15.56 -17.94 -41.85
C LEU A 916 14.45 -17.34 -41.00
N ALA A 917 13.21 -17.62 -41.41
CA ALA A 917 12.01 -17.15 -40.77
C ALA A 917 10.90 -18.15 -41.08
N LYS A 918 10.12 -18.47 -40.06
CA LYS A 918 8.94 -19.32 -40.18
C LYS A 918 7.75 -18.61 -39.55
N LEU A 919 6.77 -18.27 -40.37
CA LEU A 919 5.51 -17.70 -39.93
C LEU A 919 4.43 -18.78 -39.96
N THR A 920 3.66 -18.87 -38.87
CA THR A 920 2.49 -19.75 -38.76
C THR A 920 1.33 -18.97 -38.16
N THR A 921 0.12 -19.19 -38.68
CA THR A 921 -1.11 -18.52 -38.21
C THR A 921 -2.00 -19.50 -37.46
N ALA A 922 -2.71 -19.02 -36.44
CA ALA A 922 -3.67 -19.83 -35.70
C ALA A 922 -4.93 -20.11 -36.54
N ASP A 923 -5.54 -21.29 -36.34
CA ASP A 923 -6.84 -21.69 -36.90
C ASP A 923 -6.99 -21.53 -38.43
N ASP A 924 -5.89 -21.66 -39.19
CA ASP A 924 -5.88 -21.55 -40.67
C ASP A 924 -6.37 -20.15 -41.16
N GLN A 925 -6.30 -19.13 -40.30
CA GLN A 925 -6.67 -17.77 -40.62
C GLN A 925 -5.57 -17.08 -41.44
N ALA A 926 -5.89 -16.66 -42.66
CA ALA A 926 -4.95 -15.90 -43.47
C ALA A 926 -4.75 -14.47 -42.93
N ILE A 927 -3.50 -14.00 -42.94
CA ILE A 927 -3.13 -12.58 -42.85
C ILE A 927 -3.58 -11.87 -44.12
N GLY A 928 -4.15 -10.68 -44.01
CA GLY A 928 -4.55 -9.88 -45.18
C GLY A 928 -3.35 -9.51 -46.07
N GLU A 929 -2.37 -8.81 -45.49
CA GLU A 929 -1.09 -8.48 -46.13
C GLU A 929 0.05 -8.53 -45.10
N LEU A 930 1.12 -9.28 -45.41
CA LEU A 930 2.41 -9.21 -44.71
C LEU A 930 3.38 -8.40 -45.55
N ARG A 931 3.95 -7.35 -44.96
CA ARG A 931 5.13 -6.65 -45.46
C ARG A 931 6.27 -6.86 -44.50
N LEU A 932 7.42 -7.28 -45.00
CA LEU A 932 8.62 -7.51 -44.20
C LEU A 932 9.81 -6.96 -44.98
N ALA A 933 10.70 -6.24 -44.30
CA ALA A 933 11.96 -5.82 -44.87
C ALA A 933 13.08 -5.94 -43.83
N ALA A 934 14.25 -6.37 -44.28
CA ALA A 934 15.49 -6.37 -43.50
C ALA A 934 16.56 -5.72 -44.39
N GLY A 935 17.27 -4.70 -43.90
CA GLY A 935 18.30 -3.98 -44.68
C GLY A 935 17.76 -3.21 -45.90
N ARG A 936 16.43 -3.08 -46.05
CA ARG A 936 15.74 -2.33 -47.12
C ARG A 936 14.53 -1.60 -46.56
N PRO A 937 14.05 -0.52 -47.22
CA PRO A 937 12.78 0.09 -46.86
C PRO A 937 11.61 -0.88 -47.04
N LEU A 938 10.64 -0.82 -46.12
CA LEU A 938 9.41 -1.58 -46.22
C LEU A 938 8.68 -1.32 -47.55
N PRO A 939 8.24 -2.36 -48.29
CA PRO A 939 7.51 -2.15 -49.53
C PRO A 939 6.20 -1.38 -49.32
N ALA A 940 5.78 -0.61 -50.33
CA ALA A 940 4.49 0.08 -50.30
C ALA A 940 3.34 -0.92 -50.13
N THR A 941 2.26 -0.54 -49.42
CA THR A 941 1.09 -1.42 -49.29
C THR A 941 0.46 -1.72 -50.66
N GLY A 942 0.05 -2.97 -50.84
CA GLY A 942 -0.73 -3.44 -51.97
C GLY A 942 -2.23 -3.49 -51.66
N LEU A 943 -2.68 -2.79 -50.62
CA LEU A 943 -4.08 -2.65 -50.22
C LEU A 943 -4.60 -1.24 -50.51
N GLN A 944 -5.89 -1.14 -50.83
CA GLN A 944 -6.61 0.12 -50.90
C GLN A 944 -6.99 0.60 -49.48
N PRO A 945 -7.36 1.88 -49.29
CA PRO A 945 -7.83 2.38 -47.99
C PRO A 945 -9.04 1.63 -47.42
N SER A 946 -9.78 0.87 -48.23
CA SER A 946 -10.88 0.01 -47.77
C SER A 946 -10.42 -1.31 -47.13
N GLY A 947 -9.12 -1.62 -47.16
CA GLY A 947 -8.57 -2.93 -46.79
C GLY A 947 -8.63 -3.97 -47.91
N ASP A 948 -9.29 -3.65 -49.04
CA ASP A 948 -9.34 -4.56 -50.19
C ASP A 948 -7.99 -4.59 -50.91
N PRO A 949 -7.56 -5.76 -51.43
CA PRO A 949 -6.33 -5.85 -52.19
C PRO A 949 -6.40 -4.98 -53.45
N ASP A 950 -5.42 -4.10 -53.63
CA ASP A 950 -5.30 -3.29 -54.86
C ASP A 950 -4.94 -4.22 -56.03
N PRO A 951 -5.83 -4.40 -57.02
CA PRO A 951 -5.55 -5.26 -58.17
C PRO A 951 -4.42 -4.73 -59.05
N ALA A 952 -4.00 -3.48 -58.89
CA ALA A 952 -2.86 -2.90 -59.60
C ALA A 952 -1.50 -3.29 -59.00
N VAL A 953 -1.49 -3.87 -57.79
CA VAL A 953 -0.26 -4.15 -57.03
C VAL A 953 -0.16 -5.66 -56.79
N ASP A 954 0.77 -6.29 -57.49
CA ASP A 954 1.15 -7.70 -57.31
C ASP A 954 1.90 -7.91 -55.97
N ASP A 955 1.96 -9.15 -55.49
CA ASP A 955 2.86 -9.52 -54.39
C ASP A 955 4.32 -9.37 -54.83
N LEU A 956 5.24 -9.17 -53.90
CA LEU A 956 6.66 -8.91 -54.16
C LEU A 956 7.54 -9.80 -53.29
N PHE A 957 8.55 -10.42 -53.89
CA PHE A 957 9.69 -11.01 -53.20
C PHE A 957 10.97 -10.39 -53.76
N GLY A 958 11.58 -9.53 -52.96
CA GLY A 958 12.82 -8.83 -53.25
C GLY A 958 13.96 -9.35 -52.40
N TYR A 959 15.11 -9.63 -53.01
CA TYR A 959 16.36 -10.00 -52.34
C TYR A 959 17.50 -9.22 -52.96
N SER A 960 18.42 -8.67 -52.18
CA SER A 960 19.58 -7.95 -52.72
C SER A 960 20.76 -8.11 -51.78
N THR A 961 21.95 -8.35 -52.32
CA THR A 961 23.22 -8.24 -51.57
C THR A 961 24.10 -7.10 -52.08
N SER A 962 23.72 -6.42 -53.17
CA SER A 962 24.49 -5.29 -53.71
C SER A 962 24.17 -4.01 -52.94
N GLY A 963 25.08 -3.58 -52.06
CA GLY A 963 24.94 -2.37 -51.23
C GLY A 963 24.46 -2.61 -49.80
N GLY A 964 24.60 -3.86 -49.30
CA GLY A 964 24.04 -4.35 -48.04
C GLY A 964 23.14 -5.55 -48.32
N MET A 965 23.17 -6.57 -47.46
CA MET A 965 22.20 -7.66 -47.55
C MET A 965 20.83 -7.16 -47.13
N GLY A 966 19.83 -7.42 -47.95
CA GLY A 966 18.47 -7.05 -47.59
C GLY A 966 17.38 -7.76 -48.36
N VAL A 967 16.31 -8.05 -47.65
CA VAL A 967 15.11 -8.76 -48.09
C VAL A 967 13.94 -7.78 -48.03
N ALA A 968 13.03 -7.83 -48.99
CA ALA A 968 11.77 -7.10 -48.96
C ALA A 968 10.65 -7.98 -49.51
N VAL A 969 9.65 -8.28 -48.69
CA VAL A 969 8.55 -9.19 -49.00
C VAL A 969 7.23 -8.44 -48.83
N ARG A 970 6.33 -8.60 -49.80
CA ARG A 970 4.91 -8.23 -49.70
C ARG A 970 4.08 -9.42 -50.18
N LEU A 971 3.37 -10.05 -49.27
CA LEU A 971 2.55 -11.23 -49.56
C LEU A 971 1.13 -11.02 -49.05
N THR A 972 0.15 -11.35 -49.87
CA THR A 972 -1.27 -11.28 -49.49
C THR A 972 -1.81 -12.66 -49.15
N ALA A 973 -2.83 -12.69 -48.28
CA ALA A 973 -3.58 -13.90 -47.95
C ALA A 973 -2.73 -15.06 -47.40
N LEU A 974 -1.74 -14.74 -46.58
CA LEU A 974 -0.71 -15.68 -46.10
C LEU A 974 -1.19 -16.45 -44.87
N LYS A 975 -1.05 -17.77 -44.87
CA LYS A 975 -1.32 -18.68 -43.75
C LYS A 975 -0.03 -19.23 -43.13
N GLY A 976 1.00 -19.40 -43.97
CA GLY A 976 2.32 -19.82 -43.55
C GLY A 976 3.39 -19.37 -44.53
N LEU A 977 4.59 -19.08 -44.02
CA LEU A 977 5.76 -18.70 -44.81
C LEU A 977 6.99 -19.37 -44.22
N SER A 978 7.82 -19.95 -45.07
CA SER A 978 9.16 -20.42 -44.70
C SER A 978 10.13 -20.06 -45.82
N ILE A 979 11.26 -19.43 -45.47
CA ILE A 979 12.30 -19.03 -46.43
C ILE A 979 13.60 -19.69 -46.00
N THR A 980 14.24 -20.51 -46.83
CA THR A 980 15.62 -21.02 -46.62
C THR A 980 16.55 -20.30 -47.59
N LEU A 981 17.83 -20.09 -47.23
CA LEU A 981 18.83 -19.51 -48.15
C LEU A 981 19.82 -20.53 -48.72
N ASP A 982 20.04 -21.66 -48.05
CA ASP A 982 20.93 -22.71 -48.56
C ASP A 982 20.29 -24.11 -48.45
N PRO A 983 19.70 -24.64 -49.55
CA PRO A 983 19.43 -23.93 -50.81
C PRO A 983 18.34 -22.86 -50.64
N ILE A 984 18.31 -21.88 -51.55
CA ILE A 984 17.25 -20.85 -51.53
C ILE A 984 15.91 -21.53 -51.82
N ALA A 985 15.00 -21.58 -50.85
CA ALA A 985 13.65 -22.08 -51.06
C ALA A 985 12.63 -21.23 -50.33
N ILE A 986 11.52 -20.93 -51.01
CA ILE A 986 10.40 -20.19 -50.46
C ILE A 986 9.21 -21.13 -50.46
N HIS A 987 8.67 -21.41 -49.28
CA HIS A 987 7.43 -22.13 -49.09
C HIS A 987 6.35 -21.17 -48.63
N LEU A 988 5.24 -21.12 -49.37
CA LEU A 988 4.11 -20.23 -49.16
C LEU A 988 2.85 -21.07 -48.99
N ASP A 989 2.17 -20.92 -47.86
CA ASP A 989 0.81 -21.39 -47.67
C ASP A 989 -0.13 -20.17 -47.68
N GLN A 990 -1.12 -20.17 -48.58
CA GLN A 990 -1.98 -19.01 -48.84
C GLN A 990 -3.46 -19.41 -49.00
N ASP A 991 -4.37 -18.46 -48.79
CA ASP A 991 -5.74 -18.60 -49.29
C ASP A 991 -5.75 -18.39 -50.81
N ALA A 992 -5.84 -19.50 -51.54
CA ALA A 992 -5.86 -19.53 -53.00
C ALA A 992 -6.97 -18.68 -53.63
N THR A 993 -8.03 -18.32 -52.90
CA THR A 993 -9.07 -17.43 -53.44
C THR A 993 -8.62 -15.98 -53.48
N LYS A 994 -7.73 -15.58 -52.56
CA LYS A 994 -7.26 -14.20 -52.38
C LYS A 994 -5.80 -13.98 -52.82
N SER A 995 -5.04 -15.04 -53.12
CA SER A 995 -3.64 -14.92 -53.57
C SER A 995 -3.50 -14.09 -54.85
N LYS A 996 -2.38 -13.36 -54.93
CA LYS A 996 -1.99 -12.53 -56.08
C LYS A 996 -0.81 -13.13 -56.84
N PRO A 997 -0.54 -12.69 -58.08
CA PRO A 997 0.73 -12.96 -58.74
C PRO A 997 1.90 -12.40 -57.92
N ILE A 998 3.04 -13.09 -57.92
CA ILE A 998 4.24 -12.69 -57.17
C ILE A 998 5.31 -12.21 -58.15
N VAL A 999 5.80 -10.99 -57.96
CA VAL A 999 6.97 -10.44 -58.65
C VAL A 999 8.23 -10.86 -57.89
N LEU A 1000 9.18 -11.45 -58.60
CA LEU A 1000 10.51 -11.78 -58.07
C LEU A 1000 11.49 -10.70 -58.50
N ASP A 1001 12.31 -10.22 -57.56
CA ASP A 1001 13.39 -9.27 -57.81
C ASP A 1001 14.59 -9.58 -56.90
N ALA A 1002 15.42 -10.52 -57.31
CA ALA A 1002 16.59 -10.98 -56.56
C ALA A 1002 17.90 -10.53 -57.19
N ALA A 1003 18.85 -10.05 -56.39
CA ALA A 1003 20.22 -9.74 -56.76
C ALA A 1003 21.18 -10.39 -55.77
N MET A 1004 21.99 -11.34 -56.22
CA MET A 1004 22.92 -12.11 -55.41
C MET A 1004 24.36 -11.79 -55.81
N ALA A 1005 25.23 -11.58 -54.82
CA ALA A 1005 26.66 -11.48 -55.04
C ALA A 1005 27.17 -12.85 -55.48
N GLN A 1006 28.06 -12.86 -56.46
CA GLN A 1006 28.80 -14.05 -56.85
C GLN A 1006 30.20 -13.93 -56.31
N GLU A 1007 30.67 -14.97 -55.62
CA GLU A 1007 32.07 -15.06 -55.20
C GLU A 1007 32.98 -14.91 -56.44
N GLY A 1008 33.92 -13.97 -56.37
CA GLY A 1008 34.83 -13.66 -57.50
C GLY A 1008 34.25 -12.84 -58.67
N SER A 1009 32.97 -12.44 -58.65
CA SER A 1009 32.35 -11.58 -59.68
C SER A 1009 32.01 -10.19 -59.16
N THR A 1010 32.34 -9.14 -59.93
CA THR A 1010 31.93 -7.75 -59.61
C THR A 1010 30.50 -7.44 -60.06
N THR A 1011 29.89 -8.30 -60.87
CA THR A 1011 28.52 -8.16 -61.35
C THR A 1011 27.62 -9.17 -60.65
N PRO A 1012 26.61 -8.74 -59.86
CA PRO A 1012 25.72 -9.66 -59.18
C PRO A 1012 24.87 -10.46 -60.19
N SER A 1013 24.51 -11.67 -59.79
CA SER A 1013 23.47 -12.45 -60.45
C SER A 1013 22.13 -11.80 -60.17
N THR A 1014 21.37 -11.42 -61.19
CA THR A 1014 20.02 -10.87 -60.99
C THR A 1014 18.97 -11.84 -61.51
N ILE A 1015 17.86 -12.00 -60.78
CA ILE A 1015 16.71 -12.81 -61.17
C ILE A 1015 15.48 -11.92 -61.00
N THR A 1016 14.88 -11.53 -62.12
CA THR A 1016 13.61 -10.82 -62.14
C THR A 1016 12.52 -11.74 -62.69
N GLY A 1017 11.31 -11.66 -62.18
CA GLY A 1017 10.28 -12.57 -62.63
C GLY A 1017 8.88 -12.23 -62.18
N ARG A 1018 7.92 -12.98 -62.72
CA ARG A 1018 6.53 -12.96 -62.31
C ARG A 1018 5.99 -14.38 -62.30
N ILE A 1019 5.51 -14.79 -61.14
CA ILE A 1019 4.80 -16.05 -60.91
C ILE A 1019 3.31 -15.70 -60.97
N SER A 1020 2.53 -16.43 -61.75
CA SER A 1020 1.07 -16.28 -61.76
C SER A 1020 0.48 -16.63 -60.40
N LYS A 1021 -0.82 -16.36 -60.19
CA LYS A 1021 -1.54 -16.66 -58.94
C LYS A 1021 -1.18 -18.05 -58.40
N THR A 1022 -0.58 -18.07 -57.22
CA THR A 1022 -0.15 -19.25 -56.47
C THR A 1022 -1.34 -20.05 -55.95
N SER A 1023 -1.14 -21.35 -55.71
CA SER A 1023 -2.20 -22.20 -55.13
C SER A 1023 -2.20 -22.11 -53.60
N ALA A 1024 -2.92 -23.00 -52.92
CA ALA A 1024 -2.99 -23.01 -51.47
C ALA A 1024 -1.64 -23.31 -50.79
N SER A 1025 -0.73 -23.99 -51.48
CA SER A 1025 0.64 -24.25 -51.02
C SER A 1025 1.59 -24.21 -52.22
N THR A 1026 2.65 -23.41 -52.16
CA THR A 1026 3.63 -23.21 -53.24
C THR A 1026 5.05 -23.22 -52.67
N THR A 1027 5.89 -24.16 -53.11
CA THR A 1027 7.33 -24.19 -52.86
C THR A 1027 8.09 -23.85 -54.13
N ILE A 1028 9.00 -22.89 -54.05
CA ILE A 1028 9.91 -22.50 -55.12
C ILE A 1028 11.32 -22.57 -54.58
N GLY A 1029 12.10 -23.54 -55.06
CA GLY A 1029 13.50 -23.73 -54.70
C GLY A 1029 14.42 -23.42 -55.87
N THR A 1030 15.58 -22.83 -55.58
CA THR A 1030 16.70 -22.75 -56.51
C THR A 1030 17.97 -23.28 -55.84
N GLU A 1031 18.63 -24.24 -56.48
CA GLU A 1031 19.97 -24.69 -56.10
C GLU A 1031 20.97 -23.91 -56.95
N LEU A 1032 21.72 -23.03 -56.30
CA LEU A 1032 22.79 -22.25 -56.89
C LEU A 1032 24.08 -22.56 -56.14
N ALA A 1033 24.91 -23.40 -56.72
CA ALA A 1033 26.25 -23.64 -56.22
C ALA A 1033 27.25 -23.35 -57.33
N GLU A 1034 28.38 -22.72 -56.97
CA GLU A 1034 29.44 -22.45 -57.94
C GLU A 1034 29.90 -23.77 -58.58
N GLY A 1035 30.04 -23.77 -59.91
CA GLY A 1035 30.41 -25.00 -60.62
C GLY A 1035 29.34 -26.09 -60.66
N GLN A 1036 28.11 -25.84 -60.21
CA GLN A 1036 26.96 -26.76 -60.33
C GLN A 1036 25.92 -26.22 -61.33
N PRO A 1037 25.08 -27.10 -61.92
CA PRO A 1037 23.99 -26.65 -62.77
C PRO A 1037 22.94 -25.89 -61.98
N THR A 1038 22.33 -24.88 -62.58
CA THR A 1038 21.16 -24.22 -61.99
C THR A 1038 19.98 -25.18 -61.99
N LYS A 1039 19.45 -25.49 -60.81
CA LYS A 1039 18.19 -26.23 -60.67
C LYS A 1039 17.12 -25.36 -60.06
N LEU A 1040 15.97 -25.27 -60.72
CA LEU A 1040 14.76 -24.69 -60.20
C LEU A 1040 13.79 -25.83 -59.88
N LYS A 1041 13.30 -25.87 -58.65
CA LYS A 1041 12.29 -26.84 -58.21
C LYS A 1041 11.01 -26.09 -57.92
N PHE A 1042 9.93 -26.54 -58.54
CA PHE A 1042 8.60 -26.00 -58.30
C PHE A 1042 7.73 -27.10 -57.74
N GLU A 1043 7.16 -26.86 -56.56
CA GLU A 1043 6.07 -27.68 -56.02
C GLU A 1043 4.88 -26.76 -55.72
N ASN A 1044 3.68 -27.16 -56.11
CA ASN A 1044 2.46 -26.37 -55.95
C ASN A 1044 1.31 -27.33 -55.70
N ALA A 1045 0.30 -26.96 -54.91
CA ALA A 1045 -0.86 -27.83 -54.67
C ALA A 1045 -1.75 -28.01 -55.92
N ALA A 1046 -1.64 -27.11 -56.91
CA ALA A 1046 -2.37 -27.17 -58.18
C ALA A 1046 -1.46 -26.77 -59.36
N ASN A 1047 -1.97 -26.91 -60.60
CA ASN A 1047 -1.26 -26.38 -61.77
C ASN A 1047 -1.06 -24.87 -61.65
N LEU A 1048 0.14 -24.39 -61.94
CA LEU A 1048 0.46 -22.97 -61.98
C LEU A 1048 0.32 -22.45 -63.42
N ALA A 1049 -0.38 -21.33 -63.60
CA ALA A 1049 -0.73 -20.87 -64.93
C ALA A 1049 0.49 -20.42 -65.75
N GLN A 1050 1.38 -19.63 -65.14
CA GLN A 1050 2.57 -19.09 -65.81
C GLN A 1050 3.68 -18.74 -64.82
N ILE A 1051 4.93 -18.96 -65.23
CA ILE A 1051 6.13 -18.38 -64.62
C ILE A 1051 6.92 -17.68 -65.72
N LYS A 1052 7.25 -16.41 -65.51
CA LYS A 1052 8.18 -15.66 -66.36
C LYS A 1052 9.42 -15.32 -65.53
N LEU A 1053 10.59 -15.74 -65.96
CA LEU A 1053 11.86 -15.45 -65.28
C LEU A 1053 12.85 -14.87 -66.29
N LYS A 1054 13.56 -13.85 -65.85
CA LYS A 1054 14.72 -13.28 -66.51
C LYS A 1054 15.88 -13.25 -65.51
N ALA A 1055 16.84 -14.15 -65.69
CA ALA A 1055 18.07 -14.15 -64.92
C ALA A 1055 19.25 -13.60 -65.73
N LEU A 1056 20.18 -12.90 -65.09
CA LEU A 1056 21.44 -12.43 -65.66
C LEU A 1056 22.59 -12.91 -64.76
N ASN A 1057 23.70 -13.31 -65.38
CA ASN A 1057 24.92 -13.80 -64.70
C ASN A 1057 24.65 -14.93 -63.69
N LEU A 1058 23.79 -15.89 -64.02
CA LEU A 1058 23.42 -16.99 -63.13
C LEU A 1058 24.43 -18.15 -63.29
N GLY A 1059 25.45 -18.21 -62.42
CA GLY A 1059 26.55 -19.16 -62.60
C GLY A 1059 27.29 -18.89 -63.90
N ASP A 1060 27.44 -19.92 -64.73
CA ASP A 1060 28.03 -19.83 -66.07
C ASP A 1060 27.03 -19.37 -67.16
N ILE A 1061 25.81 -18.96 -66.79
CA ILE A 1061 24.74 -18.54 -67.73
C ILE A 1061 24.62 -17.00 -67.73
N PRO A 1062 25.04 -16.29 -68.80
CA PRO A 1062 25.06 -14.83 -68.80
C PRO A 1062 23.66 -14.19 -68.86
N GLU A 1063 22.69 -14.80 -69.54
CA GLU A 1063 21.29 -14.34 -69.58
C GLU A 1063 20.37 -15.56 -69.74
N LEU A 1064 19.24 -15.60 -69.05
CA LEU A 1064 18.23 -16.64 -69.18
C LEU A 1064 16.86 -15.97 -69.14
N ASP A 1065 16.21 -15.84 -70.29
CA ASP A 1065 14.86 -15.26 -70.43
C ASP A 1065 13.90 -16.39 -70.77
N LEU A 1066 13.13 -16.87 -69.78
CA LEU A 1066 12.22 -18.01 -69.91
C LEU A 1066 10.80 -17.66 -69.49
N THR A 1067 9.83 -18.28 -70.15
CA THR A 1067 8.41 -18.29 -69.79
C THR A 1067 7.91 -19.72 -69.86
N LEU A 1068 7.36 -20.20 -68.75
CA LEU A 1068 6.73 -21.50 -68.60
C LEU A 1068 5.22 -21.28 -68.41
N ASP A 1069 4.38 -21.92 -69.22
CA ASP A 1069 2.92 -21.90 -69.09
C ASP A 1069 2.38 -23.30 -68.76
N ASN A 1070 1.26 -23.37 -68.03
CA ASN A 1070 0.60 -24.61 -67.63
C ASN A 1070 1.54 -25.59 -66.91
N ILE A 1071 2.16 -25.10 -65.84
CA ILE A 1071 3.17 -25.81 -65.05
C ILE A 1071 2.47 -26.84 -64.14
N PRO A 1072 2.92 -28.10 -64.11
CA PRO A 1072 2.35 -29.12 -63.25
C PRO A 1072 2.60 -28.83 -61.76
N PRO A 1073 1.86 -29.50 -60.85
CA PRO A 1073 2.05 -29.37 -59.40
C PRO A 1073 3.48 -29.68 -58.94
N LYS A 1074 4.29 -30.43 -59.71
CA LYS A 1074 5.71 -30.61 -59.46
C LYS A 1074 6.50 -30.52 -60.76
N LEU A 1075 7.46 -29.60 -60.83
CA LEU A 1075 8.33 -29.42 -61.99
C LEU A 1075 9.77 -29.14 -61.52
N ASP A 1076 10.68 -30.03 -61.89
CA ASP A 1076 12.11 -29.80 -61.76
C ASP A 1076 12.69 -29.33 -63.10
N VAL A 1077 13.38 -28.19 -63.06
CA VAL A 1077 14.04 -27.58 -64.22
C VAL A 1077 15.53 -27.50 -63.92
N CYS A 1078 16.35 -28.15 -64.73
CA CYS A 1078 17.79 -28.00 -64.69
C CYS A 1078 18.24 -27.31 -65.97
N VAL A 1079 19.03 -26.24 -65.84
CA VAL A 1079 19.70 -25.55 -66.96
C VAL A 1079 21.18 -25.40 -66.67
N ASP A 1080 22.02 -25.71 -67.65
CA ASP A 1080 23.46 -25.61 -67.54
C ASP A 1080 24.07 -25.16 -68.87
N SER A 1081 25.06 -24.26 -68.85
CA SER A 1081 25.86 -23.88 -70.04
C SER A 1081 26.97 -24.90 -70.37
N GLY A 1082 26.88 -26.08 -69.79
CA GLY A 1082 27.70 -27.26 -70.03
C GLY A 1082 26.85 -28.54 -70.04
N PRO A 1083 27.45 -29.71 -69.73
CA PRO A 1083 26.76 -31.00 -69.73
C PRO A 1083 26.17 -31.40 -68.36
N ARG A 1084 26.15 -30.54 -67.34
CA ARG A 1084 25.81 -30.97 -65.96
C ARG A 1084 24.32 -31.27 -65.76
N CYS A 1085 23.42 -30.74 -66.58
CA CYS A 1085 21.98 -31.09 -66.57
C CYS A 1085 21.63 -32.31 -67.43
N ARG A 1086 22.63 -32.99 -67.95
CA ARG A 1086 22.44 -34.05 -68.92
C ARG A 1086 21.78 -35.28 -68.30
N ARG A 1087 20.82 -35.88 -69.04
CA ARG A 1087 20.31 -37.22 -68.71
C ARG A 1087 21.29 -38.33 -69.12
N PRO A 1088 21.44 -39.38 -68.29
CA PRO A 1088 22.19 -40.57 -68.67
C PRO A 1088 21.68 -41.14 -69.99
N ASN A 1089 22.59 -41.52 -70.89
CA ASN A 1089 22.20 -42.16 -72.16
C ASN A 1089 22.87 -43.53 -72.29
N PRO A 1090 22.08 -44.61 -72.34
CA PRO A 1090 22.60 -45.96 -72.51
C PRO A 1090 23.03 -46.27 -73.95
N ASN A 1091 22.62 -45.46 -74.95
CA ASN A 1091 22.92 -45.72 -76.35
C ASN A 1091 24.28 -45.15 -76.75
N VAL A 1092 25.34 -45.96 -76.68
CA VAL A 1092 26.70 -45.60 -77.11
C VAL A 1092 26.77 -45.59 -78.64
N LEU A 1093 27.07 -44.43 -79.25
CA LEU A 1093 27.39 -44.37 -80.68
C LEU A 1093 28.86 -44.76 -80.89
N SER A 1094 29.12 -45.77 -81.73
CA SER A 1094 30.49 -46.17 -82.10
C SER A 1094 31.21 -45.02 -82.82
N GLY A 1095 32.24 -44.45 -82.20
CA GLY A 1095 33.06 -43.36 -82.77
C GLY A 1095 33.10 -42.05 -81.98
N GLY A 1096 32.54 -41.99 -80.76
CA GLY A 1096 32.73 -40.86 -79.86
C GLY A 1096 34.15 -40.85 -79.28
N THR A 1097 34.91 -39.78 -79.50
CA THR A 1097 36.25 -39.59 -78.93
C THR A 1097 36.12 -39.11 -77.49
N GLY A 1098 36.15 -40.03 -76.53
CA GLY A 1098 36.70 -39.89 -75.16
C GLY A 1098 36.31 -38.75 -74.21
N GLY A 1099 35.51 -37.74 -74.60
CA GLY A 1099 35.33 -36.52 -73.81
C GLY A 1099 33.88 -36.13 -73.49
N GLY A 1100 32.90 -36.99 -73.76
CA GLY A 1100 31.48 -36.63 -73.63
C GLY A 1100 30.53 -37.74 -73.17
N ASP A 1101 30.98 -38.71 -72.37
CA ASP A 1101 30.13 -39.75 -71.74
C ASP A 1101 29.03 -40.37 -72.64
N ASN A 1102 29.31 -40.86 -73.85
CA ASN A 1102 28.31 -41.30 -74.85
C ASN A 1102 27.60 -40.18 -75.65
N ARG A 1103 28.21 -39.00 -75.78
CA ARG A 1103 27.85 -37.95 -76.75
C ARG A 1103 29.01 -37.69 -77.72
N PRO A 1104 28.72 -37.18 -78.94
CA PRO A 1104 29.73 -36.77 -79.90
C PRO A 1104 30.66 -35.65 -79.44
N PHE A 1105 30.12 -34.67 -78.72
CA PHE A 1105 30.78 -33.45 -78.25
C PHE A 1105 30.23 -33.06 -76.88
N ALA A 1106 30.96 -32.22 -76.14
CA ALA A 1106 30.47 -31.62 -74.90
C ALA A 1106 29.21 -30.79 -75.19
N ALA A 1107 28.21 -30.88 -74.32
CA ALA A 1107 27.06 -29.98 -74.37
C ALA A 1107 27.53 -28.57 -74.08
N GLN A 1108 27.12 -27.64 -74.93
CA GLN A 1108 27.26 -26.21 -74.66
C GLN A 1108 26.03 -25.68 -73.92
N THR A 1109 24.92 -26.42 -73.98
CA THR A 1109 23.77 -26.20 -73.11
C THR A 1109 23.09 -27.54 -72.89
N SER A 1110 22.82 -27.87 -71.64
CA SER A 1110 21.95 -28.99 -71.28
C SER A 1110 20.76 -28.45 -70.50
N MET A 1111 19.58 -28.96 -70.85
CA MET A 1111 18.34 -28.67 -70.15
C MET A 1111 17.63 -29.96 -69.81
N ASN A 1112 17.08 -30.04 -68.61
CA ASN A 1112 16.25 -31.15 -68.19
C ASN A 1112 14.98 -30.62 -67.52
N PHE A 1113 13.83 -31.02 -68.04
CA PHE A 1113 12.52 -30.73 -67.47
C PHE A 1113 11.85 -32.03 -67.04
N GLU A 1114 11.54 -32.15 -65.76
CA GLU A 1114 11.00 -33.35 -65.14
C GLU A 1114 9.71 -33.03 -64.35
N ASP A 1115 8.57 -33.51 -64.86
CA ASP A 1115 7.30 -33.58 -64.13
C ASP A 1115 7.34 -34.82 -63.23
N SER A 1116 7.61 -34.60 -61.94
CA SER A 1116 7.88 -35.65 -60.95
C SER A 1116 6.61 -36.33 -60.41
N GLY A 1117 5.70 -36.71 -61.31
CA GLY A 1117 4.68 -37.74 -61.05
C GLY A 1117 3.23 -37.25 -60.99
N THR A 1118 2.92 -36.04 -61.44
CA THR A 1118 1.56 -35.49 -61.32
C THR A 1118 0.61 -35.94 -62.44
N GLN A 1119 1.15 -36.40 -63.58
CA GLN A 1119 0.39 -36.73 -64.81
C GLN A 1119 -0.72 -35.70 -65.13
N ALA A 1120 -0.46 -34.41 -64.89
CA ALA A 1120 -1.46 -33.37 -65.09
C ALA A 1120 -2.04 -33.39 -66.51
N SER A 1121 -3.32 -33.03 -66.68
CA SER A 1121 -3.99 -33.04 -67.99
C SER A 1121 -3.53 -31.86 -68.85
N GLY A 1122 -2.32 -31.91 -69.42
CA GLY A 1122 -1.79 -30.88 -70.33
C GLY A 1122 -0.29 -31.04 -70.57
N LEU A 1123 0.26 -30.22 -71.48
CA LEU A 1123 1.69 -30.06 -71.69
C LEU A 1123 2.13 -28.71 -71.10
N THR A 1124 3.28 -28.67 -70.43
CA THR A 1124 3.95 -27.43 -70.02
C THR A 1124 4.52 -26.76 -71.26
N THR A 1125 4.28 -25.46 -71.47
CA THR A 1125 4.83 -24.71 -72.60
C THR A 1125 6.04 -23.90 -72.18
N LEU A 1126 7.18 -24.07 -72.84
CA LEU A 1126 8.38 -23.27 -72.67
C LEU A 1126 8.59 -22.34 -73.85
N ASN A 1127 8.81 -21.07 -73.54
CA ASN A 1127 9.45 -20.09 -74.41
C ASN A 1127 10.73 -19.65 -73.73
N ALA A 1128 11.88 -19.71 -74.40
CA ALA A 1128 13.15 -19.36 -73.79
C ALA A 1128 14.12 -18.69 -74.76
N LYS A 1129 15.00 -17.84 -74.25
CA LYS A 1129 16.24 -17.41 -74.93
C LYS A 1129 17.42 -17.87 -74.09
N LEU A 1130 18.30 -18.64 -74.72
CA LEU A 1130 19.43 -19.29 -74.08
C LEU A 1130 20.73 -18.87 -74.77
N PRO A 1131 21.72 -18.33 -74.05
CA PRO A 1131 23.02 -17.98 -74.59
C PRO A 1131 23.84 -19.26 -74.81
N MET A 1132 24.38 -19.41 -76.01
CA MET A 1132 25.22 -20.52 -76.43
C MET A 1132 26.41 -19.98 -77.21
N ALA A 1133 27.63 -20.07 -76.66
CA ALA A 1133 28.89 -19.74 -77.35
C ALA A 1133 28.87 -18.40 -78.13
N GLY A 1134 28.35 -17.33 -77.50
CA GLY A 1134 28.24 -16.00 -78.11
C GLY A 1134 27.03 -15.77 -79.02
N GLN A 1135 26.08 -16.71 -79.08
CA GLN A 1135 24.82 -16.60 -79.83
C GLN A 1135 23.62 -16.85 -78.91
N THR A 1136 22.41 -16.42 -79.30
CA THR A 1136 21.19 -16.67 -78.54
C THR A 1136 20.31 -17.69 -79.27
N VAL A 1137 20.07 -18.83 -78.62
CA VAL A 1137 19.09 -19.82 -79.06
C VAL A 1137 17.73 -19.43 -78.57
N SER A 1138 16.77 -19.30 -79.48
CA SER A 1138 15.38 -19.04 -79.11
C SER A 1138 14.55 -20.31 -79.23
N VAL A 1139 13.83 -20.64 -78.16
CA VAL A 1139 12.86 -21.72 -78.07
C VAL A 1139 11.49 -21.07 -78.00
N THR A 1140 10.58 -21.45 -78.89
CA THR A 1140 9.22 -20.88 -78.95
C THR A 1140 8.20 -22.01 -78.99
N ASN A 1141 7.28 -21.99 -78.02
CA ASN A 1141 6.18 -22.94 -77.88
C ASN A 1141 6.68 -24.41 -77.86
N LEU A 1142 7.71 -24.68 -77.06
CA LEU A 1142 8.18 -26.03 -76.76
C LEU A 1142 7.31 -26.62 -75.66
N ARG A 1143 6.45 -27.57 -76.00
CA ARG A 1143 5.50 -28.17 -75.08
C ARG A 1143 5.92 -29.57 -74.68
N PHE A 1144 5.89 -29.92 -73.40
CA PHE A 1144 6.37 -31.21 -72.93
C PHE A 1144 5.67 -31.67 -71.65
N ARG A 1145 5.81 -32.96 -71.34
CA ARG A 1145 5.62 -33.47 -69.97
C ARG A 1145 6.97 -33.70 -69.31
N ASN A 1146 7.82 -34.48 -69.97
CA ASN A 1146 9.21 -34.71 -69.62
C ASN A 1146 10.08 -34.46 -70.83
N LEU A 1147 11.16 -33.71 -70.68
CA LEU A 1147 12.08 -33.43 -71.78
C LEU A 1147 13.49 -33.15 -71.27
N GLY A 1148 14.44 -34.01 -71.62
CA GLY A 1148 15.87 -33.72 -71.55
C GLY A 1148 16.35 -33.34 -72.95
N MET A 1149 17.11 -32.26 -73.04
CA MET A 1149 17.69 -31.78 -74.30
C MET A 1149 19.12 -31.31 -74.08
N ASP A 1150 20.06 -31.90 -74.84
CA ASP A 1150 21.43 -31.41 -74.90
C ASP A 1150 21.66 -30.78 -76.27
N LEU A 1151 22.23 -29.59 -76.29
CA LEU A 1151 22.65 -28.87 -77.49
C LEU A 1151 24.15 -28.64 -77.42
N GLY A 1152 24.83 -28.89 -78.53
CA GLY A 1152 26.22 -28.47 -78.64
C GLY A 1152 26.74 -28.44 -80.05
N GLN A 1153 27.89 -27.78 -80.17
CA GLN A 1153 28.62 -27.65 -81.42
C GLN A 1153 29.94 -28.40 -81.36
N GLY A 1154 30.23 -29.13 -82.42
CA GLY A 1154 31.54 -29.68 -82.72
C GLY A 1154 32.33 -28.82 -83.70
N PRO A 1155 33.56 -29.23 -84.05
CA PRO A 1155 34.38 -28.54 -85.02
C PRO A 1155 33.65 -28.39 -86.35
N THR A 1156 33.88 -27.27 -87.02
CA THR A 1156 33.23 -26.96 -88.28
C THR A 1156 33.65 -27.91 -89.40
N PHE A 1157 32.84 -27.99 -90.45
CA PHE A 1157 33.22 -28.65 -91.69
C PHE A 1157 32.93 -27.73 -92.88
N SER A 1158 33.75 -27.84 -93.93
CA SER A 1158 33.55 -27.09 -95.15
C SER A 1158 32.53 -27.79 -96.04
N PHE A 1159 31.48 -27.07 -96.43
CA PHE A 1159 30.49 -27.52 -97.41
C PHE A 1159 30.24 -26.37 -98.40
N LEU A 1160 30.49 -26.62 -99.69
CA LEU A 1160 30.35 -25.61 -100.75
C LEU A 1160 31.07 -24.29 -100.43
N GLY A 1161 32.30 -24.36 -99.91
CA GLY A 1161 33.11 -23.19 -99.56
C GLY A 1161 32.72 -22.46 -98.27
N ASN A 1162 31.64 -22.89 -97.59
CA ASN A 1162 31.22 -22.31 -96.32
C ASN A 1162 31.58 -23.23 -95.16
N THR A 1163 31.95 -22.61 -94.05
CA THR A 1163 32.30 -23.29 -92.80
C THR A 1163 31.03 -23.46 -91.97
N ILE A 1164 30.51 -24.68 -91.88
CA ILE A 1164 29.28 -25.00 -91.13
C ILE A 1164 29.66 -25.66 -89.80
N PRO A 1165 29.19 -25.19 -88.63
CA PRO A 1165 29.42 -25.86 -87.36
C PRO A 1165 28.72 -27.23 -87.35
N ARG A 1166 29.39 -28.26 -86.81
CA ARG A 1166 28.73 -29.55 -86.57
C ARG A 1166 27.77 -29.37 -85.41
N MET A 1167 26.49 -29.54 -85.64
CA MET A 1167 25.50 -29.49 -84.56
C MET A 1167 25.18 -30.90 -84.10
N TYR A 1168 25.11 -31.10 -82.79
CA TYR A 1168 24.52 -32.28 -82.22
C TYR A 1168 23.36 -31.86 -81.32
N MET A 1169 22.38 -32.75 -81.25
CA MET A 1169 21.25 -32.60 -80.36
C MET A 1169 20.89 -33.96 -79.77
N PHE A 1170 20.74 -33.99 -78.46
CA PHE A 1170 20.11 -35.09 -77.74
C PHE A 1170 18.71 -34.67 -77.34
N ILE A 1171 17.73 -35.56 -77.52
CA ILE A 1171 16.37 -35.40 -77.02
C ILE A 1171 15.95 -36.70 -76.35
N ASP A 1172 15.47 -36.59 -75.12
CA ASP A 1172 14.84 -37.69 -74.40
C ASP A 1172 13.57 -37.21 -73.71
N SER A 1173 12.41 -37.75 -74.10
CA SER A 1173 11.15 -37.44 -73.43
C SER A 1173 10.70 -38.54 -72.46
N ARG A 1174 11.53 -39.58 -72.22
CA ARG A 1174 11.15 -40.79 -71.46
C ARG A 1174 9.81 -41.36 -71.93
N ASN A 1175 9.62 -41.43 -73.25
CA ASN A 1175 8.38 -41.86 -73.90
C ASN A 1175 7.14 -40.98 -73.65
N GLN A 1176 7.31 -39.75 -73.14
CA GLN A 1176 6.23 -38.80 -72.99
C GLN A 1176 6.03 -37.95 -74.25
N GLN A 1177 4.83 -37.40 -74.39
CA GLN A 1177 4.48 -36.51 -75.49
C GLN A 1177 5.20 -35.15 -75.37
N PHE A 1178 5.71 -34.65 -76.49
CA PHE A 1178 6.21 -33.28 -76.60
C PHE A 1178 5.94 -32.69 -77.99
N VAL A 1179 5.86 -31.37 -78.09
CA VAL A 1179 5.73 -30.60 -79.34
C VAL A 1179 6.78 -29.51 -79.33
N MET A 1180 7.72 -29.58 -80.26
CA MET A 1180 8.71 -28.55 -80.49
C MET A 1180 8.26 -27.71 -81.69
N ASN A 1181 7.61 -26.58 -81.42
CA ASN A 1181 7.08 -25.75 -82.51
C ASN A 1181 8.18 -24.98 -83.25
N GLU A 1182 9.14 -24.38 -82.53
CA GLU A 1182 10.27 -23.69 -83.15
C GLU A 1182 11.46 -23.57 -82.20
N ILE A 1183 12.63 -24.07 -82.64
CA ILE A 1183 13.93 -23.71 -82.06
C ILE A 1183 14.76 -23.02 -83.15
N LYS A 1184 15.29 -21.82 -82.86
CA LYS A 1184 16.22 -21.11 -83.75
C LYS A 1184 17.60 -21.08 -83.15
N TYR A 1185 18.59 -21.38 -83.96
CA TYR A 1185 20.02 -21.30 -83.65
C TYR A 1185 20.68 -20.39 -84.71
N PRO A 1186 20.58 -19.06 -84.59
CA PRO A 1186 21.08 -18.14 -85.61
C PRO A 1186 22.61 -18.18 -85.71
N PRO A 1187 23.20 -17.97 -86.90
CA PRO A 1187 22.54 -17.81 -88.19
C PRO A 1187 22.20 -19.16 -88.87
N THR A 1188 22.61 -20.28 -88.28
CA THR A 1188 22.68 -21.58 -88.96
C THR A 1188 21.32 -22.29 -89.07
N VAL A 1189 20.53 -22.34 -88.00
CA VAL A 1189 19.19 -22.95 -87.95
C VAL A 1189 18.15 -21.84 -87.83
N GLU A 1190 17.38 -21.64 -88.89
CA GLU A 1190 16.31 -20.64 -88.90
C GLU A 1190 15.05 -21.13 -88.20
N SER A 1191 14.74 -22.43 -88.29
CA SER A 1191 13.69 -23.07 -87.48
C SER A 1191 13.86 -24.58 -87.43
N PHE A 1192 13.66 -25.14 -86.24
CA PHE A 1192 13.57 -26.58 -86.02
C PHE A 1192 12.26 -26.93 -85.34
N LYS A 1193 11.50 -27.83 -85.98
CA LYS A 1193 10.13 -28.21 -85.61
C LYS A 1193 10.00 -29.73 -85.56
N ILE A 1194 9.42 -30.27 -84.48
CA ILE A 1194 9.08 -31.68 -84.31
C ILE A 1194 7.74 -31.77 -83.56
N GLY A 1195 6.81 -32.58 -84.04
CA GLY A 1195 5.49 -32.72 -83.40
C GLY A 1195 4.48 -31.68 -83.87
N SER A 1196 3.21 -31.93 -83.58
CA SER A 1196 2.11 -30.96 -83.69
C SER A 1196 1.09 -31.19 -82.57
N ASP A 1197 0.20 -30.24 -82.31
CA ASP A 1197 -0.85 -30.38 -81.28
C ASP A 1197 -1.70 -31.65 -81.41
N GLY A 1198 -2.16 -31.94 -82.63
CA GLY A 1198 -2.95 -33.13 -82.89
C GLY A 1198 -2.14 -34.44 -82.90
N ASN A 1199 -0.81 -34.34 -83.05
CA ASN A 1199 0.09 -35.48 -83.19
C ASN A 1199 1.44 -35.15 -82.52
N PRO A 1200 1.55 -35.23 -81.19
CA PRO A 1200 2.79 -34.90 -80.48
C PRO A 1200 3.85 -35.98 -80.66
N ALA A 1201 5.11 -35.56 -80.66
CA ALA A 1201 6.26 -36.43 -80.80
C ALA A 1201 6.60 -37.18 -79.50
N ILE A 1202 7.35 -38.26 -79.63
CA ILE A 1202 7.82 -39.08 -78.51
C ILE A 1202 9.28 -39.46 -78.74
N ALA A 1203 10.15 -39.22 -77.76
CA ALA A 1203 11.58 -39.52 -77.82
C ALA A 1203 11.99 -40.46 -76.69
N SER A 1204 12.89 -41.39 -77.00
CA SER A 1204 13.59 -42.22 -76.01
C SER A 1204 15.06 -42.25 -76.37
N ASN A 1205 15.86 -41.55 -75.56
CA ASN A 1205 17.32 -41.50 -75.68
C ASN A 1205 17.81 -41.18 -77.12
N ARG A 1206 17.14 -40.26 -77.83
CA ARG A 1206 17.47 -39.95 -79.22
C ARG A 1206 18.68 -39.02 -79.27
N ILE A 1207 19.75 -39.46 -79.93
CA ILE A 1207 20.84 -38.56 -80.36
C ILE A 1207 20.72 -38.39 -81.87
N VAL A 1208 20.77 -37.15 -82.34
CA VAL A 1208 20.98 -36.81 -83.75
C VAL A 1208 22.26 -36.00 -83.88
N TRP A 1209 23.14 -36.42 -84.80
CA TRP A 1209 24.37 -35.68 -85.11
C TRP A 1209 24.66 -35.65 -86.61
N LEU A 1210 25.00 -34.44 -87.09
CA LEU A 1210 25.62 -34.17 -88.38
C LEU A 1210 27.15 -34.33 -88.32
N LYS A 1211 27.63 -35.49 -88.72
CA LYS A 1211 29.04 -35.72 -89.03
C LYS A 1211 29.27 -35.24 -90.48
N GLY A 1212 30.45 -34.70 -90.79
CA GLY A 1212 30.72 -33.98 -92.05
C GLY A 1212 30.50 -34.81 -93.33
N THR A 1213 31.02 -34.37 -94.48
CA THR A 1213 30.87 -35.14 -95.72
C THR A 1213 31.73 -36.40 -95.71
N LYS A 1214 31.14 -37.55 -96.09
CA LYS A 1214 31.82 -38.86 -96.12
C LYS A 1214 32.72 -39.08 -97.35
N SER A 1215 32.61 -38.22 -98.37
CA SER A 1215 33.41 -38.23 -99.61
C SER A 1215 33.28 -36.90 -100.37
N LEU A 1216 33.95 -36.73 -101.53
CA LEU A 1216 33.82 -35.59 -102.46
C LEU A 1216 32.39 -35.38 -103.03
N GLY A 1217 31.39 -36.17 -102.58
CA GLY A 1217 29.98 -36.04 -102.93
C GLY A 1217 29.12 -35.57 -101.75
N LEU A 1218 27.99 -34.93 -102.08
CA LEU A 1218 27.02 -34.24 -101.21
C LEU A 1218 26.36 -35.07 -100.07
N GLN A 1219 26.86 -36.26 -99.72
CA GLN A 1219 26.30 -37.09 -98.64
C GLN A 1219 26.86 -36.69 -97.26
N LEU A 1220 25.97 -36.20 -96.40
CA LEU A 1220 26.22 -35.96 -94.97
C LEU A 1220 26.37 -37.28 -94.22
N ASP A 1221 27.43 -37.43 -93.43
CA ASP A 1221 27.58 -38.55 -92.51
C ASP A 1221 26.61 -38.36 -91.34
N THR A 1222 25.63 -39.24 -91.21
CA THR A 1222 24.66 -39.15 -90.11
C THR A 1222 24.81 -40.37 -89.22
N ALA A 1223 24.89 -40.13 -87.91
CA ALA A 1223 24.80 -41.15 -86.89
C ALA A 1223 23.65 -40.76 -85.95
N ALA A 1224 22.71 -41.68 -85.77
CA ALA A 1224 21.61 -41.52 -84.84
C ALA A 1224 21.49 -42.79 -83.97
N GLY A 1225 21.16 -42.60 -82.70
CA GLY A 1225 20.93 -43.66 -81.72
C GLY A 1225 19.67 -43.37 -80.93
N GLY A 1226 18.99 -44.41 -80.44
CA GLY A 1226 17.70 -44.28 -79.76
C GLY A 1226 16.51 -44.08 -80.70
N SER A 1227 15.35 -43.75 -80.13
CA SER A 1227 14.07 -43.64 -80.84
C SER A 1227 13.51 -42.21 -80.79
N LEU A 1228 13.08 -41.67 -81.93
CA LEU A 1228 12.28 -40.45 -82.01
C LEU A 1228 11.14 -40.65 -83.00
N ASP A 1229 9.93 -40.81 -82.49
CA ASP A 1229 8.71 -40.79 -83.27
C ASP A 1229 8.25 -39.34 -83.41
N CYS A 1230 8.54 -38.74 -84.57
CA CYS A 1230 8.36 -37.31 -84.75
C CYS A 1230 6.90 -36.85 -84.80
N LYS A 1231 5.94 -37.74 -85.11
CA LYS A 1231 4.50 -37.53 -85.36
C LYS A 1231 4.07 -36.11 -85.82
N GLY A 1232 3.32 -36.00 -86.92
CA GLY A 1232 2.90 -34.67 -87.41
C GLY A 1232 4.05 -33.88 -88.05
N THR A 1233 4.29 -32.64 -87.65
CA THR A 1233 5.25 -31.75 -88.34
C THR A 1233 6.70 -32.10 -88.00
N ALA A 1234 7.56 -32.28 -89.02
CA ALA A 1234 9.00 -32.41 -88.86
C ALA A 1234 9.73 -31.51 -89.90
N ALA A 1235 10.41 -30.47 -89.44
CA ALA A 1235 11.17 -29.57 -90.32
C ALA A 1235 12.45 -29.07 -89.64
N LEU A 1236 13.58 -29.10 -90.35
CA LEU A 1236 14.84 -28.48 -89.93
C LEU A 1236 15.29 -27.53 -91.03
N ASN A 1237 14.89 -26.26 -90.93
CA ASN A 1237 15.23 -25.23 -91.89
C ASN A 1237 16.57 -24.59 -91.49
N MET A 1238 17.58 -24.78 -92.34
CA MET A 1238 18.90 -24.19 -92.18
C MET A 1238 19.18 -23.20 -93.31
N LYS A 1239 19.86 -22.10 -92.99
CA LYS A 1239 20.30 -21.13 -93.98
C LYS A 1239 21.66 -21.56 -94.54
N VAL A 1240 21.69 -22.02 -95.78
CA VAL A 1240 22.93 -22.41 -96.46
C VAL A 1240 23.01 -21.61 -97.75
N LEU A 1241 24.07 -20.82 -97.93
CA LEU A 1241 24.23 -19.92 -99.09
C LEU A 1241 23.07 -18.92 -99.29
N GLY A 1242 22.44 -18.48 -98.20
CA GLY A 1242 21.28 -17.59 -98.26
C GLY A 1242 19.97 -18.27 -98.66
N LEU A 1243 19.98 -19.57 -98.96
CA LEU A 1243 18.79 -20.38 -99.21
C LEU A 1243 18.35 -21.11 -97.94
N ASN A 1244 17.04 -21.19 -97.74
CA ASN A 1244 16.43 -21.94 -96.64
C ASN A 1244 16.19 -23.37 -97.08
N ILE A 1245 16.97 -24.29 -96.52
CA ILE A 1245 16.95 -25.70 -96.86
C ILE A 1245 16.32 -26.48 -95.70
N ASN A 1246 15.20 -27.16 -95.95
CA ASN A 1246 14.65 -28.12 -95.00
C ASN A 1246 15.41 -29.44 -95.11
N LEU A 1247 16.33 -29.70 -94.17
CA LEU A 1247 17.17 -30.89 -94.22
C LEU A 1247 16.43 -32.21 -93.90
N LEU A 1248 15.22 -32.14 -93.34
CA LEU A 1248 14.38 -33.34 -93.12
C LEU A 1248 13.58 -33.74 -94.35
N ASN A 1249 13.39 -32.81 -95.29
CA ASN A 1249 12.65 -33.04 -96.53
C ASN A 1249 13.27 -32.20 -97.67
N PHE A 1250 14.47 -32.58 -98.10
CA PHE A 1250 15.15 -31.92 -99.21
C PHE A 1250 14.94 -32.74 -100.48
N LEU A 1251 14.21 -32.17 -101.44
CA LEU A 1251 13.88 -32.83 -102.71
C LEU A 1251 13.23 -34.21 -102.53
N GLY A 1252 12.41 -34.39 -101.49
CA GLY A 1252 11.76 -35.66 -101.16
C GLY A 1252 12.69 -36.72 -100.54
N THR A 1253 13.94 -36.37 -100.26
CA THR A 1253 14.90 -37.23 -99.54
C THR A 1253 15.18 -36.67 -98.14
N GLN A 1254 15.20 -37.55 -97.15
CA GLN A 1254 15.54 -37.20 -95.78
C GLN A 1254 17.08 -37.16 -95.67
N MET A 1255 17.66 -35.95 -95.62
CA MET A 1255 19.13 -35.80 -95.51
C MET A 1255 19.63 -36.01 -94.09
N LEU A 1256 18.81 -35.74 -93.07
CA LEU A 1256 19.06 -36.19 -91.69
C LEU A 1256 18.00 -37.19 -91.21
N PRO A 1257 18.40 -38.38 -90.75
CA PRO A 1257 17.51 -39.31 -90.07
C PRO A 1257 17.21 -38.83 -88.64
N VAL A 1258 16.52 -37.70 -88.48
CA VAL A 1258 16.08 -37.22 -87.15
C VAL A 1258 15.05 -38.16 -86.57
N CYS A 1259 14.02 -38.52 -87.34
CA CYS A 1259 12.96 -39.44 -86.94
C CYS A 1259 13.41 -40.91 -87.12
N SER A 1260 13.00 -41.80 -86.22
CA SER A 1260 13.20 -43.25 -86.38
C SER A 1260 12.50 -43.73 -87.65
N ALA A 1261 13.10 -44.70 -88.35
CA ALA A 1261 12.50 -45.33 -89.53
C ALA A 1261 11.33 -46.24 -89.14
N GLY A 1262 10.21 -45.63 -88.75
CA GLY A 1262 8.86 -46.17 -88.81
C GLY A 1262 8.08 -45.21 -89.69
N LYS A 1263 7.79 -45.65 -90.92
CA LYS A 1263 7.11 -44.98 -92.06
C LYS A 1263 6.40 -43.63 -91.78
N PRO A 1264 6.48 -42.63 -92.69
CA PRO A 1264 5.36 -41.70 -92.83
C PRO A 1264 4.06 -42.44 -93.17
#